data_AF-A0A1L1KB66-F1
#
_entry.id   AF-A0A1L1KB66-F1
#
_cell.length_a   1.000
_cell.length_b   1.000
_cell.length_c   1.000
_cell.angle_alpha   90.00
_cell.angle_beta   90.00
_cell.angle_gamma   90.00
#
_symmetry.space_group_name_H-M   'P 1'
#
loop_
_entity.id
_entity.type
_entity.pdbx_description
1 polymer ?
#
loop_
_entity_poly.entity_id
_entity_poly.type
_entity_poly.pdbx_seq_one_letter_code
_entity_poly.pdbx_strand_id
1 'polypeptide(L)'
;MKMIFTGKVSGEKTVLTVGGRHTVKAQPGEQYGLIDEVTGLVPDGVEADRSGDDLILRKKEEDTEVRIEGFWEECQPGETQCTAVFNIVGEDGQVTEAVLTQDGPVLDDITAGQSGTLSDDDRGGFIWLGGLAFGGGLAAMALAAGGGGSKHRHENDDSDTTAPSSPALKAEDDGSVSVELPGDANKGDTVDVTFEDEKGGKHTVTLEKGDNGWTSSDPTLIPDSTGDKATIPADNVKDNSEVTGVAKDPSGNESDPSTVTSKTDGVADAPVLSIPEVTDGYANADELKDGLQAEVTLPAGTAEGAVITLTVTRPDKTTENVTHTVTKDEVAAGKVSMDIPKDAVIDGQNSVSVTLTQGSNPAKPGNVVDFAADTQIPGDTDGDGATDATPVVAIPEAADGVNAEELKDGVQTEVTVPKGSAAGDTLTLTVTKPDGTTDTVEHTLTADEVAAGKADVTIPADKVTADGQYSVTAEITDPAGNTSGQGQPADFAVDTVAPSAPVLKAEDDGSVSVELPGDANKGDTVDVTFEDEKGGKHTVTLEKGDNGWTSSDPTLIPDSTGDKATIPADNVKDNSEVTGVAKDPSGNESDPSTVTSKTDVLPTVSISVETTSTDVNGDGFTGIASVNGTVMDVPATIEDKDDSTGLVYTVSLNHVTTTDVTVTVTLGSGAGHSDAADYSDIGGAQHNGKIGLHGDTGKVTYDGATTVTIVIPAGSKSVSFIVDPTLEANQDAFNAEGMEKVVATITGTSDNVTAATDIVDNAGASATGVIYDGNAISLRNLDGDFTLKYSLSSSIAEKGDFGYTIGANSGENDPMVTTDYNDTVYVGYYQSGKETTSYSNVANSQDNGPDGTKTDGNQSITTVDLGAGDDLMVIRGNMLANTRVYTGEGNDTFTMDGMNTALRVMYAGSYIFTESGDDIVTIKRTGVTNAGQIYLGSGSDTFIQGDATDNNDTTLSGLLDLGSGTKDISNMPKEYLSVYQDGSNLSLGNDNNIDTATDVNTVTIYGSVSGEILGGYGSDNITVTKNLTGNISVGDNADTLTAGWIYGGSTVSMGDGNDTVTITDGAYNTTISLGAGDDVFDATSGVMGDSAYATVVNGEDGNDTFKLGTIAKNLTIDAGAGDDIVVLTKDYDSTSSGNQGYINGGEGSDTLVLTGTISVNLAAGKNEGIAGFEKVDMTVGSDLKADNAAQLVKLTASDVLGINDNSTIYISGDANDKVDLGADGAGSLGTFTATATTVKATALDGIEHTYTLYSSVSGANVYIDNNIIDANGVI
;
A
#
# COMPACT_ATOMS: atom_id res chain seq x y z
N MET A 1 5.37 -62.02 28.18
CA MET A 1 5.89 -61.75 26.82
C MET A 1 7.32 -61.22 26.95
N LYS A 2 7.99 -60.80 25.87
CA LYS A 2 9.26 -60.08 25.96
C LYS A 2 9.09 -58.76 25.22
N MET A 3 8.94 -57.69 25.97
CA MET A 3 8.82 -56.35 25.44
C MET A 3 10.22 -55.85 25.06
N ILE A 4 10.34 -55.22 23.90
CA ILE A 4 11.60 -54.67 23.39
C ILE A 4 11.37 -53.19 23.12
N PHE A 5 12.14 -52.35 23.82
CA PHE A 5 12.26 -50.94 23.47
C PHE A 5 13.25 -50.79 22.32
N THR A 6 12.94 -49.92 21.36
CA THR A 6 13.76 -49.71 20.16
C THR A 6 13.95 -48.24 19.84
N GLY A 7 15.19 -47.81 19.60
CA GLY A 7 15.52 -46.61 18.83
C GLY A 7 15.83 -47.03 17.39
N LYS A 8 15.05 -46.57 16.42
CA LYS A 8 15.06 -47.06 15.05
C LYS A 8 16.20 -46.47 14.21
N VAL A 9 16.67 -45.27 14.54
CA VAL A 9 17.71 -44.53 13.79
C VAL A 9 19.10 -44.83 14.38
N SER A 10 19.23 -44.71 15.71
CA SER A 10 20.37 -45.20 16.49
C SER A 10 20.61 -46.72 16.39
N GLY A 11 19.54 -47.48 16.09
CA GLY A 11 19.56 -48.94 16.05
C GLY A 11 19.55 -49.61 17.43
N GLU A 12 19.29 -48.86 18.52
CA GLU A 12 19.22 -49.41 19.87
C GLU A 12 18.04 -50.40 20.01
N LYS A 13 18.29 -51.56 20.64
CA LYS A 13 17.25 -52.55 20.98
C LYS A 13 17.50 -53.14 22.36
N THR A 14 16.65 -52.80 23.32
CA THR A 14 16.77 -53.21 24.71
C THR A 14 15.59 -54.08 25.12
N VAL A 15 15.88 -55.33 25.51
CA VAL A 15 14.88 -56.29 25.99
C VAL A 15 14.52 -55.98 27.44
N LEU A 16 13.28 -55.60 27.69
CA LEU A 16 12.77 -55.22 29.01
C LEU A 16 12.39 -56.48 29.81
N THR A 17 12.74 -56.48 31.10
CA THR A 17 12.35 -57.51 32.05
C THR A 17 11.20 -57.03 32.93
N VAL A 18 10.19 -57.87 33.12
CA VAL A 18 9.03 -57.65 33.99
C VAL A 18 9.45 -57.08 35.36
N GLY A 19 8.82 -55.97 35.78
CA GLY A 19 9.16 -55.21 36.99
C GLY A 19 10.36 -54.26 36.86
N GLY A 20 10.82 -53.99 35.63
CA GLY A 20 11.97 -53.13 35.36
C GLY A 20 11.58 -51.74 34.85
N ARG A 21 12.29 -50.71 35.32
CA ARG A 21 12.27 -49.37 34.71
C ARG A 21 13.51 -49.19 33.83
N HIS A 22 13.32 -48.78 32.58
CA HIS A 22 14.39 -48.43 31.64
C HIS A 22 14.27 -46.95 31.28
N THR A 23 15.40 -46.25 31.25
CA THR A 23 15.45 -44.81 31.03
C THR A 23 16.49 -44.50 29.97
N VAL A 24 16.11 -43.68 29.00
CA VAL A 24 16.95 -43.16 27.91
C VAL A 24 16.69 -41.66 27.78
N LYS A 25 17.64 -40.88 27.25
CA LYS A 25 17.41 -39.47 26.89
C LYS A 25 16.90 -39.35 25.45
N ALA A 26 16.02 -38.39 25.21
CA ALA A 26 15.60 -38.00 23.87
C ALA A 26 16.81 -37.49 23.04
N GLN A 27 16.78 -37.67 21.72
CA GLN A 27 17.81 -37.28 20.76
C GLN A 27 17.13 -36.80 19.46
N PRO A 28 17.32 -35.54 19.02
CA PRO A 28 16.66 -34.99 17.83
C PRO A 28 16.73 -35.90 16.59
N GLY A 29 15.59 -36.11 15.94
CA GLY A 29 15.45 -36.99 14.77
C GLY A 29 15.39 -38.50 15.07
N GLU A 30 15.48 -38.94 16.33
CA GLU A 30 15.35 -40.37 16.68
C GLU A 30 13.86 -40.80 16.69
N GLN A 31 13.59 -42.00 16.15
CA GLN A 31 12.28 -42.64 16.19
C GLN A 31 12.29 -43.78 17.21
N TYR A 32 11.62 -43.57 18.34
CA TYR A 32 11.46 -44.53 19.43
C TYR A 32 10.24 -45.43 19.20
N GLY A 33 10.24 -46.62 19.80
CA GLY A 33 9.12 -47.56 19.71
C GLY A 33 9.19 -48.64 20.78
N LEU A 34 8.03 -49.25 21.06
CA LEU A 34 7.90 -50.34 22.03
C LEU A 34 7.07 -51.47 21.41
N ILE A 35 7.68 -52.64 21.22
CA ILE A 35 7.06 -53.78 20.53
C ILE A 35 7.19 -55.08 21.33
N ASP A 36 6.27 -56.02 21.12
CA ASP A 36 6.48 -57.42 21.53
C ASP A 36 7.36 -58.17 20.52
N GLU A 37 8.32 -58.96 21.04
CA GLU A 37 9.28 -59.74 20.25
C GLU A 37 8.62 -60.74 19.27
N VAL A 38 7.39 -61.19 19.53
CA VAL A 38 6.69 -62.21 18.73
C VAL A 38 5.72 -61.62 17.71
N THR A 39 4.98 -60.57 18.06
CA THR A 39 3.99 -59.97 17.15
C THR A 39 4.54 -58.81 16.33
N GLY A 40 5.59 -58.10 16.81
CA GLY A 40 6.08 -56.86 16.19
C GLY A 40 5.13 -55.66 16.34
N LEU A 41 4.07 -55.81 17.13
CA LEU A 41 3.08 -54.79 17.47
C LEU A 41 3.33 -54.24 18.88
N VAL A 42 2.69 -53.13 19.23
CA VAL A 42 2.67 -52.67 20.62
C VAL A 42 2.08 -53.76 21.53
N PRO A 43 2.72 -54.08 22.67
CA PRO A 43 2.17 -55.05 23.62
C PRO A 43 0.82 -54.57 24.16
N ASP A 44 -0.16 -55.47 24.18
CA ASP A 44 -1.51 -55.18 24.70
C ASP A 44 -1.49 -54.69 26.16
N GLY A 45 -2.27 -53.65 26.47
CA GLY A 45 -2.32 -52.99 27.79
C GLY A 45 -1.13 -52.08 28.13
N VAL A 46 -0.49 -51.45 27.14
CA VAL A 46 0.48 -50.36 27.33
C VAL A 46 -0.23 -49.00 27.31
N GLU A 47 0.13 -48.13 28.24
CA GLU A 47 -0.37 -46.75 28.37
C GLU A 47 0.79 -45.77 28.13
N ALA A 48 0.48 -44.60 27.57
CA ALA A 48 1.44 -43.52 27.35
C ALA A 48 1.06 -42.27 28.18
N ASP A 49 1.93 -41.89 29.11
CA ASP A 49 1.79 -40.70 29.96
C ASP A 49 2.86 -39.66 29.54
N ARG A 50 2.50 -38.37 29.50
CA ARG A 50 3.47 -37.26 29.60
C ARG A 50 3.66 -36.89 31.07
N SER A 51 4.85 -36.41 31.44
CA SER A 51 5.12 -35.92 32.79
C SER A 51 6.22 -34.86 32.75
N GLY A 52 5.81 -33.58 32.72
CA GLY A 52 6.65 -32.47 32.30
C GLY A 52 7.11 -32.70 30.86
N ASP A 53 8.42 -32.66 30.65
CA ASP A 53 9.02 -32.84 29.33
C ASP A 53 9.44 -34.29 29.01
N ASP A 54 9.14 -35.24 29.89
CA ASP A 54 9.44 -36.67 29.71
C ASP A 54 8.24 -37.45 29.14
N LEU A 55 8.49 -38.33 28.15
CA LEU A 55 7.51 -39.33 27.70
C LEU A 55 7.70 -40.64 28.48
N ILE A 56 6.61 -41.17 29.04
CA ILE A 56 6.60 -42.40 29.84
C ILE A 56 5.67 -43.42 29.20
N LEU A 57 6.19 -44.61 28.91
CA LEU A 57 5.41 -45.76 28.43
C LEU A 57 5.36 -46.80 29.54
N ARG A 58 4.15 -47.10 30.06
CA ARG A 58 3.98 -48.00 31.21
C ARG A 58 3.02 -49.14 30.90
N LYS A 59 3.38 -50.35 31.31
CA LYS A 59 2.46 -51.49 31.40
C LYS A 59 2.11 -51.76 32.85
N LYS A 60 0.97 -51.23 33.33
CA LYS A 60 0.58 -51.27 34.76
C LYS A 60 0.43 -52.69 35.31
N GLU A 61 0.00 -53.66 34.51
CA GLU A 61 -0.17 -55.06 34.96
C GLU A 61 1.16 -55.80 35.22
N GLU A 62 2.26 -55.40 34.56
CA GLU A 62 3.58 -56.02 34.67
C GLU A 62 4.61 -55.12 35.40
N ASP A 63 4.18 -54.00 35.99
CA ASP A 63 4.98 -53.00 36.71
C ASP A 63 6.29 -52.61 35.97
N THR A 64 6.18 -52.47 34.65
CA THR A 64 7.31 -52.23 33.73
C THR A 64 7.13 -50.88 33.05
N GLU A 65 8.18 -50.07 33.02
CA GLU A 65 8.13 -48.69 32.52
C GLU A 65 9.36 -48.35 31.66
N VAL A 66 9.14 -47.64 30.56
CA VAL A 66 10.18 -46.94 29.80
C VAL A 66 9.98 -45.44 29.98
N ARG A 67 11.03 -44.69 30.28
CA ARG A 67 11.05 -43.23 30.30
C ARG A 67 12.03 -42.71 29.26
N ILE A 68 11.56 -41.78 28.44
CA ILE A 68 12.36 -41.03 27.47
C ILE A 68 12.46 -39.61 28.03
N GLU A 69 13.61 -39.29 28.64
CA GLU A 69 13.82 -38.04 29.36
C GLU A 69 14.06 -36.87 28.38
N GLY A 70 13.36 -35.76 28.59
CA GLY A 70 13.46 -34.55 27.76
C GLY A 70 12.85 -34.67 26.36
N PHE A 71 11.87 -35.55 26.15
CA PHE A 71 11.18 -35.76 24.86
C PHE A 71 10.49 -34.50 24.30
N TRP A 72 10.06 -33.55 25.15
CA TRP A 72 9.53 -32.25 24.72
C TRP A 72 10.48 -31.05 25.04
N GLU A 73 11.61 -31.29 25.70
CA GLU A 73 12.62 -30.24 26.03
C GLU A 73 13.76 -30.23 24.99
N GLU A 74 14.35 -31.39 24.71
CA GLU A 74 15.58 -31.50 23.89
C GLU A 74 15.27 -31.56 22.37
N CYS A 75 14.00 -31.77 21.98
CA CYS A 75 13.55 -31.84 20.59
C CYS A 75 12.46 -30.78 20.34
N GLN A 76 12.82 -29.61 19.82
CA GLN A 76 11.88 -28.49 19.64
C GLN A 76 11.13 -28.57 18.29
N PRO A 77 9.88 -28.06 18.19
CA PRO A 77 9.15 -28.01 16.92
C PRO A 77 9.87 -27.16 15.86
N GLY A 78 9.86 -27.60 14.60
CA GLY A 78 10.37 -26.84 13.45
C GLY A 78 11.79 -27.14 12.98
N GLU A 79 12.65 -27.81 13.76
CA GLU A 79 14.02 -28.17 13.32
C GLU A 79 14.23 -29.68 13.11
N THR A 80 14.20 -30.51 14.16
CA THR A 80 14.23 -31.99 14.05
C THR A 80 13.52 -32.66 15.22
N GLN A 81 12.26 -33.06 15.01
CA GLN A 81 11.40 -33.67 16.03
C GLN A 81 11.85 -35.07 16.46
N CYS A 82 11.46 -35.47 17.67
CA CYS A 82 11.62 -36.82 18.19
C CYS A 82 10.28 -37.55 18.11
N THR A 83 10.22 -38.74 17.51
CA THR A 83 8.94 -39.44 17.31
C THR A 83 8.89 -40.72 18.12
N ALA A 84 7.75 -41.03 18.72
CA ALA A 84 7.47 -42.31 19.37
C ALA A 84 6.35 -43.01 18.61
N VAL A 85 6.66 -44.16 18.01
CA VAL A 85 5.81 -44.78 17.00
C VAL A 85 5.40 -46.20 17.37
N PHE A 86 4.13 -46.46 17.14
CA PHE A 86 3.37 -47.56 17.72
C PHE A 86 2.62 -48.32 16.64
N ASN A 87 3.02 -49.55 16.38
CA ASN A 87 2.39 -50.40 15.36
C ASN A 87 1.13 -51.05 15.96
N ILE A 88 -0.03 -50.59 15.52
CA ILE A 88 -1.36 -50.84 16.12
C ILE A 88 -2.28 -51.38 15.02
N VAL A 89 -3.18 -52.30 15.36
CA VAL A 89 -4.19 -52.85 14.44
C VAL A 89 -5.44 -51.97 14.44
N GLY A 90 -5.82 -51.42 13.29
CA GLY A 90 -7.07 -50.68 13.08
C GLY A 90 -8.31 -51.58 12.98
N GLU A 91 -9.52 -50.99 12.96
CA GLU A 91 -10.79 -51.74 12.96
C GLU A 91 -11.03 -52.64 11.74
N ASP A 92 -10.32 -52.41 10.64
CA ASP A 92 -10.34 -53.26 9.44
C ASP A 92 -9.39 -54.48 9.54
N GLY A 93 -8.59 -54.56 10.61
CA GLY A 93 -7.58 -55.59 10.84
C GLY A 93 -6.21 -55.29 10.22
N GLN A 94 -5.98 -54.11 9.64
CA GLN A 94 -4.67 -53.70 9.15
C GLN A 94 -3.80 -53.11 10.24
N VAL A 95 -2.49 -53.36 10.17
CA VAL A 95 -1.51 -52.74 11.07
C VAL A 95 -1.15 -51.37 10.50
N THR A 96 -1.51 -50.31 11.21
CA THR A 96 -1.11 -48.93 10.91
C THR A 96 -0.31 -48.35 12.09
N GLU A 97 0.58 -47.42 11.79
CA GLU A 97 1.39 -46.76 12.83
C GLU A 97 0.56 -45.62 13.45
N ALA A 98 0.56 -45.49 14.78
CA ALA A 98 0.21 -44.24 15.45
C ALA A 98 1.49 -43.56 15.95
N VAL A 99 1.51 -42.23 15.93
CA VAL A 99 2.72 -41.43 16.12
C VAL A 99 2.48 -40.39 17.22
N LEU A 100 3.28 -40.44 18.27
CA LEU A 100 3.44 -39.33 19.20
C LEU A 100 4.66 -38.50 18.81
N THR A 101 4.50 -37.18 18.79
CA THR A 101 5.56 -36.21 18.51
C THR A 101 5.35 -34.95 19.37
N GLN A 102 6.19 -33.92 19.20
CA GLN A 102 6.10 -32.69 19.98
C GLN A 102 5.00 -31.73 19.48
N ASP A 103 4.51 -31.91 18.26
CA ASP A 103 3.64 -30.98 17.55
C ASP A 103 2.39 -31.67 16.94
N GLY A 104 1.31 -30.93 16.75
CA GLY A 104 0.00 -31.47 16.33
C GLY A 104 -1.02 -31.58 17.48
N PRO A 105 -2.23 -32.11 17.20
CA PRO A 105 -3.35 -32.07 18.14
C PRO A 105 -3.07 -32.92 19.40
N VAL A 106 -3.58 -32.47 20.54
CA VAL A 106 -3.56 -33.26 21.78
C VAL A 106 -4.49 -34.46 21.64
N LEU A 107 -3.96 -35.66 21.85
CA LEU A 107 -4.71 -36.92 21.73
C LEU A 107 -5.14 -37.42 23.12
N ASP A 108 -6.44 -37.54 23.36
CA ASP A 108 -6.99 -38.12 24.60
C ASP A 108 -6.86 -39.66 24.65
N ASP A 109 -6.89 -40.33 23.48
CA ASP A 109 -6.66 -41.76 23.29
C ASP A 109 -5.86 -41.99 21.99
N ILE A 110 -5.08 -43.06 21.91
CA ILE A 110 -4.16 -43.33 20.80
C ILE A 110 -4.69 -44.50 19.98
N THR A 111 -5.27 -44.22 18.81
CA THR A 111 -5.80 -45.23 17.89
C THR A 111 -5.02 -45.31 16.58
N ALA A 112 -5.17 -46.42 15.86
CA ALA A 112 -4.33 -46.78 14.73
C ALA A 112 -4.44 -45.76 13.57
N GLY A 113 -3.31 -45.17 13.15
CA GLY A 113 -3.25 -44.15 12.09
C GLY A 113 -3.35 -42.69 12.56
N GLN A 114 -3.47 -42.42 13.86
CA GLN A 114 -3.45 -41.06 14.40
C GLN A 114 -2.01 -40.55 14.66
N SER A 115 -1.81 -39.24 14.50
CA SER A 115 -0.57 -38.54 14.84
C SER A 115 -0.88 -37.28 15.66
N GLY A 116 -0.11 -37.01 16.71
CA GLY A 116 -0.31 -35.84 17.58
C GLY A 116 0.60 -35.82 18.82
N THR A 117 0.22 -35.03 19.81
CA THR A 117 0.97 -34.81 21.07
C THR A 117 0.14 -35.21 22.29
N LEU A 118 0.75 -35.19 23.48
CA LEU A 118 0.07 -35.42 24.76
C LEU A 118 0.12 -34.17 25.65
N SER A 119 -0.96 -33.92 26.40
CA SER A 119 -1.05 -32.84 27.39
C SER A 119 -0.29 -33.21 28.68
N ASP A 120 0.10 -32.20 29.46
CA ASP A 120 0.87 -32.36 30.70
C ASP A 120 -0.02 -32.56 31.96
N ASP A 121 -1.30 -32.87 31.77
CA ASP A 121 -2.22 -33.26 32.83
C ASP A 121 -2.11 -34.78 33.11
N ASP A 122 -2.30 -35.22 34.36
CA ASP A 122 -2.15 -36.61 34.88
C ASP A 122 -3.11 -37.69 34.26
N ARG A 123 -3.59 -37.50 33.02
CA ARG A 123 -4.49 -38.41 32.27
C ARG A 123 -3.82 -38.87 30.97
N GLY A 124 -2.98 -39.90 31.06
CA GLY A 124 -2.38 -40.54 29.88
C GLY A 124 -3.40 -41.26 28.99
N GLY A 125 -3.14 -41.27 27.69
CA GLY A 125 -4.00 -41.88 26.67
C GLY A 125 -3.81 -43.40 26.55
N PHE A 126 -4.91 -44.13 26.33
CA PHE A 126 -4.86 -45.57 26.11
C PHE A 126 -4.63 -45.90 24.63
N ILE A 127 -3.77 -46.90 24.38
CA ILE A 127 -3.52 -47.40 23.02
C ILE A 127 -4.55 -48.49 22.65
N TRP A 128 -5.40 -48.25 21.64
CA TRP A 128 -6.53 -49.14 21.33
C TRP A 128 -6.40 -49.89 19.99
N LEU A 129 -6.75 -51.19 20.00
CA LEU A 129 -6.61 -52.14 18.88
C LEU A 129 -8.01 -52.62 18.41
N GLY A 130 -8.39 -52.34 17.16
CA GLY A 130 -9.78 -52.43 16.69
C GLY A 130 -10.22 -53.76 16.08
N GLY A 131 -11.56 -53.96 15.99
CA GLY A 131 -12.18 -54.87 15.00
C GLY A 131 -13.11 -55.99 15.48
N LEU A 132 -14.33 -55.66 15.97
CA LEU A 132 -15.63 -56.23 15.53
C LEU A 132 -16.79 -55.93 16.52
N ALA A 133 -17.94 -55.57 15.96
CA ALA A 133 -19.11 -55.05 16.66
C ALA A 133 -19.71 -55.97 17.76
N PHE A 134 -20.17 -55.35 18.86
CA PHE A 134 -21.61 -55.22 19.18
C PHE A 134 -21.82 -54.43 20.49
N GLY A 135 -22.63 -53.36 20.46
CA GLY A 135 -23.26 -52.89 21.70
C GLY A 135 -23.74 -51.44 21.77
N GLY A 136 -24.89 -51.14 21.18
CA GLY A 136 -25.90 -50.43 21.98
C GLY A 136 -26.37 -51.37 23.09
N GLY A 137 -26.70 -50.84 24.28
CA GLY A 137 -27.13 -51.64 25.43
C GLY A 137 -28.20 -52.69 25.05
N LEU A 138 -27.85 -53.96 25.20
CA LEU A 138 -28.64 -55.12 24.79
C LEU A 138 -30.07 -55.12 25.38
N ALA A 139 -31.06 -55.56 24.60
CA ALA A 139 -32.13 -56.36 25.17
C ALA A 139 -31.54 -57.71 25.61
N ALA A 140 -31.11 -57.80 26.88
CA ALA A 140 -30.40 -58.96 27.41
C ALA A 140 -31.21 -60.27 27.29
N MET A 141 -30.57 -61.35 26.85
CA MET A 141 -31.16 -62.70 26.82
C MET A 141 -30.43 -63.67 27.75
N ALA A 142 -31.03 -63.97 28.92
CA ALA A 142 -30.60 -65.06 29.81
C ALA A 142 -31.78 -65.72 30.56
N LEU A 143 -32.40 -66.69 29.89
CA LEU A 143 -33.13 -67.88 30.36
C LEU A 143 -33.62 -67.99 31.85
N ALA A 144 -34.97 -68.10 31.97
CA ALA A 144 -35.73 -68.97 32.90
C ALA A 144 -35.63 -68.73 34.43
N ALA A 145 -36.71 -68.55 35.21
CA ALA A 145 -37.98 -69.29 35.21
C ALA A 145 -39.05 -68.68 36.16
N GLY A 146 -40.34 -68.92 35.89
CA GLY A 146 -41.44 -68.84 36.88
C GLY A 146 -42.65 -67.95 36.51
N GLY A 147 -43.86 -68.52 36.45
CA GLY A 147 -45.09 -67.86 35.96
C GLY A 147 -45.70 -66.75 36.85
N GLY A 148 -46.84 -66.17 36.49
CA GLY A 148 -47.76 -66.42 35.37
C GLY A 148 -49.12 -65.75 35.62
N GLY A 149 -50.13 -65.94 34.75
CA GLY A 149 -51.55 -65.65 35.09
C GLY A 149 -52.28 -64.56 34.30
N SER A 150 -52.82 -64.95 33.14
CA SER A 150 -54.18 -64.67 32.62
C SER A 150 -54.90 -63.32 32.89
N LYS A 151 -55.39 -62.66 31.82
CA LYS A 151 -56.85 -62.53 31.45
C LYS A 151 -57.16 -61.39 30.44
N HIS A 152 -57.99 -61.70 29.42
CA HIS A 152 -59.12 -60.92 28.81
C HIS A 152 -58.92 -59.43 28.37
N ARG A 153 -59.68 -58.79 27.46
CA ARG A 153 -60.69 -59.09 26.38
C ARG A 153 -61.13 -57.73 25.76
N HIS A 154 -61.35 -57.66 24.43
CA HIS A 154 -62.24 -56.67 23.72
C HIS A 154 -61.86 -55.17 23.88
N GLU A 155 -62.26 -54.19 23.04
CA GLU A 155 -63.11 -54.13 21.82
C GLU A 155 -62.70 -52.90 20.93
N ASN A 156 -63.24 -52.82 19.71
CA ASN A 156 -62.95 -51.86 18.61
C ASN A 156 -62.92 -50.35 18.91
N ASP A 157 -62.13 -49.60 18.12
CA ASP A 157 -62.65 -48.61 17.15
C ASP A 157 -61.65 -48.43 15.98
N ASP A 158 -62.12 -48.10 14.76
CA ASP A 158 -61.24 -47.96 13.57
C ASP A 158 -60.57 -46.56 13.54
N SER A 159 -59.27 -46.53 13.76
CA SER A 159 -58.41 -45.37 13.42
C SER A 159 -57.69 -45.66 12.10
N ASP A 160 -57.55 -44.66 11.23
CA ASP A 160 -56.64 -44.78 10.11
C ASP A 160 -55.21 -44.74 10.65
N THR A 161 -54.43 -45.79 10.39
CA THR A 161 -53.06 -45.96 10.90
C THR A 161 -52.06 -46.09 9.76
N THR A 162 -52.38 -45.55 8.58
CA THR A 162 -51.64 -45.78 7.35
C THR A 162 -51.32 -44.46 6.66
N ALA A 163 -50.12 -43.94 6.94
CA ALA A 163 -49.55 -42.80 6.22
C ALA A 163 -49.37 -43.09 4.72
N PRO A 164 -49.24 -42.06 3.86
CA PRO A 164 -48.80 -42.22 2.48
C PRO A 164 -47.40 -42.83 2.42
N SER A 165 -47.01 -43.38 1.26
CA SER A 165 -45.61 -43.81 1.08
C SER A 165 -44.64 -42.63 1.22
N SER A 166 -43.40 -42.89 1.68
CA SER A 166 -42.39 -41.84 1.82
C SER A 166 -41.98 -41.29 0.45
N PRO A 167 -41.73 -39.98 0.32
CA PRO A 167 -41.24 -39.40 -0.93
C PRO A 167 -39.84 -39.95 -1.22
N ALA A 168 -39.44 -40.08 -2.49
CA ALA A 168 -38.08 -40.47 -2.84
C ALA A 168 -37.26 -39.24 -3.23
N LEU A 169 -36.13 -39.03 -2.55
CA LEU A 169 -35.19 -37.95 -2.84
C LEU A 169 -33.98 -38.46 -3.62
N LYS A 170 -33.46 -37.64 -4.53
CA LYS A 170 -32.23 -37.93 -5.27
C LYS A 170 -31.46 -36.64 -5.59
N ALA A 171 -30.23 -36.56 -5.11
CA ALA A 171 -29.28 -35.53 -5.54
C ALA A 171 -28.78 -35.85 -6.96
N GLU A 172 -29.03 -34.94 -7.88
CA GLU A 172 -28.58 -34.97 -9.26
C GLU A 172 -27.10 -34.54 -9.34
N ASP A 173 -26.43 -34.84 -10.44
CA ASP A 173 -25.00 -34.53 -10.61
C ASP A 173 -24.73 -33.05 -10.95
N ASP A 174 -25.80 -32.27 -11.16
CA ASP A 174 -25.80 -30.84 -11.47
C ASP A 174 -26.15 -29.96 -10.25
N GLY A 175 -25.93 -30.45 -9.03
CA GLY A 175 -26.24 -29.77 -7.76
C GLY A 175 -27.71 -29.89 -7.32
N SER A 176 -28.65 -30.00 -8.28
CA SER A 176 -30.08 -30.00 -8.00
C SER A 176 -30.57 -31.24 -7.24
N VAL A 177 -31.70 -31.13 -6.52
CA VAL A 177 -32.31 -32.25 -5.79
C VAL A 177 -33.71 -32.55 -6.32
N SER A 178 -33.90 -33.75 -6.88
CA SER A 178 -35.19 -34.21 -7.38
C SER A 178 -36.01 -34.91 -6.29
N VAL A 179 -37.31 -34.58 -6.23
CA VAL A 179 -38.28 -35.07 -5.25
C VAL A 179 -39.38 -35.82 -6.00
N GLU A 180 -39.42 -37.14 -5.88
CA GLU A 180 -40.49 -37.99 -6.42
C GLU A 180 -41.57 -38.19 -5.36
N LEU A 181 -42.77 -37.72 -5.67
CA LEU A 181 -43.86 -37.55 -4.71
C LEU A 181 -44.71 -38.82 -4.60
N PRO A 182 -45.36 -39.09 -3.45
CA PRO A 182 -46.01 -40.37 -3.19
C PRO A 182 -47.17 -40.65 -4.16
N GLY A 183 -47.07 -41.73 -4.93
CA GLY A 183 -48.08 -42.10 -5.93
C GLY A 183 -49.38 -42.69 -5.35
N ASP A 184 -49.42 -42.94 -4.04
CA ASP A 184 -50.61 -43.34 -3.28
C ASP A 184 -51.24 -42.20 -2.46
N ALA A 185 -50.69 -40.98 -2.57
CA ALA A 185 -51.22 -39.78 -1.92
C ALA A 185 -52.63 -39.42 -2.41
N ASN A 186 -53.49 -39.12 -1.45
CA ASN A 186 -54.86 -38.66 -1.64
C ASN A 186 -54.93 -37.12 -1.56
N LYS A 187 -56.07 -36.56 -1.94
CA LYS A 187 -56.28 -35.12 -1.91
C LYS A 187 -56.26 -34.59 -0.48
N GLY A 188 -55.37 -33.65 -0.19
CA GLY A 188 -55.13 -33.06 1.12
C GLY A 188 -53.95 -33.68 1.88
N ASP A 189 -53.32 -34.72 1.34
CA ASP A 189 -52.04 -35.23 1.84
C ASP A 189 -50.92 -34.22 1.52
N THR A 190 -49.90 -34.13 2.37
CA THR A 190 -48.80 -33.17 2.21
C THR A 190 -47.44 -33.87 2.18
N VAL A 191 -46.43 -33.19 1.62
CA VAL A 191 -45.01 -33.54 1.74
C VAL A 191 -44.24 -32.32 2.22
N ASP A 192 -43.63 -32.41 3.40
CA ASP A 192 -42.72 -31.38 3.92
C ASP A 192 -41.30 -31.70 3.45
N VAL A 193 -40.61 -30.71 2.84
CA VAL A 193 -39.22 -30.83 2.36
C VAL A 193 -38.35 -29.79 3.04
N THR A 194 -37.31 -30.22 3.76
CA THR A 194 -36.42 -29.35 4.56
C THR A 194 -34.98 -29.42 4.05
N PHE A 195 -34.33 -28.26 3.87
CA PHE A 195 -32.97 -28.12 3.33
C PHE A 195 -32.32 -26.78 3.77
N GLU A 196 -31.03 -26.60 3.48
CA GLU A 196 -30.29 -25.36 3.69
C GLU A 196 -30.03 -24.68 2.33
N ASP A 197 -30.15 -23.35 2.23
CA ASP A 197 -29.82 -22.58 1.01
C ASP A 197 -28.34 -22.20 0.94
N GLU A 198 -27.88 -21.75 -0.22
CA GLU A 198 -26.48 -21.34 -0.48
C GLU A 198 -25.96 -20.23 0.45
N LYS A 199 -26.83 -19.54 1.20
CA LYS A 199 -26.45 -18.52 2.19
C LYS A 199 -26.44 -19.06 3.62
N GLY A 200 -26.71 -20.35 3.82
CA GLY A 200 -26.77 -21.02 5.12
C GLY A 200 -28.16 -20.96 5.80
N GLY A 201 -29.19 -20.44 5.11
CA GLY A 201 -30.55 -20.35 5.65
C GLY A 201 -31.28 -21.68 5.59
N LYS A 202 -31.88 -22.14 6.69
CA LYS A 202 -32.66 -23.39 6.74
C LYS A 202 -34.14 -23.16 6.42
N HIS A 203 -34.65 -23.88 5.43
CA HIS A 203 -36.01 -23.77 4.91
C HIS A 203 -36.78 -25.08 5.06
N THR A 204 -38.10 -24.98 5.22
CA THR A 204 -39.04 -26.11 5.11
C THR A 204 -40.20 -25.70 4.20
N VAL A 205 -40.35 -26.39 3.07
CA VAL A 205 -41.37 -26.11 2.04
C VAL A 205 -42.37 -27.27 1.98
N THR A 206 -43.66 -26.97 2.11
CA THR A 206 -44.73 -27.97 2.09
C THR A 206 -45.40 -28.02 0.72
N LEU A 207 -45.52 -29.23 0.16
CA LEU A 207 -46.25 -29.52 -1.07
C LEU A 207 -47.60 -30.19 -0.73
N GLU A 208 -48.74 -29.60 -1.08
CA GLU A 208 -50.09 -30.16 -0.82
C GLU A 208 -50.71 -30.80 -2.07
N LYS A 209 -51.30 -32.00 -1.93
CA LYS A 209 -51.95 -32.73 -3.03
C LYS A 209 -53.32 -32.14 -3.40
N GLY A 210 -53.36 -31.38 -4.49
CA GLY A 210 -54.58 -30.86 -5.10
C GLY A 210 -55.23 -31.78 -6.15
N ASP A 211 -56.38 -31.34 -6.69
CA ASP A 211 -57.14 -32.06 -7.74
C ASP A 211 -56.37 -32.20 -9.07
N ASN A 212 -55.42 -31.31 -9.35
CA ASN A 212 -54.75 -31.17 -10.66
C ASN A 212 -53.20 -31.19 -10.57
N GLY A 213 -52.62 -31.53 -9.41
CA GLY A 213 -51.16 -31.46 -9.19
C GLY A 213 -50.80 -31.40 -7.71
N TRP A 214 -49.65 -30.84 -7.42
CA TRP A 214 -49.14 -30.49 -6.08
C TRP A 214 -48.83 -28.99 -6.04
N THR A 215 -49.27 -28.29 -5.00
CA THR A 215 -49.05 -26.85 -4.83
C THR A 215 -48.08 -26.59 -3.69
N SER A 216 -47.10 -25.71 -3.92
CA SER A 216 -46.01 -25.37 -3.00
C SER A 216 -46.37 -24.21 -2.09
N SER A 217 -45.93 -24.28 -0.82
CA SER A 217 -45.99 -23.17 0.12
C SER A 217 -45.04 -22.03 -0.25
N ASP A 218 -43.94 -22.32 -0.95
CA ASP A 218 -43.04 -21.33 -1.55
C ASP A 218 -42.60 -21.76 -2.97
N PRO A 219 -43.31 -21.29 -4.02
CA PRO A 219 -42.98 -21.59 -5.41
C PRO A 219 -41.66 -21.02 -5.93
N THR A 220 -40.97 -20.16 -5.16
CA THR A 220 -39.67 -19.58 -5.57
C THR A 220 -38.50 -20.51 -5.21
N LEU A 221 -38.64 -21.25 -4.11
CA LEU A 221 -37.68 -22.25 -3.66
C LEU A 221 -37.95 -23.63 -4.27
N ILE A 222 -39.21 -24.10 -4.24
CA ILE A 222 -39.65 -25.32 -4.92
C ILE A 222 -40.90 -25.03 -5.76
N PRO A 223 -40.81 -25.01 -7.10
CA PRO A 223 -41.95 -24.69 -7.97
C PRO A 223 -43.15 -25.66 -7.87
N ASP A 224 -44.36 -25.14 -8.13
CA ASP A 224 -45.59 -25.93 -8.27
C ASP A 224 -45.45 -27.05 -9.32
N SER A 225 -45.99 -28.24 -9.03
CA SER A 225 -45.95 -29.38 -9.94
C SER A 225 -47.32 -29.83 -10.45
N THR A 226 -47.38 -30.15 -11.74
CA THR A 226 -48.58 -30.71 -12.40
C THR A 226 -48.55 -32.24 -12.48
N GLY A 227 -47.54 -32.88 -11.90
CA GLY A 227 -47.39 -34.34 -11.80
C GLY A 227 -46.68 -34.74 -10.50
N ASP A 228 -46.25 -35.99 -10.41
CA ASP A 228 -45.75 -36.57 -9.15
C ASP A 228 -44.22 -36.40 -8.96
N LYS A 229 -43.66 -35.29 -9.46
CA LYS A 229 -42.25 -34.90 -9.26
C LYS A 229 -42.12 -33.40 -9.06
N ALA A 230 -41.30 -33.00 -8.09
CA ALA A 230 -40.82 -31.63 -7.88
C ALA A 230 -39.28 -31.63 -7.88
N THR A 231 -38.67 -30.45 -7.94
CA THR A 231 -37.20 -30.29 -7.96
C THR A 231 -36.83 -29.02 -7.22
N ILE A 232 -35.80 -29.12 -6.37
CA ILE A 232 -35.09 -27.97 -5.79
C ILE A 232 -33.97 -27.60 -6.78
N PRO A 233 -33.96 -26.38 -7.37
CA PRO A 233 -32.87 -25.92 -8.22
C PRO A 233 -31.53 -25.91 -7.48
N ALA A 234 -30.41 -26.14 -8.18
CA ALA A 234 -29.06 -26.15 -7.60
C ALA A 234 -28.77 -24.87 -6.81
N ASP A 235 -28.89 -23.70 -7.45
CA ASP A 235 -28.69 -22.36 -6.89
C ASP A 235 -29.52 -22.06 -5.61
N ASN A 236 -30.52 -22.89 -5.27
CA ASN A 236 -31.38 -22.74 -4.11
C ASN A 236 -31.04 -23.69 -2.95
N VAL A 237 -30.11 -24.65 -3.10
CA VAL A 237 -29.81 -25.67 -2.08
C VAL A 237 -28.31 -25.88 -1.91
N LYS A 238 -27.83 -25.58 -0.70
CA LYS A 238 -26.41 -25.57 -0.34
C LYS A 238 -25.70 -26.86 -0.70
N ASP A 239 -24.56 -26.75 -1.38
CA ASP A 239 -23.61 -27.83 -1.62
C ASP A 239 -23.31 -28.69 -0.36
N ASN A 240 -23.31 -30.01 -0.53
CA ASN A 240 -23.07 -31.02 0.51
C ASN A 240 -23.96 -30.94 1.78
N SER A 241 -25.10 -30.27 1.72
CA SER A 241 -26.07 -30.19 2.83
C SER A 241 -27.12 -31.30 2.77
N GLU A 242 -27.75 -31.62 3.92
CA GLU A 242 -28.79 -32.65 3.98
C GLU A 242 -30.17 -32.09 3.60
N VAL A 243 -30.81 -32.70 2.62
CA VAL A 243 -32.21 -32.50 2.23
C VAL A 243 -33.05 -33.65 2.78
N THR A 244 -34.16 -33.34 3.43
CA THR A 244 -35.06 -34.32 4.05
C THR A 244 -36.51 -34.14 3.58
N GLY A 245 -37.27 -35.23 3.49
CA GLY A 245 -38.63 -35.23 2.95
C GLY A 245 -39.55 -36.21 3.69
N VAL A 246 -40.73 -35.72 4.13
CA VAL A 246 -41.71 -36.50 4.92
C VAL A 246 -43.12 -36.31 4.37
N ALA A 247 -43.82 -37.40 4.05
CA ALA A 247 -45.22 -37.37 3.63
C ALA A 247 -46.19 -37.56 4.81
N LYS A 248 -47.36 -36.91 4.77
CA LYS A 248 -48.35 -36.91 5.85
C LYS A 248 -49.78 -36.94 5.31
N ASP A 249 -50.67 -37.66 6.00
CA ASP A 249 -52.12 -37.62 5.72
C ASP A 249 -52.83 -36.51 6.54
N PRO A 250 -54.10 -36.15 6.21
CA PRO A 250 -54.92 -35.26 7.02
C PRO A 250 -55.26 -35.76 8.44
N SER A 251 -54.92 -37.00 8.79
CA SER A 251 -55.09 -37.58 10.12
C SER A 251 -53.85 -37.38 11.01
N GLY A 252 -52.72 -36.93 10.44
CA GLY A 252 -51.44 -36.75 11.12
C GLY A 252 -50.56 -38.01 11.15
N ASN A 253 -50.83 -39.00 10.32
CA ASN A 253 -49.95 -40.16 10.14
C ASN A 253 -48.79 -39.76 9.22
N GLU A 254 -47.55 -39.84 9.73
CA GLU A 254 -46.33 -39.51 8.98
C GLU A 254 -45.67 -40.76 8.37
N SER A 255 -45.08 -40.63 7.19
CA SER A 255 -44.20 -41.63 6.60
C SER A 255 -42.84 -41.66 7.32
N ASP A 256 -42.06 -42.74 7.14
CA ASP A 256 -40.64 -42.68 7.48
C ASP A 256 -39.95 -41.55 6.66
N PRO A 257 -39.01 -40.80 7.24
CA PRO A 257 -38.31 -39.72 6.54
C PRO A 257 -37.35 -40.28 5.48
N SER A 258 -37.33 -39.65 4.31
CA SER A 258 -36.29 -39.84 3.30
C SER A 258 -35.27 -38.72 3.41
N THR A 259 -33.98 -39.05 3.30
CA THR A 259 -32.90 -38.06 3.33
C THR A 259 -31.93 -38.27 2.17
N VAL A 260 -31.33 -37.19 1.66
CA VAL A 260 -30.24 -37.21 0.69
C VAL A 260 -29.34 -35.99 0.89
N THR A 261 -28.03 -36.15 0.71
CA THR A 261 -27.10 -35.02 0.69
C THR A 261 -27.02 -34.44 -0.72
N SER A 262 -27.10 -33.13 -0.89
CA SER A 262 -26.83 -32.45 -2.17
C SER A 262 -25.39 -32.70 -2.64
N LYS A 263 -25.12 -32.44 -3.92
CA LYS A 263 -23.79 -32.58 -4.53
C LYS A 263 -23.28 -31.21 -4.97
N THR A 264 -21.97 -31.12 -5.17
CA THR A 264 -21.30 -29.90 -5.60
C THR A 264 -21.64 -29.47 -7.03
N ASP A 265 -21.75 -28.16 -7.24
CA ASP A 265 -21.82 -27.53 -8.56
C ASP A 265 -20.69 -27.95 -9.53
N GLY A 266 -20.94 -27.77 -10.83
CA GLY A 266 -20.04 -28.17 -11.91
C GLY A 266 -19.22 -27.01 -12.52
N VAL A 267 -17.90 -27.15 -12.57
CA VAL A 267 -17.00 -26.15 -13.16
C VAL A 267 -17.07 -26.18 -14.71
N ALA A 268 -17.53 -25.08 -15.31
CA ALA A 268 -17.92 -25.08 -16.71
C ALA A 268 -16.75 -24.95 -17.71
N ASP A 269 -15.63 -24.33 -17.35
CA ASP A 269 -14.52 -24.01 -18.26
C ASP A 269 -13.21 -24.76 -17.96
N ALA A 270 -12.22 -24.65 -18.85
CA ALA A 270 -11.01 -25.47 -18.83
C ALA A 270 -9.84 -24.78 -18.09
N PRO A 271 -9.01 -25.52 -17.32
CA PRO A 271 -7.74 -25.00 -16.80
C PRO A 271 -6.71 -24.84 -17.93
N VAL A 272 -5.72 -23.96 -17.71
CA VAL A 272 -4.62 -23.70 -18.65
C VAL A 272 -3.29 -24.04 -18.00
N LEU A 273 -2.44 -24.82 -18.69
CA LEU A 273 -1.12 -25.26 -18.25
C LEU A 273 -0.01 -24.53 -19.02
N SER A 274 1.01 -24.08 -18.29
CA SER A 274 2.32 -23.63 -18.80
C SER A 274 3.44 -24.40 -18.10
N ILE A 275 4.54 -24.67 -18.80
CA ILE A 275 5.79 -25.21 -18.24
C ILE A 275 6.91 -24.30 -18.79
N PRO A 276 7.34 -23.27 -18.05
CA PRO A 276 8.24 -22.24 -18.56
C PRO A 276 9.58 -22.80 -19.07
N GLU A 277 10.13 -23.80 -18.39
CA GLU A 277 11.44 -24.38 -18.67
C GLU A 277 11.53 -25.00 -20.07
N VAL A 278 10.43 -25.57 -20.59
CA VAL A 278 10.42 -26.28 -21.88
C VAL A 278 9.90 -25.44 -23.05
N THR A 279 9.97 -24.12 -22.93
CA THR A 279 9.40 -23.17 -23.92
C THR A 279 10.09 -23.23 -25.29
N ASP A 280 11.35 -23.66 -25.35
CA ASP A 280 12.09 -23.89 -26.60
C ASP A 280 11.72 -25.23 -27.29
N GLY A 281 10.96 -26.08 -26.61
CA GLY A 281 10.56 -27.41 -27.05
C GLY A 281 11.44 -28.56 -26.54
N TYR A 282 12.43 -28.29 -25.69
CA TYR A 282 13.32 -29.30 -25.11
C TYR A 282 13.22 -29.35 -23.58
N ALA A 283 13.85 -30.35 -22.98
CA ALA A 283 14.20 -30.39 -21.56
C ALA A 283 15.62 -30.97 -21.45
N ASN A 284 16.59 -30.13 -21.14
CA ASN A 284 18.01 -30.51 -21.14
C ASN A 284 18.45 -31.18 -19.83
N ALA A 285 19.71 -31.59 -19.76
CA ALA A 285 20.26 -32.32 -18.62
C ALA A 285 20.24 -31.54 -17.30
N ASP A 286 20.35 -30.20 -17.33
CA ASP A 286 20.33 -29.35 -16.13
C ASP A 286 18.91 -29.00 -15.69
N GLU A 287 17.97 -28.78 -16.62
CA GLU A 287 16.54 -28.59 -16.32
C GLU A 287 15.88 -29.83 -15.70
N LEU A 288 16.36 -31.04 -16.03
CA LEU A 288 15.84 -32.30 -15.48
C LEU A 288 16.51 -32.72 -14.16
N LYS A 289 17.31 -31.85 -13.54
CA LYS A 289 18.13 -32.19 -12.37
C LYS A 289 17.34 -32.33 -11.08
N ASP A 290 16.34 -31.47 -10.87
CA ASP A 290 15.40 -31.47 -9.74
C ASP A 290 13.95 -31.73 -10.20
N GLY A 291 13.53 -31.22 -11.35
CA GLY A 291 12.22 -31.47 -11.96
C GLY A 291 11.80 -30.32 -12.87
N LEU A 292 10.57 -30.34 -13.39
CA LEU A 292 10.02 -29.24 -14.19
C LEU A 292 8.87 -28.55 -13.45
N GLN A 293 8.85 -27.22 -13.37
CA GLN A 293 7.77 -26.46 -12.77
C GLN A 293 6.61 -26.27 -13.76
N ALA A 294 5.40 -26.64 -13.34
CA ALA A 294 4.17 -26.43 -14.08
C ALA A 294 3.29 -25.37 -13.39
N GLU A 295 2.94 -24.29 -14.10
CA GLU A 295 1.91 -23.34 -13.66
C GLU A 295 0.55 -23.71 -14.27
N VAL A 296 -0.50 -23.72 -13.44
CA VAL A 296 -1.88 -24.00 -13.84
C VAL A 296 -2.78 -22.82 -13.48
N THR A 297 -3.37 -22.15 -14.47
CA THR A 297 -4.43 -21.15 -14.27
C THR A 297 -5.78 -21.82 -14.04
N LEU A 298 -6.49 -21.39 -12.99
CA LEU A 298 -7.78 -21.93 -12.59
C LEU A 298 -8.94 -21.26 -13.35
N PRO A 299 -9.94 -22.02 -13.84
CA PRO A 299 -11.16 -21.45 -14.40
C PRO A 299 -12.07 -20.89 -13.30
N ALA A 300 -12.88 -19.90 -13.64
CA ALA A 300 -13.87 -19.31 -12.72
C ALA A 300 -14.88 -20.38 -12.23
N GLY A 301 -15.23 -20.32 -10.94
CA GLY A 301 -16.08 -21.32 -10.27
C GLY A 301 -15.32 -22.51 -9.67
N THR A 302 -13.98 -22.54 -9.78
CA THR A 302 -13.16 -23.50 -9.02
C THR A 302 -13.23 -23.20 -7.53
N ALA A 303 -13.56 -24.20 -6.72
CA ALA A 303 -13.65 -24.11 -5.26
C ALA A 303 -12.48 -24.81 -4.54
N GLU A 304 -12.31 -24.50 -3.26
CA GLU A 304 -11.36 -25.17 -2.37
C GLU A 304 -11.66 -26.68 -2.31
N GLY A 305 -10.61 -27.51 -2.36
CA GLY A 305 -10.72 -28.96 -2.43
C GLY A 305 -10.87 -29.54 -3.84
N ALA A 306 -10.94 -28.71 -4.90
CA ALA A 306 -10.83 -29.20 -6.27
C ALA A 306 -9.45 -29.84 -6.53
N VAL A 307 -9.38 -30.89 -7.33
CA VAL A 307 -8.15 -31.65 -7.60
C VAL A 307 -7.67 -31.39 -9.02
N ILE A 308 -6.46 -30.86 -9.16
CA ILE A 308 -5.72 -30.76 -10.42
C ILE A 308 -4.96 -32.08 -10.62
N THR A 309 -4.94 -32.59 -11.85
CA THR A 309 -4.07 -33.69 -12.26
C THR A 309 -3.30 -33.32 -13.52
N LEU A 310 -1.98 -33.27 -13.40
CA LEU A 310 -1.05 -33.27 -14.53
C LEU A 310 -0.76 -34.71 -14.91
N THR A 311 -0.85 -35.03 -16.20
CA THR A 311 -0.50 -36.35 -16.75
C THR A 311 0.69 -36.19 -17.68
N VAL A 312 1.86 -36.67 -17.25
CA VAL A 312 3.08 -36.78 -18.06
C VAL A 312 2.98 -38.03 -18.91
N THR A 313 3.14 -37.92 -20.22
CA THR A 313 3.21 -39.05 -21.16
C THR A 313 4.62 -39.15 -21.73
N ARG A 314 5.26 -40.30 -21.51
CA ARG A 314 6.63 -40.60 -21.94
C ARG A 314 6.69 -41.02 -23.43
N PRO A 315 7.88 -41.04 -24.07
CA PRO A 315 8.07 -41.47 -25.47
C PRO A 315 7.58 -42.89 -25.77
N ASP A 316 7.65 -43.79 -24.77
CA ASP A 316 7.15 -45.16 -24.87
C ASP A 316 5.62 -45.29 -24.69
N LYS A 317 4.94 -44.17 -24.41
CA LYS A 317 3.51 -44.00 -24.13
C LYS A 317 3.04 -44.53 -22.78
N THR A 318 3.96 -44.74 -21.84
CA THR A 318 3.59 -44.83 -20.41
C THR A 318 3.24 -43.45 -19.87
N THR A 319 2.44 -43.41 -18.80
CA THR A 319 1.96 -42.16 -18.19
C THR A 319 2.18 -42.15 -16.69
N GLU A 320 2.58 -41.01 -16.14
CA GLU A 320 2.60 -40.76 -14.70
C GLU A 320 1.81 -39.50 -14.35
N ASN A 321 1.17 -39.51 -13.18
CA ASN A 321 0.24 -38.47 -12.77
C ASN A 321 0.80 -37.74 -11.53
N VAL A 322 0.78 -36.42 -11.58
CA VAL A 322 1.02 -35.54 -10.44
C VAL A 322 -0.29 -34.85 -10.07
N THR A 323 -0.68 -34.90 -8.80
CA THR A 323 -1.98 -34.39 -8.33
C THR A 323 -1.80 -33.34 -7.25
N HIS A 324 -2.56 -32.25 -7.34
CA HIS A 324 -2.63 -31.19 -6.32
C HIS A 324 -4.07 -30.92 -5.92
N THR A 325 -4.29 -30.55 -4.65
CA THR A 325 -5.60 -30.15 -4.13
C THR A 325 -5.60 -28.66 -3.89
N VAL A 326 -6.46 -27.93 -4.60
CA VAL A 326 -6.56 -26.47 -4.58
C VAL A 326 -6.97 -25.98 -3.19
N THR A 327 -6.17 -25.09 -2.62
CA THR A 327 -6.41 -24.41 -1.34
C THR A 327 -7.23 -23.12 -1.53
N LYS A 328 -7.76 -22.58 -0.43
CA LYS A 328 -8.53 -21.32 -0.45
C LYS A 328 -7.76 -20.14 -1.06
N ASP A 329 -6.47 -20.02 -0.74
CA ASP A 329 -5.63 -18.91 -1.20
C ASP A 329 -5.32 -19.03 -2.71
N GLU A 330 -5.19 -20.26 -3.22
CA GLU A 330 -5.02 -20.51 -4.66
C GLU A 330 -6.29 -20.22 -5.46
N VAL A 331 -7.49 -20.44 -4.90
CA VAL A 331 -8.75 -19.98 -5.49
C VAL A 331 -8.77 -18.45 -5.60
N ALA A 332 -8.34 -17.74 -4.56
CA ALA A 332 -8.25 -16.27 -4.57
C ALA A 332 -7.18 -15.75 -5.55
N ALA A 333 -6.05 -16.44 -5.67
CA ALA A 333 -4.98 -16.10 -6.62
C ALA A 333 -5.29 -16.49 -8.08
N GLY A 334 -6.22 -17.42 -8.31
CA GLY A 334 -6.62 -17.91 -9.63
C GLY A 334 -5.57 -18.77 -10.34
N LYS A 335 -4.51 -19.21 -9.65
CA LYS A 335 -3.44 -20.06 -10.21
C LYS A 335 -2.75 -20.93 -9.16
N VAL A 336 -2.10 -22.00 -9.62
CA VAL A 336 -1.37 -23.01 -8.84
C VAL A 336 -0.01 -23.29 -9.48
N SER A 337 1.01 -23.56 -8.67
CA SER A 337 2.32 -24.08 -9.13
C SER A 337 2.48 -25.54 -8.69
N MET A 338 3.00 -26.40 -9.57
CA MET A 338 3.15 -27.84 -9.32
C MET A 338 4.51 -28.35 -9.82
N ASP A 339 5.15 -29.24 -9.07
CA ASP A 339 6.43 -29.84 -9.47
C ASP A 339 6.20 -31.15 -10.25
N ILE A 340 6.81 -31.28 -11.42
CA ILE A 340 6.89 -32.53 -12.17
C ILE A 340 8.20 -33.23 -11.79
N PRO A 341 8.17 -34.40 -11.12
CA PRO A 341 9.38 -35.10 -10.71
C PRO A 341 10.26 -35.45 -11.91
N LYS A 342 11.57 -35.23 -11.80
CA LYS A 342 12.54 -35.60 -12.84
C LYS A 342 12.39 -37.01 -13.40
N ASP A 343 12.08 -37.99 -12.54
CA ASP A 343 11.94 -39.40 -12.94
C ASP A 343 10.66 -39.66 -13.77
N ALA A 344 9.69 -38.73 -13.78
CA ALA A 344 8.49 -38.80 -14.61
C ALA A 344 8.80 -38.58 -16.11
N VAL A 345 9.90 -37.90 -16.42
CA VAL A 345 10.37 -37.57 -17.78
C VAL A 345 11.54 -38.47 -18.16
N ILE A 346 11.67 -38.86 -19.44
CA ILE A 346 12.81 -39.63 -19.97
C ILE A 346 13.20 -39.17 -21.38
N ASP A 347 14.45 -39.39 -21.80
CA ASP A 347 14.97 -39.00 -23.12
C ASP A 347 14.03 -39.32 -24.29
N GLY A 348 13.81 -38.32 -25.15
CA GLY A 348 12.90 -38.33 -26.29
C GLY A 348 11.64 -37.48 -26.09
N GLN A 349 10.66 -37.65 -26.98
CA GLN A 349 9.43 -36.86 -26.97
C GLN A 349 8.50 -37.20 -25.79
N ASN A 350 8.30 -36.24 -24.89
CA ASN A 350 7.32 -36.26 -23.81
C ASN A 350 6.16 -35.28 -24.09
N SER A 351 5.07 -35.41 -23.33
CA SER A 351 3.96 -34.45 -23.36
C SER A 351 3.23 -34.40 -22.01
N VAL A 352 2.81 -33.22 -21.53
CA VAL A 352 2.10 -33.04 -20.26
C VAL A 352 0.72 -32.42 -20.51
N SER A 353 -0.33 -33.02 -19.96
CA SER A 353 -1.72 -32.50 -20.06
C SER A 353 -2.32 -32.22 -18.68
N VAL A 354 -3.13 -31.16 -18.56
CA VAL A 354 -3.82 -30.81 -17.31
C VAL A 354 -5.32 -31.14 -17.33
N THR A 355 -5.82 -31.59 -16.18
CA THR A 355 -7.26 -31.76 -15.88
C THR A 355 -7.58 -31.24 -14.48
N LEU A 356 -8.83 -30.81 -14.26
CA LEU A 356 -9.34 -30.34 -12.98
C LEU A 356 -10.66 -31.08 -12.68
N THR A 357 -10.85 -31.53 -11.44
CA THR A 357 -12.09 -32.19 -10.97
C THR A 357 -12.54 -31.63 -9.64
N GLN A 358 -13.79 -31.19 -9.53
CA GLN A 358 -14.40 -30.68 -8.30
C GLN A 358 -15.42 -31.71 -7.80
N GLY A 359 -15.14 -32.36 -6.67
CA GLY A 359 -15.95 -33.47 -6.17
C GLY A 359 -16.06 -34.62 -7.18
N SER A 360 -17.26 -34.87 -7.71
CA SER A 360 -17.50 -35.86 -8.78
C SER A 360 -17.56 -35.26 -10.20
N ASN A 361 -17.42 -33.95 -10.34
CA ASN A 361 -17.65 -33.20 -11.57
C ASN A 361 -16.32 -32.76 -12.21
N PRO A 362 -15.90 -33.40 -13.33
CA PRO A 362 -14.71 -32.97 -14.06
C PRO A 362 -14.99 -31.73 -14.89
N ALA A 363 -14.05 -30.78 -14.85
CA ALA A 363 -14.05 -29.61 -15.72
C ALA A 363 -13.77 -30.01 -17.19
N LYS A 364 -13.86 -29.06 -18.12
CA LYS A 364 -13.38 -29.28 -19.50
C LYS A 364 -11.86 -29.58 -19.47
N PRO A 365 -11.34 -30.54 -20.26
CA PRO A 365 -9.90 -30.81 -20.32
C PRO A 365 -9.11 -29.57 -20.78
N GLY A 366 -7.94 -29.33 -20.16
CA GLY A 366 -7.06 -28.23 -20.52
C GLY A 366 -6.17 -28.52 -21.72
N ASN A 367 -5.16 -27.67 -21.93
CA ASN A 367 -4.17 -27.86 -23.00
C ASN A 367 -3.12 -28.93 -22.66
N VAL A 368 -2.32 -29.25 -23.68
CA VAL A 368 -1.17 -30.15 -23.62
C VAL A 368 0.08 -29.36 -24.01
N VAL A 369 1.20 -29.63 -23.35
CA VAL A 369 2.54 -29.11 -23.67
C VAL A 369 3.40 -30.28 -24.16
N ASP A 370 3.96 -30.19 -25.36
CA ASP A 370 4.81 -31.22 -25.99
C ASP A 370 6.27 -30.75 -25.99
N PHE A 371 7.22 -31.58 -25.51
CA PHE A 371 8.66 -31.26 -25.50
C PHE A 371 9.55 -32.51 -25.64
N ALA A 372 10.81 -32.36 -26.01
CA ALA A 372 11.77 -33.47 -26.13
C ALA A 372 12.87 -33.39 -25.06
N ALA A 373 12.98 -34.40 -24.20
CA ALA A 373 14.07 -34.49 -23.24
C ALA A 373 15.34 -35.02 -23.90
N ASP A 374 16.50 -34.47 -23.56
CA ASP A 374 17.80 -35.00 -24.01
C ASP A 374 18.89 -34.82 -22.94
N THR A 375 19.38 -35.92 -22.39
CA THR A 375 20.46 -35.95 -21.39
C THR A 375 21.84 -36.27 -21.98
N GLN A 376 21.99 -36.38 -23.31
CA GLN A 376 23.31 -36.66 -23.91
C GLN A 376 24.18 -35.40 -23.99
N ILE A 377 25.32 -35.39 -23.29
CA ILE A 377 26.24 -34.24 -23.28
C ILE A 377 27.41 -34.46 -24.27
N PRO A 378 27.68 -33.55 -25.22
CA PRO A 378 28.89 -33.59 -26.03
C PRO A 378 30.15 -33.58 -25.16
N GLY A 379 31.13 -34.45 -25.39
CA GLY A 379 32.35 -34.51 -24.57
C GLY A 379 32.29 -35.46 -23.37
N ASP A 380 31.10 -35.93 -22.94
CA ASP A 380 30.96 -37.06 -22.01
C ASP A 380 31.41 -38.37 -22.71
N THR A 381 32.28 -39.16 -22.07
CA THR A 381 32.79 -40.41 -22.65
C THR A 381 32.48 -41.68 -21.87
N ASP A 382 31.90 -41.59 -20.66
CA ASP A 382 31.48 -42.76 -19.87
C ASP A 382 29.99 -42.79 -19.46
N GLY A 383 29.26 -41.71 -19.71
CA GLY A 383 27.81 -41.59 -19.57
C GLY A 383 27.36 -41.26 -18.15
N ASP A 384 28.18 -40.55 -17.37
CA ASP A 384 27.84 -40.13 -16.01
C ASP A 384 27.09 -38.78 -15.93
N GLY A 385 26.92 -38.09 -17.07
CA GLY A 385 26.26 -36.79 -17.14
C GLY A 385 27.21 -35.61 -16.88
N ALA A 386 28.52 -35.80 -17.05
CA ALA A 386 29.51 -34.74 -17.01
C ALA A 386 30.52 -34.82 -18.18
N THR A 387 31.04 -33.68 -18.60
CA THR A 387 31.97 -33.60 -19.73
C THR A 387 33.40 -34.00 -19.34
N ASP A 388 33.94 -35.05 -19.97
CA ASP A 388 35.32 -35.52 -19.80
C ASP A 388 36.36 -34.72 -20.59
N ALA A 389 35.99 -34.22 -21.78
CA ALA A 389 36.94 -33.69 -22.76
C ALA A 389 36.36 -32.53 -23.60
N THR A 390 37.06 -31.39 -23.58
CA THR A 390 36.68 -30.19 -24.34
C THR A 390 37.43 -30.07 -25.69
N PRO A 391 36.94 -29.24 -26.64
CA PRO A 391 37.62 -28.99 -27.92
C PRO A 391 38.96 -28.24 -27.77
N VAL A 392 39.83 -28.31 -28.80
CA VAL A 392 41.16 -27.63 -28.81
C VAL A 392 41.44 -26.99 -30.18
N VAL A 393 41.91 -25.74 -30.18
CA VAL A 393 42.12 -24.89 -31.38
C VAL A 393 43.62 -24.65 -31.67
N ALA A 394 44.00 -24.49 -32.94
CA ALA A 394 45.33 -24.04 -33.37
C ALA A 394 45.26 -23.06 -34.56
N ILE A 395 46.17 -22.07 -34.60
CA ILE A 395 46.21 -20.97 -35.59
C ILE A 395 47.62 -20.90 -36.22
N PRO A 396 47.86 -21.47 -37.41
CA PRO A 396 49.23 -21.66 -37.92
C PRO A 396 49.96 -20.44 -38.48
N GLU A 397 49.26 -19.35 -38.84
CA GLU A 397 49.84 -18.24 -39.62
C GLU A 397 50.32 -17.04 -38.80
N ALA A 398 49.76 -16.83 -37.60
CA ALA A 398 50.02 -15.66 -36.75
C ALA A 398 51.36 -15.71 -35.99
N ALA A 399 52.46 -16.13 -36.64
CA ALA A 399 53.74 -16.39 -36.00
C ALA A 399 54.51 -15.12 -35.59
N ASP A 400 54.40 -14.05 -36.38
CA ASP A 400 54.98 -12.72 -36.12
C ASP A 400 53.87 -11.66 -35.92
N GLY A 401 52.62 -12.09 -35.66
CA GLY A 401 51.40 -11.29 -35.79
C GLY A 401 50.69 -11.50 -37.14
N VAL A 402 49.45 -11.03 -37.29
CA VAL A 402 48.68 -10.99 -38.55
C VAL A 402 48.56 -9.54 -39.00
N ASN A 403 49.17 -9.18 -40.12
CA ASN A 403 49.12 -7.81 -40.64
C ASN A 403 47.95 -7.56 -41.62
N ALA A 404 47.82 -6.31 -42.08
CA ALA A 404 46.76 -5.86 -42.99
C ALA A 404 46.70 -6.58 -44.35
N GLU A 405 47.79 -7.22 -44.79
CA GLU A 405 47.81 -8.02 -46.02
C GLU A 405 47.33 -9.46 -45.77
N GLU A 406 47.73 -10.05 -44.64
CA GLU A 406 47.42 -11.42 -44.24
C GLU A 406 45.97 -11.58 -43.78
N LEU A 407 45.36 -10.56 -43.18
CA LEU A 407 43.95 -10.62 -42.76
C LEU A 407 42.95 -10.79 -43.94
N LYS A 408 43.34 -10.50 -45.18
CA LYS A 408 42.41 -10.29 -46.32
C LYS A 408 41.57 -11.50 -46.72
N ASP A 409 42.02 -12.73 -46.47
CA ASP A 409 41.25 -13.97 -46.70
C ASP A 409 40.81 -14.69 -45.41
N GLY A 410 40.94 -14.02 -44.25
CA GLY A 410 40.49 -14.49 -42.94
C GLY A 410 41.51 -15.37 -42.23
N VAL A 411 41.32 -15.56 -40.93
CA VAL A 411 42.25 -16.29 -40.06
C VAL A 411 41.91 -17.79 -40.06
N GLN A 412 42.87 -18.64 -40.40
CA GLN A 412 42.68 -20.07 -40.62
C GLN A 412 42.93 -20.89 -39.35
N THR A 413 41.98 -21.74 -38.95
CA THR A 413 42.08 -22.54 -37.72
C THR A 413 41.83 -24.04 -37.93
N GLU A 414 42.47 -24.87 -37.10
CA GLU A 414 42.22 -26.31 -37.00
C GLU A 414 41.69 -26.64 -35.58
N VAL A 415 40.56 -27.36 -35.50
CA VAL A 415 39.88 -27.69 -34.24
C VAL A 415 39.80 -29.20 -34.03
N THR A 416 40.06 -29.67 -32.81
CA THR A 416 39.90 -31.08 -32.42
C THR A 416 38.52 -31.34 -31.83
N VAL A 417 37.81 -32.36 -32.34
CA VAL A 417 36.45 -32.74 -31.92
C VAL A 417 36.52 -33.89 -30.90
N PRO A 418 35.94 -33.75 -29.70
CA PRO A 418 35.91 -34.79 -28.67
C PRO A 418 34.91 -35.91 -29.02
N LYS A 419 34.88 -36.97 -28.19
CA LYS A 419 33.84 -38.02 -28.27
C LYS A 419 32.61 -37.58 -27.49
N GLY A 420 31.47 -38.20 -27.76
CA GLY A 420 30.17 -37.78 -27.21
C GLY A 420 29.41 -36.89 -28.18
N SER A 421 30.12 -36.01 -28.90
CA SER A 421 29.57 -35.20 -30.00
C SER A 421 29.02 -36.05 -31.15
N ALA A 422 27.94 -35.57 -31.77
CA ALA A 422 27.24 -36.18 -32.88
C ALA A 422 27.25 -35.30 -34.15
N ALA A 423 26.67 -35.82 -35.23
CA ALA A 423 26.54 -35.08 -36.48
C ALA A 423 25.24 -34.28 -36.47
N GLY A 424 25.35 -32.95 -36.51
CA GLY A 424 24.25 -32.02 -36.26
C GLY A 424 24.51 -31.04 -35.12
N ASP A 425 25.45 -31.37 -34.23
CA ASP A 425 25.94 -30.47 -33.18
C ASP A 425 26.59 -29.22 -33.79
N THR A 426 26.51 -28.10 -33.07
CA THR A 426 27.13 -26.83 -33.47
C THR A 426 28.47 -26.66 -32.76
N LEU A 427 29.56 -26.66 -33.54
CA LEU A 427 30.86 -26.19 -33.07
C LEU A 427 30.87 -24.65 -33.14
N THR A 428 30.97 -24.01 -32.00
CA THR A 428 31.10 -22.55 -31.86
C THR A 428 32.54 -22.19 -31.56
N LEU A 429 33.19 -21.50 -32.50
CA LEU A 429 34.45 -20.80 -32.22
C LEU A 429 34.15 -19.44 -31.62
N THR A 430 34.51 -19.28 -30.35
CA THR A 430 34.38 -18.02 -29.61
C THR A 430 35.71 -17.27 -29.74
N VAL A 431 35.73 -16.31 -30.65
CA VAL A 431 36.86 -15.43 -30.96
C VAL A 431 36.80 -14.24 -30.01
N THR A 432 37.51 -14.35 -28.88
CA THR A 432 37.77 -13.24 -27.96
C THR A 432 38.66 -12.22 -28.65
N LYS A 433 38.12 -11.02 -28.84
CA LYS A 433 38.79 -9.85 -29.39
C LYS A 433 39.64 -9.14 -28.32
N PRO A 434 40.51 -8.20 -28.70
CA PRO A 434 41.38 -7.48 -27.77
C PRO A 434 40.66 -6.63 -26.72
N ASP A 435 39.40 -6.25 -26.97
CA ASP A 435 38.53 -5.57 -26.01
C ASP A 435 37.79 -6.54 -25.06
N GLY A 436 38.05 -7.84 -25.16
CA GLY A 436 37.39 -8.90 -24.41
C GLY A 436 35.99 -9.28 -24.94
N THR A 437 35.45 -8.57 -25.93
CA THR A 437 34.21 -8.98 -26.60
C THR A 437 34.45 -10.23 -27.42
N THR A 438 33.41 -11.04 -27.62
CA THR A 438 33.52 -12.29 -28.35
C THR A 438 32.67 -12.24 -29.61
N ASP A 439 33.26 -12.60 -30.74
CA ASP A 439 32.52 -12.95 -31.94
C ASP A 439 32.42 -14.48 -32.04
N THR A 440 31.27 -15.01 -32.42
CA THR A 440 31.11 -16.44 -32.70
C THR A 440 31.25 -16.72 -34.20
N VAL A 441 31.90 -17.86 -34.51
CA VAL A 441 31.87 -18.52 -35.82
C VAL A 441 31.33 -19.93 -35.60
N GLU A 442 30.09 -20.14 -36.02
CA GLU A 442 29.40 -21.43 -35.89
C GLU A 442 29.65 -22.32 -37.10
N HIS A 443 29.88 -23.61 -36.84
CA HIS A 443 30.05 -24.66 -37.84
C HIS A 443 29.31 -25.92 -37.40
N THR A 444 28.30 -26.34 -38.16
CA THR A 444 27.57 -27.58 -37.86
C THR A 444 28.42 -28.79 -38.21
N LEU A 445 28.72 -29.63 -37.22
CA LEU A 445 29.59 -30.80 -37.40
C LEU A 445 28.96 -31.84 -38.33
N THR A 446 29.71 -32.22 -39.37
CA THR A 446 29.33 -33.30 -40.27
C THR A 446 29.79 -34.67 -39.75
N ALA A 447 29.12 -35.72 -40.20
CA ALA A 447 29.47 -37.09 -39.81
C ALA A 447 30.90 -37.51 -40.20
N ASP A 448 31.49 -36.89 -41.24
CA ASP A 448 32.87 -37.16 -41.65
C ASP A 448 33.88 -36.46 -40.72
N GLU A 449 33.57 -35.27 -40.19
CA GLU A 449 34.41 -34.54 -39.22
C GLU A 449 34.41 -35.19 -37.85
N VAL A 450 33.23 -35.61 -37.35
CA VAL A 450 33.10 -36.41 -36.12
C VAL A 450 33.86 -37.73 -36.24
N ALA A 451 33.82 -38.38 -37.42
CA ALA A 451 34.59 -39.60 -37.67
C ALA A 451 36.12 -39.36 -37.81
N ALA A 452 36.53 -38.16 -38.25
CA ALA A 452 37.93 -37.75 -38.33
C ALA A 452 38.50 -37.25 -36.99
N GLY A 453 37.63 -36.79 -36.08
CA GLY A 453 38.01 -36.16 -34.80
C GLY A 453 38.55 -34.74 -34.95
N LYS A 454 38.29 -34.06 -36.08
CA LYS A 454 38.77 -32.71 -36.38
C LYS A 454 37.84 -31.97 -37.35
N ALA A 455 37.84 -30.64 -37.26
CA ALA A 455 37.21 -29.72 -38.21
C ALA A 455 38.18 -28.56 -38.54
N ASP A 456 38.29 -28.21 -39.82
CA ASP A 456 39.05 -27.03 -40.29
C ASP A 456 38.06 -25.87 -40.46
N VAL A 457 38.28 -24.75 -39.75
CA VAL A 457 37.33 -23.62 -39.73
C VAL A 457 38.07 -22.31 -39.98
N THR A 458 37.68 -21.58 -41.01
CA THR A 458 38.15 -20.22 -41.27
C THR A 458 37.35 -19.23 -40.44
N ILE A 459 38.02 -18.44 -39.61
CA ILE A 459 37.43 -17.23 -39.00
C ILE A 459 37.39 -16.15 -40.08
N PRO A 460 36.21 -15.64 -40.47
CA PRO A 460 36.09 -14.61 -41.50
C PRO A 460 36.84 -13.32 -41.13
N ALA A 461 37.42 -12.64 -42.12
CA ALA A 461 38.18 -11.41 -41.91
C ALA A 461 37.38 -10.31 -41.18
N ASP A 462 36.05 -10.25 -41.40
CA ASP A 462 35.14 -9.32 -40.73
C ASP A 462 34.99 -9.56 -39.21
N LYS A 463 35.38 -10.74 -38.72
CA LYS A 463 35.37 -11.13 -37.29
C LYS A 463 36.67 -10.78 -36.55
N VAL A 464 37.74 -10.50 -37.30
CA VAL A 464 39.08 -10.14 -36.77
C VAL A 464 39.47 -8.77 -37.33
N THR A 465 38.59 -7.79 -37.11
CA THR A 465 38.64 -6.45 -37.75
C THR A 465 39.35 -5.37 -36.95
N ALA A 466 39.75 -5.66 -35.72
CA ALA A 466 40.46 -4.74 -34.85
C ALA A 466 41.88 -5.26 -34.62
N ASP A 467 42.74 -4.41 -34.07
CA ASP A 467 44.11 -4.78 -33.74
C ASP A 467 44.28 -5.04 -32.24
N GLY A 468 45.25 -5.90 -31.92
CA GLY A 468 45.62 -6.29 -30.57
C GLY A 468 45.67 -7.81 -30.39
N GLN A 469 45.64 -8.24 -29.13
CA GLN A 469 45.73 -9.64 -28.74
C GLN A 469 44.34 -10.31 -28.78
N TYR A 470 44.15 -11.22 -29.72
CA TYR A 470 43.00 -12.11 -29.80
C TYR A 470 43.28 -13.44 -29.08
N SER A 471 42.20 -14.13 -28.71
CA SER A 471 42.18 -15.51 -28.21
C SER A 471 41.02 -16.24 -28.87
N VAL A 472 41.22 -17.47 -29.34
CA VAL A 472 40.12 -18.32 -29.84
C VAL A 472 39.92 -19.50 -28.91
N THR A 473 38.68 -19.71 -28.51
CA THR A 473 38.21 -20.90 -27.78
C THR A 473 37.17 -21.63 -28.62
N ALA A 474 36.90 -22.89 -28.30
CA ALA A 474 35.96 -23.73 -29.02
C ALA A 474 35.06 -24.47 -28.05
N GLU A 475 33.76 -24.48 -28.33
CA GLU A 475 32.75 -25.22 -27.59
C GLU A 475 31.82 -25.92 -28.58
N ILE A 476 31.33 -27.10 -28.26
CA ILE A 476 30.33 -27.83 -29.05
C ILE A 476 29.07 -27.96 -28.22
N THR A 477 27.93 -27.58 -28.81
CA THR A 477 26.60 -27.63 -28.21
C THR A 477 25.66 -28.44 -29.10
N ASP A 478 24.83 -29.28 -28.51
CA ASP A 478 23.83 -30.09 -29.21
C ASP A 478 22.52 -29.29 -29.48
N PRO A 479 21.51 -29.86 -30.18
CA PRO A 479 20.24 -29.19 -30.43
C PRO A 479 19.34 -28.95 -29.21
N ALA A 480 19.61 -29.59 -28.06
CA ALA A 480 18.87 -29.42 -26.81
C ALA A 480 19.54 -28.43 -25.85
N GLY A 481 20.73 -27.93 -26.19
CA GLY A 481 21.49 -26.95 -25.40
C GLY A 481 22.56 -27.56 -24.50
N ASN A 482 22.74 -28.89 -24.48
CA ASN A 482 23.82 -29.52 -23.70
C ASN A 482 25.18 -29.15 -24.32
N THR A 483 26.15 -28.71 -23.51
CA THR A 483 27.45 -28.25 -24.00
C THR A 483 28.63 -29.10 -23.53
N SER A 484 29.65 -29.17 -24.39
CA SER A 484 30.95 -29.76 -24.05
C SER A 484 31.83 -28.89 -23.15
N GLY A 485 31.37 -27.70 -22.78
CA GLY A 485 32.18 -26.71 -22.11
C GLY A 485 33.31 -26.15 -22.98
N GLN A 486 33.85 -25.03 -22.54
CA GLN A 486 34.81 -24.24 -23.31
C GLN A 486 36.20 -24.87 -23.35
N GLY A 487 36.75 -25.01 -24.57
CA GLY A 487 38.13 -25.39 -24.84
C GLY A 487 39.15 -24.37 -24.32
N GLN A 488 40.41 -24.80 -24.17
CA GLN A 488 41.49 -23.89 -23.77
C GLN A 488 41.78 -22.83 -24.87
N PRO A 489 42.08 -21.57 -24.49
CA PRO A 489 42.31 -20.48 -25.43
C PRO A 489 43.58 -20.64 -26.27
N ALA A 490 43.51 -20.22 -27.52
CA ALA A 490 44.62 -20.11 -28.46
C ALA A 490 44.85 -18.63 -28.80
N ASP A 491 45.92 -18.05 -28.24
CA ASP A 491 46.24 -16.62 -28.37
C ASP A 491 46.97 -16.30 -29.69
N PHE A 492 46.57 -15.20 -30.36
CA PHE A 492 47.26 -14.64 -31.53
C PHE A 492 47.09 -13.11 -31.62
N ALA A 493 48.05 -12.39 -32.20
CA ALA A 493 47.98 -10.93 -32.33
C ALA A 493 47.66 -10.51 -33.78
N VAL A 494 46.85 -9.46 -33.94
CA VAL A 494 46.53 -8.81 -35.22
C VAL A 494 46.96 -7.34 -35.14
N ASP A 495 47.58 -6.83 -36.20
CA ASP A 495 48.12 -5.48 -36.26
C ASP A 495 48.11 -4.96 -37.70
N THR A 496 46.99 -4.35 -38.08
CA THR A 496 46.65 -3.87 -39.42
C THR A 496 46.76 -2.35 -39.57
N VAL A 497 46.87 -1.62 -38.46
CA VAL A 497 46.96 -0.17 -38.38
C VAL A 497 48.42 0.26 -38.36
N ALA A 498 48.90 0.76 -39.50
CA ALA A 498 50.09 1.60 -39.51
C ALA A 498 49.92 2.75 -38.50
N PRO A 499 50.96 3.10 -37.72
CA PRO A 499 50.89 4.23 -36.81
C PRO A 499 50.53 5.48 -37.59
N SER A 500 49.67 6.31 -37.01
CA SER A 500 49.15 7.51 -37.64
C SER A 500 50.27 8.35 -38.24
N ALA A 501 50.04 8.93 -39.42
CA ALA A 501 51.01 9.87 -39.99
C ALA A 501 51.28 10.99 -38.98
N PRO A 502 52.55 11.32 -38.67
CA PRO A 502 52.87 12.28 -37.61
C PRO A 502 52.26 13.63 -37.98
N VAL A 503 51.48 14.23 -37.07
CA VAL A 503 50.79 15.47 -37.39
C VAL A 503 51.78 16.62 -37.26
N LEU A 504 52.16 17.15 -38.42
CA LEU A 504 53.02 18.32 -38.53
C LEU A 504 52.14 19.55 -38.53
N LYS A 505 52.04 20.22 -37.39
CA LYS A 505 51.44 21.54 -37.33
C LYS A 505 52.56 22.57 -37.33
N ALA A 506 52.64 23.29 -38.43
CA ALA A 506 53.30 24.58 -38.44
C ALA A 506 52.53 25.46 -37.46
N GLU A 507 53.13 25.64 -36.29
CA GLU A 507 52.54 26.43 -35.26
C GLU A 507 52.51 27.87 -35.73
N ASP A 508 51.40 28.49 -35.40
CA ASP A 508 51.35 29.92 -35.31
C ASP A 508 52.14 30.37 -34.05
N ASP A 509 53.44 30.08 -34.03
CA ASP A 509 54.52 30.71 -33.21
C ASP A 509 55.90 30.63 -33.91
N GLY A 510 55.97 30.07 -35.12
CA GLY A 510 57.20 29.82 -35.89
C GLY A 510 57.75 28.40 -35.72
N SER A 511 57.41 27.70 -34.64
CA SER A 511 57.82 26.30 -34.46
C SER A 511 57.02 25.36 -35.36
N VAL A 512 57.53 24.13 -35.51
CA VAL A 512 56.72 23.04 -36.06
C VAL A 512 56.55 22.04 -34.93
N SER A 513 55.34 21.96 -34.39
CA SER A 513 54.97 20.87 -33.51
C SER A 513 54.85 19.60 -34.36
N VAL A 514 55.59 18.58 -33.92
CA VAL A 514 55.52 17.22 -34.43
C VAL A 514 54.78 16.46 -33.35
N GLU A 515 53.46 16.42 -33.48
CA GLU A 515 52.65 15.49 -32.71
C GLU A 515 52.97 14.11 -33.27
N LEU A 516 53.75 13.37 -32.49
CA LEU A 516 54.16 12.03 -32.82
C LEU A 516 52.93 11.12 -32.70
N PRO A 517 52.88 10.01 -33.45
CA PRO A 517 51.70 9.16 -33.48
C PRO A 517 51.40 8.72 -32.03
N GLY A 518 50.24 9.13 -31.49
CA GLY A 518 49.87 8.81 -30.11
C GLY A 518 49.51 7.34 -29.93
N ASP A 519 49.19 6.70 -31.04
CA ASP A 519 49.05 5.27 -31.29
C ASP A 519 50.39 4.54 -31.45
N ALA A 520 51.53 5.24 -31.49
CA ALA A 520 52.84 4.61 -31.60
C ALA A 520 53.16 3.74 -30.39
N ASN A 521 53.36 2.46 -30.65
CA ASN A 521 53.76 1.46 -29.69
C ASN A 521 55.27 1.45 -29.48
N LYS A 522 55.73 0.70 -28.48
CA LYS A 522 57.16 0.61 -28.15
C LYS A 522 57.90 -0.13 -29.28
N GLY A 523 58.83 0.56 -29.94
CA GLY A 523 59.57 0.06 -31.10
C GLY A 523 59.17 0.77 -32.40
N ASP A 524 58.08 1.53 -32.39
CA ASP A 524 57.63 2.33 -33.51
C ASP A 524 58.58 3.51 -33.77
N THR A 525 58.63 3.95 -35.03
CA THR A 525 59.60 4.95 -35.50
C THR A 525 58.93 6.04 -36.33
N VAL A 526 59.48 7.26 -36.26
CA VAL A 526 59.04 8.43 -37.04
C VAL A 526 60.23 9.11 -37.69
N ASP A 527 60.24 9.22 -39.03
CA ASP A 527 61.28 9.90 -39.79
C ASP A 527 60.85 11.34 -40.15
N VAL A 528 61.49 12.35 -39.55
CA VAL A 528 61.19 13.79 -39.77
C VAL A 528 62.25 14.47 -40.62
N THR A 529 61.87 15.12 -41.73
CA THR A 529 62.78 15.76 -42.69
C THR A 529 62.47 17.25 -42.88
N PHE A 530 63.47 18.14 -42.80
CA PHE A 530 63.29 19.60 -42.88
C PHE A 530 64.54 20.38 -43.33
N GLU A 531 64.40 21.70 -43.53
CA GLU A 531 65.50 22.66 -43.81
C GLU A 531 65.75 23.61 -42.64
N ASP A 532 67.01 23.73 -42.20
CA ASP A 532 67.43 24.65 -41.13
C ASP A 532 67.57 26.11 -41.61
N GLU A 533 67.67 27.07 -40.68
CA GLU A 533 67.87 28.50 -41.00
C GLU A 533 69.08 28.80 -41.91
N LYS A 534 70.07 27.92 -41.95
CA LYS A 534 71.31 28.06 -42.73
C LYS A 534 71.18 27.42 -44.12
N GLY A 535 70.05 26.77 -44.42
CA GLY A 535 69.74 26.09 -45.68
C GLY A 535 70.25 24.64 -45.74
N GLY A 536 70.57 24.02 -44.61
CA GLY A 536 70.91 22.61 -44.52
C GLY A 536 69.67 21.72 -44.44
N LYS A 537 69.62 20.62 -45.21
CA LYS A 537 68.55 19.62 -45.10
C LYS A 537 68.96 18.50 -44.14
N HIS A 538 68.05 18.12 -43.26
CA HIS A 538 68.24 17.07 -42.25
C HIS A 538 67.07 16.07 -42.29
N THR A 539 67.35 14.83 -41.91
CA THR A 539 66.35 13.81 -41.58
C THR A 539 66.72 13.25 -40.21
N VAL A 540 65.77 13.29 -39.28
CA VAL A 540 65.92 12.86 -37.88
C VAL A 540 64.85 11.82 -37.60
N THR A 541 65.28 10.59 -37.32
CA THR A 541 64.43 9.51 -36.81
C THR A 541 64.21 9.70 -35.31
N LEU A 542 62.97 9.53 -34.87
CA LEU A 542 62.53 9.43 -33.48
C LEU A 542 62.03 8.01 -33.24
N GLU A 543 62.49 7.35 -32.17
CA GLU A 543 62.11 5.97 -31.80
C GLU A 543 61.36 5.96 -30.46
N LYS A 544 60.23 5.26 -30.38
CA LYS A 544 59.35 5.18 -29.20
C LYS A 544 59.90 4.19 -28.17
N GLY A 545 60.44 4.72 -27.07
CA GLY A 545 60.95 3.94 -25.94
C GLY A 545 60.08 4.01 -24.68
N ASP A 546 60.47 3.25 -23.65
CA ASP A 546 59.74 3.14 -22.37
C ASP A 546 59.53 4.46 -21.61
N ASN A 547 60.36 5.48 -21.87
CA ASN A 547 60.36 6.76 -21.15
C ASN A 547 60.18 7.97 -22.08
N GLY A 548 59.59 7.76 -23.27
CA GLY A 548 59.40 8.77 -24.30
C GLY A 548 60.17 8.48 -25.58
N TRP A 549 60.23 9.48 -26.47
CA TRP A 549 60.86 9.37 -27.77
C TRP A 549 62.32 9.80 -27.74
N THR A 550 63.21 8.92 -28.20
CA THR A 550 64.63 9.21 -28.35
C THR A 550 64.95 9.69 -29.76
N SER A 551 65.65 10.81 -29.87
CA SER A 551 66.04 11.44 -31.12
C SER A 551 67.41 10.95 -31.60
N SER A 552 67.50 10.65 -32.89
CA SER A 552 68.77 10.35 -33.55
C SER A 552 69.70 11.57 -33.67
N ASP A 553 69.18 12.80 -33.57
CA ASP A 553 69.95 14.04 -33.33
C ASP A 553 69.21 15.01 -32.37
N PRO A 554 69.42 14.87 -31.05
CA PRO A 554 68.79 15.71 -30.03
C PRO A 554 69.14 17.20 -30.09
N THR A 555 70.07 17.62 -30.95
CA THR A 555 70.44 19.04 -31.10
C THR A 555 69.54 19.79 -32.08
N LEU A 556 68.83 19.06 -32.94
CA LEU A 556 67.93 19.60 -33.97
C LEU A 556 66.46 19.40 -33.59
N ILE A 557 66.10 18.19 -33.15
CA ILE A 557 64.82 17.87 -32.51
C ILE A 557 65.16 17.23 -31.16
N PRO A 558 64.90 17.88 -30.01
CA PRO A 558 65.20 17.33 -28.69
C PRO A 558 64.50 15.99 -28.43
N ASP A 559 65.10 15.17 -27.56
CA ASP A 559 64.42 14.02 -26.96
C ASP A 559 63.14 14.49 -26.25
N SER A 560 62.04 13.73 -26.40
CA SER A 560 60.76 14.09 -25.78
C SER A 560 60.35 13.10 -24.70
N THR A 561 59.92 13.62 -23.55
CA THR A 561 59.36 12.83 -22.44
C THR A 561 57.86 12.57 -22.62
N GLY A 562 57.36 12.57 -23.85
CA GLY A 562 55.97 12.35 -24.25
C GLY A 562 55.82 12.42 -25.78
N ASP A 563 54.60 12.34 -26.29
CA ASP A 563 54.32 12.18 -27.73
C ASP A 563 54.31 13.49 -28.55
N LYS A 564 55.04 14.51 -28.06
CA LYS A 564 55.23 15.77 -28.78
C LYS A 564 56.71 16.06 -28.89
N ALA A 565 57.23 15.97 -30.11
CA ALA A 565 58.46 16.64 -30.46
C ALA A 565 58.11 18.05 -30.97
N THR A 566 59.01 18.99 -30.77
CA THR A 566 58.93 20.31 -31.40
C THR A 566 60.22 20.50 -32.16
N ILE A 567 60.14 20.88 -33.43
CA ILE A 567 61.26 21.52 -34.10
C ILE A 567 61.19 22.99 -33.65
N PRO A 568 62.12 23.46 -32.79
CA PRO A 568 62.05 24.84 -32.28
C PRO A 568 62.07 25.84 -33.43
N ALA A 569 61.41 26.99 -33.28
CA ALA A 569 61.37 28.03 -34.32
C ALA A 569 62.79 28.40 -34.81
N ASP A 570 63.77 28.52 -33.91
CA ASP A 570 65.18 28.80 -34.25
C ASP A 570 65.90 27.68 -35.04
N ASN A 571 65.32 26.47 -35.14
CA ASN A 571 65.91 25.30 -35.80
C ASN A 571 65.27 24.99 -37.17
N VAL A 572 64.05 25.48 -37.44
CA VAL A 572 63.33 25.29 -38.71
C VAL A 572 63.21 26.62 -39.44
N LYS A 573 63.55 26.65 -40.71
CA LYS A 573 63.51 27.89 -41.50
C LYS A 573 62.07 28.34 -41.75
N ASP A 574 61.77 29.62 -41.53
CA ASP A 574 60.50 30.26 -41.88
C ASP A 574 60.03 29.93 -43.32
N ASN A 575 58.74 29.64 -43.48
CA ASN A 575 58.11 29.31 -44.75
C ASN A 575 58.80 28.17 -45.52
N SER A 576 59.37 27.19 -44.80
CA SER A 576 59.99 25.98 -45.39
C SER A 576 59.18 24.72 -45.08
N GLU A 577 59.36 23.70 -45.91
CA GLU A 577 58.61 22.45 -45.86
C GLU A 577 59.26 21.44 -44.90
N VAL A 578 58.44 20.88 -44.02
CA VAL A 578 58.76 19.77 -43.11
C VAL A 578 57.93 18.56 -43.52
N THR A 579 58.51 17.36 -43.48
CA THR A 579 57.86 16.08 -43.84
C THR A 579 58.05 15.04 -42.74
N GLY A 580 57.05 14.19 -42.50
CA GLY A 580 57.10 13.13 -41.48
C GLY A 580 56.40 11.84 -41.93
N VAL A 581 56.93 10.67 -41.56
CA VAL A 581 56.38 9.32 -41.84
C VAL A 581 56.56 8.42 -40.61
N ALA A 582 55.58 7.59 -40.27
CA ALA A 582 55.62 6.66 -39.12
C ALA A 582 55.52 5.17 -39.53
N LYS A 583 56.02 4.25 -38.69
CA LYS A 583 56.08 2.78 -38.94
C LYS A 583 56.06 1.95 -37.64
N ASP A 584 55.42 0.78 -37.68
CA ASP A 584 55.34 -0.21 -36.58
C ASP A 584 56.29 -1.43 -36.75
N PRO A 585 56.33 -2.37 -35.78
CA PRO A 585 57.08 -3.63 -35.87
C PRO A 585 56.46 -4.71 -36.78
N SER A 586 55.14 -4.68 -37.00
CA SER A 586 54.38 -5.65 -37.80
C SER A 586 54.52 -5.43 -39.32
N GLY A 587 55.04 -4.26 -39.70
CA GLY A 587 55.48 -3.89 -41.04
C GLY A 587 54.62 -2.85 -41.75
N ASN A 588 53.64 -2.22 -41.09
CA ASN A 588 52.77 -1.24 -41.72
C ASN A 588 53.42 0.17 -41.71
N GLU A 589 53.25 0.94 -42.80
CA GLU A 589 53.82 2.30 -42.96
C GLU A 589 52.72 3.36 -43.15
N SER A 590 52.91 4.54 -42.54
CA SER A 590 51.99 5.68 -42.69
C SER A 590 52.11 6.37 -44.06
N ASP A 591 51.05 7.07 -44.48
CA ASP A 591 51.17 8.10 -45.52
C ASP A 591 52.09 9.26 -45.04
N PRO A 592 52.76 9.99 -45.93
CA PRO A 592 53.64 11.10 -45.57
C PRO A 592 52.86 12.38 -45.24
N SER A 593 53.13 12.93 -44.05
CA SER A 593 52.66 14.23 -43.58
C SER A 593 53.59 15.34 -44.05
N THR A 594 53.05 16.49 -44.47
CA THR A 594 53.83 17.66 -44.92
C THR A 594 53.23 18.98 -44.46
N VAL A 595 54.05 19.91 -43.95
CA VAL A 595 53.61 21.27 -43.60
C VAL A 595 54.66 22.33 -43.94
N THR A 596 54.20 23.57 -44.18
CA THR A 596 55.06 24.74 -44.35
C THR A 596 55.02 25.60 -43.08
N SER A 597 56.17 25.91 -42.48
CA SER A 597 56.28 26.70 -41.23
C SER A 597 55.62 28.10 -41.29
N LYS A 598 55.13 28.60 -40.13
CA LYS A 598 54.11 29.66 -39.93
C LYS A 598 54.55 30.80 -38.95
N THR A 599 53.59 31.56 -38.36
CA THR A 599 53.67 32.68 -37.38
C THR A 599 52.29 32.96 -36.65
N ASP A 600 52.20 33.08 -35.29
CA ASP A 600 51.20 33.69 -34.29
C ASP A 600 49.62 33.38 -34.10
N VAL A 601 49.10 32.41 -33.26
CA VAL A 601 47.63 32.12 -32.86
C VAL A 601 47.41 31.34 -31.46
N LEU A 602 46.16 31.12 -30.92
CA LEU A 602 45.76 30.77 -29.49
C LEU A 602 44.45 29.85 -29.22
N PRO A 603 44.18 29.27 -27.99
CA PRO A 603 43.03 28.38 -27.48
C PRO A 603 41.52 28.87 -27.30
N THR A 604 40.54 28.12 -26.68
CA THR A 604 39.06 28.51 -26.52
C THR A 604 38.23 28.20 -25.19
N VAL A 605 37.02 28.82 -24.98
CA VAL A 605 36.16 28.87 -23.72
C VAL A 605 34.60 28.74 -23.92
N SER A 606 33.80 28.22 -22.94
CA SER A 606 32.29 28.08 -22.91
C SER A 606 31.59 28.27 -21.50
N ILE A 607 30.22 28.21 -21.40
CA ILE A 607 29.39 28.43 -20.17
C ILE A 607 28.07 27.59 -20.09
N SER A 608 27.54 27.30 -18.88
CA SER A 608 26.21 26.68 -18.57
C SER A 608 25.56 27.25 -17.28
N VAL A 609 24.32 26.84 -16.93
CA VAL A 609 23.53 27.30 -15.74
C VAL A 609 22.69 26.20 -15.08
N GLU A 610 22.47 26.30 -13.76
CA GLU A 610 21.78 25.39 -12.83
C GLU A 610 21.08 26.21 -11.70
N THR A 611 20.21 25.64 -10.86
CA THR A 611 19.68 26.28 -9.62
C THR A 611 20.06 25.47 -8.37
N THR A 612 20.04 26.12 -7.20
CA THR A 612 20.19 25.47 -5.89
C THR A 612 18.89 25.43 -5.07
N SER A 613 17.83 26.09 -5.53
CA SER A 613 16.49 25.97 -4.94
C SER A 613 15.89 24.58 -5.18
N THR A 614 15.15 24.09 -4.20
CA THR A 614 14.32 22.87 -4.28
C THR A 614 12.86 23.23 -4.11
N ASP A 615 11.96 22.40 -4.64
CA ASP A 615 10.53 22.47 -4.30
C ASP A 615 10.25 22.05 -2.83
N VAL A 616 8.97 22.03 -2.46
CA VAL A 616 8.49 21.55 -1.14
C VAL A 616 8.85 20.08 -0.85
N ASN A 617 9.06 19.26 -1.87
CA ASN A 617 9.47 17.86 -1.73
C ASN A 617 10.98 17.70 -1.47
N GLY A 618 11.75 18.79 -1.62
CA GLY A 618 13.22 18.76 -1.58
C GLY A 618 13.85 18.32 -2.90
N ASP A 619 13.07 18.24 -3.98
CA ASP A 619 13.55 17.92 -5.32
C ASP A 619 14.15 19.19 -5.96
N GLY A 620 15.42 19.09 -6.37
CA GLY A 620 16.08 20.14 -7.13
C GLY A 620 15.62 20.09 -8.59
N PHE A 621 15.03 21.18 -9.11
CA PHE A 621 14.59 21.26 -10.50
C PHE A 621 15.76 21.09 -11.48
N THR A 622 15.97 19.88 -12.01
CA THR A 622 17.10 19.60 -12.90
C THR A 622 16.81 19.93 -14.36
N GLY A 623 17.52 20.93 -14.88
CA GLY A 623 17.65 21.18 -16.32
C GLY A 623 18.99 21.82 -16.62
N ILE A 624 19.83 21.19 -17.46
CA ILE A 624 21.13 21.76 -17.85
C ILE A 624 21.00 22.40 -19.24
N ALA A 625 20.98 23.73 -19.31
CA ALA A 625 21.24 24.41 -20.59
C ALA A 625 22.74 24.47 -20.85
N SER A 626 23.17 23.73 -21.87
CA SER A 626 24.51 23.83 -22.47
C SER A 626 24.39 24.41 -23.87
N VAL A 627 25.30 25.30 -24.25
CA VAL A 627 25.17 26.10 -25.47
C VAL A 627 25.26 25.24 -26.73
N ASN A 628 24.16 25.22 -27.49
CA ASN A 628 24.19 25.01 -28.94
C ASN A 628 23.08 25.81 -29.65
N GLY A 629 23.12 27.15 -29.49
CA GLY A 629 22.33 28.11 -30.29
C GLY A 629 20.80 28.08 -30.10
N THR A 630 20.29 27.29 -29.17
CA THR A 630 18.85 27.18 -28.88
C THR A 630 18.58 27.75 -27.49
N VAL A 631 17.66 28.71 -27.39
CA VAL A 631 17.18 29.17 -26.09
C VAL A 631 16.30 28.07 -25.51
N MET A 632 16.72 27.50 -24.39
CA MET A 632 15.85 26.78 -23.47
C MET A 632 15.69 27.69 -22.26
N ASP A 633 14.49 27.77 -21.69
CA ASP A 633 14.33 28.24 -20.32
C ASP A 633 14.80 27.12 -19.36
N VAL A 634 15.38 27.51 -18.24
CA VAL A 634 16.32 26.72 -17.41
C VAL A 634 16.03 27.06 -15.94
N PRO A 635 16.43 26.22 -14.95
CA PRO A 635 15.89 26.26 -13.59
C PRO A 635 15.86 27.64 -12.95
N ALA A 636 14.80 27.86 -12.18
CA ALA A 636 14.53 29.12 -11.52
C ALA A 636 15.00 29.11 -10.07
N THR A 637 15.14 30.31 -9.51
CA THR A 637 15.30 30.57 -8.08
C THR A 637 14.25 31.57 -7.65
N ILE A 638 13.83 31.53 -6.39
CA ILE A 638 13.04 32.60 -5.77
C ILE A 638 13.99 33.63 -5.12
N GLU A 639 13.54 34.87 -4.98
CA GLU A 639 14.15 35.84 -4.06
C GLU A 639 13.80 35.49 -2.61
N ASP A 640 14.74 34.95 -1.86
CA ASP A 640 14.48 34.54 -0.48
C ASP A 640 15.41 35.23 0.54
N LYS A 641 15.80 34.51 1.60
CA LYS A 641 16.67 35.01 2.69
C LYS A 641 17.81 34.02 3.02
N ASP A 642 18.00 33.00 2.21
CA ASP A 642 19.00 31.95 2.31
C ASP A 642 20.17 32.25 1.37
N ASP A 643 21.36 32.52 1.92
CA ASP A 643 22.53 32.88 1.11
C ASP A 643 23.21 31.68 0.41
N SER A 644 22.51 30.55 0.34
CA SER A 644 22.87 29.31 -0.35
C SER A 644 21.94 28.90 -1.50
N THR A 645 20.76 29.52 -1.66
CA THR A 645 19.93 29.39 -2.86
C THR A 645 20.41 30.33 -3.98
N GLY A 646 19.88 30.20 -5.21
CA GLY A 646 20.30 30.99 -6.37
C GLY A 646 20.79 30.19 -7.58
N LEU A 647 21.13 30.93 -8.64
CA LEU A 647 21.51 30.41 -9.95
C LEU A 647 23.02 30.14 -10.03
N VAL A 648 23.42 28.90 -10.32
CA VAL A 648 24.82 28.48 -10.43
C VAL A 648 25.25 28.43 -11.89
N TYR A 649 26.21 29.28 -12.27
CA TYR A 649 26.79 29.34 -13.60
C TYR A 649 28.19 28.72 -13.64
N THR A 650 28.44 27.85 -14.63
CA THR A 650 29.69 27.09 -14.74
C THR A 650 30.44 27.48 -16.02
N VAL A 651 31.64 28.05 -15.90
CA VAL A 651 32.49 28.46 -17.04
C VAL A 651 33.58 27.42 -17.29
N SER A 652 33.79 26.99 -18.54
CA SER A 652 34.66 25.86 -18.91
C SER A 652 35.64 26.15 -20.06
N LEU A 653 36.77 25.44 -20.08
CA LEU A 653 37.79 25.45 -21.15
C LEU A 653 37.75 24.15 -21.96
N ASN A 654 38.02 24.23 -23.27
CA ASN A 654 38.20 23.02 -24.08
C ASN A 654 39.53 22.31 -23.82
N HIS A 655 40.57 23.05 -23.41
CA HIS A 655 41.89 22.55 -23.05
C HIS A 655 42.45 23.33 -21.86
N VAL A 656 43.23 22.66 -21.00
CA VAL A 656 43.94 23.31 -19.90
C VAL A 656 45.11 24.15 -20.43
N THR A 657 45.36 25.30 -19.82
CA THR A 657 46.47 26.20 -20.13
C THR A 657 47.59 26.09 -19.10
N THR A 658 48.82 26.43 -19.49
CA THR A 658 50.00 26.46 -18.60
C THR A 658 50.12 27.76 -17.79
N THR A 659 49.23 28.72 -18.04
CA THR A 659 49.06 29.99 -17.31
C THR A 659 47.57 30.21 -17.04
N ASP A 660 47.23 30.88 -15.94
CA ASP A 660 45.84 31.18 -15.57
C ASP A 660 45.07 31.81 -16.74
N VAL A 661 43.80 31.43 -16.91
CA VAL A 661 42.88 32.06 -17.88
C VAL A 661 42.00 33.04 -17.14
N THR A 662 41.91 34.26 -17.64
CA THR A 662 40.91 35.23 -17.19
C THR A 662 39.77 35.27 -18.19
N VAL A 663 38.56 34.98 -17.74
CA VAL A 663 37.32 35.06 -18.51
C VAL A 663 36.48 36.20 -17.94
N THR A 664 35.95 37.04 -18.82
CA THR A 664 34.98 38.08 -18.50
C THR A 664 33.62 37.64 -19.00
N VAL A 665 32.68 37.48 -18.07
CA VAL A 665 31.27 37.22 -18.33
C VAL A 665 30.50 38.51 -18.03
N THR A 666 29.59 38.87 -18.92
CA THR A 666 28.64 39.97 -18.74
C THR A 666 27.25 39.38 -18.51
N LEU A 667 26.62 39.76 -17.40
CA LEU A 667 25.21 39.50 -17.16
C LEU A 667 24.37 40.48 -17.99
N GLY A 668 23.30 39.98 -18.60
CA GLY A 668 22.31 40.78 -19.32
C GLY A 668 21.68 41.84 -18.41
N SER A 669 21.15 42.90 -19.00
CA SER A 669 20.51 44.00 -18.27
C SER A 669 19.54 44.75 -19.17
N GLY A 670 18.32 45.02 -18.71
CA GLY A 670 17.30 45.76 -19.46
C GLY A 670 15.90 45.21 -19.24
N ALA A 671 14.88 45.75 -19.92
CA ALA A 671 13.51 45.31 -19.70
C ALA A 671 13.32 43.80 -19.99
N GLY A 672 12.93 43.03 -18.98
CA GLY A 672 12.81 41.56 -19.03
C GLY A 672 14.09 40.80 -18.64
N HIS A 673 15.09 41.49 -18.08
CA HIS A 673 16.33 40.93 -17.56
C HIS A 673 16.69 41.61 -16.24
N SER A 674 17.17 40.84 -15.27
CA SER A 674 17.80 41.36 -14.06
C SER A 674 18.87 42.42 -14.39
N ASP A 675 18.90 43.52 -13.66
CA ASP A 675 20.01 44.47 -13.63
C ASP A 675 20.99 44.18 -12.47
N ALA A 676 21.83 45.14 -12.11
CA ALA A 676 22.85 44.98 -11.08
C ALA A 676 22.30 44.98 -9.65
N ALA A 677 21.12 45.57 -9.46
CA ALA A 677 20.47 45.74 -8.16
C ALA A 677 20.05 44.37 -7.58
N ASP A 678 19.55 43.50 -8.45
CA ASP A 678 18.83 42.25 -8.13
C ASP A 678 19.78 41.13 -7.67
N TYR A 679 21.07 41.44 -7.52
CA TYR A 679 22.10 40.61 -6.87
C TYR A 679 23.19 41.47 -6.19
N SER A 680 22.79 42.60 -5.58
CA SER A 680 23.69 43.48 -4.80
C SER A 680 23.00 44.24 -3.65
N ASP A 681 23.80 44.96 -2.84
CA ASP A 681 23.33 45.72 -1.67
C ASP A 681 22.34 46.87 -2.03
N ILE A 682 21.04 46.58 -2.20
CA ILE A 682 20.00 47.62 -2.32
C ILE A 682 19.68 48.25 -0.96
N GLY A 683 19.63 49.58 -0.91
CA GLY A 683 19.34 50.36 0.30
C GLY A 683 17.90 50.24 0.78
N GLY A 684 17.56 49.16 1.48
CA GLY A 684 16.25 48.93 2.08
C GLY A 684 15.77 47.48 2.01
N ALA A 685 16.43 46.64 1.21
CA ALA A 685 16.09 45.25 0.97
C ALA A 685 15.95 44.39 2.25
N GLN A 686 15.21 43.28 2.13
CA GLN A 686 15.07 42.28 3.19
C GLN A 686 16.25 41.29 3.21
N HIS A 687 16.75 40.92 2.03
CA HIS A 687 17.97 40.16 1.82
C HIS A 687 18.87 40.92 0.84
N ASN A 688 20.18 40.73 0.90
CA ASN A 688 21.11 41.36 -0.04
C ASN A 688 21.72 40.26 -0.92
N GLY A 689 21.38 40.25 -2.21
CA GLY A 689 21.90 39.25 -3.13
C GLY A 689 23.41 39.32 -3.32
N LYS A 690 24.00 38.24 -3.83
CA LYS A 690 25.44 37.98 -3.81
C LYS A 690 25.90 37.17 -5.01
N ILE A 691 26.91 37.70 -5.72
CA ILE A 691 27.68 36.92 -6.70
C ILE A 691 28.97 36.41 -6.06
N GLY A 692 29.15 35.09 -6.03
CA GLY A 692 30.25 34.42 -5.32
C GLY A 692 30.76 33.16 -6.00
N LEU A 693 31.97 32.71 -5.61
CA LEU A 693 32.52 31.41 -6.01
C LEU A 693 31.68 30.28 -5.40
N HIS A 694 31.26 29.32 -6.23
CA HIS A 694 30.46 28.17 -5.81
C HIS A 694 31.20 26.86 -6.07
N GLY A 695 31.45 26.06 -5.02
CA GLY A 695 32.07 24.72 -5.08
C GLY A 695 33.56 24.62 -5.48
N ASP A 696 33.99 25.40 -6.49
CA ASP A 696 35.20 25.16 -7.26
C ASP A 696 36.50 25.78 -6.72
N THR A 697 37.63 25.27 -7.21
CA THR A 697 38.96 25.89 -6.98
C THR A 697 39.28 26.93 -8.04
N GLY A 698 38.95 28.20 -7.76
CA GLY A 698 39.22 29.32 -8.66
C GLY A 698 39.17 30.68 -7.98
N LYS A 699 38.96 31.74 -8.77
CA LYS A 699 38.63 33.06 -8.23
C LYS A 699 37.55 33.72 -9.07
N VAL A 700 36.47 34.09 -8.42
CA VAL A 700 35.38 34.91 -8.98
C VAL A 700 35.50 36.34 -8.42
N THR A 701 35.20 37.35 -9.22
CA THR A 701 35.14 38.75 -8.79
C THR A 701 34.10 39.50 -9.62
N TYR A 702 33.02 39.92 -8.97
CA TYR A 702 31.97 40.75 -9.54
C TYR A 702 32.30 42.24 -9.37
N ASP A 703 31.92 43.09 -10.34
CA ASP A 703 32.23 44.52 -10.36
C ASP A 703 31.19 45.42 -9.68
N GLY A 704 30.05 44.87 -9.27
CA GLY A 704 28.92 45.64 -8.75
C GLY A 704 28.09 46.34 -9.84
N ALA A 705 28.21 45.89 -11.09
CA ALA A 705 27.39 46.32 -12.22
C ALA A 705 26.91 45.10 -13.04
N THR A 706 27.62 44.72 -14.09
CA THR A 706 27.22 43.59 -14.95
C THR A 706 28.36 42.63 -15.25
N THR A 707 29.55 42.82 -14.67
CA THR A 707 30.76 42.09 -15.07
C THR A 707 31.22 41.12 -13.99
N VAL A 708 31.17 39.82 -14.29
CA VAL A 708 31.80 38.76 -13.51
C VAL A 708 33.14 38.40 -14.14
N THR A 709 34.23 38.56 -13.39
CA THR A 709 35.57 38.12 -13.80
C THR A 709 35.89 36.79 -13.12
N ILE A 710 36.08 35.76 -13.93
CA ILE A 710 36.45 34.41 -13.50
C ILE A 710 37.93 34.18 -13.83
N VAL A 711 38.70 33.69 -12.87
CA VAL A 711 40.06 33.17 -13.10
C VAL A 711 40.04 31.65 -12.93
N ILE A 712 40.25 30.96 -14.05
CA ILE A 712 40.46 29.50 -14.09
C ILE A 712 41.96 29.27 -13.89
N PRO A 713 42.39 28.63 -12.78
CA PRO A 713 43.82 28.43 -12.51
C PRO A 713 44.51 27.56 -13.58
N ALA A 714 45.81 27.75 -13.78
CA ALA A 714 46.61 26.89 -14.64
C ALA A 714 46.44 25.39 -14.27
N GLY A 715 46.00 24.58 -15.23
CA GLY A 715 45.69 23.16 -15.02
C GLY A 715 44.23 22.82 -14.67
N SER A 716 43.40 23.80 -14.31
CA SER A 716 41.94 23.60 -14.11
C SER A 716 41.17 23.69 -15.42
N LYS A 717 40.00 23.03 -15.48
CA LYS A 717 39.10 23.06 -16.66
C LYS A 717 37.88 23.98 -16.50
N SER A 718 37.41 24.22 -15.28
CA SER A 718 36.20 24.99 -15.00
C SER A 718 36.31 25.80 -13.71
N VAL A 719 35.42 26.78 -13.56
CA VAL A 719 35.09 27.46 -12.29
C VAL A 719 33.60 27.85 -12.33
N SER A 720 32.85 27.51 -11.28
CA SER A 720 31.45 27.94 -11.09
C SER A 720 31.28 29.15 -10.16
N PHE A 721 30.23 29.93 -10.40
CA PHE A 721 29.78 31.03 -9.54
C PHE A 721 28.27 30.98 -9.31
N ILE A 722 27.83 31.33 -8.10
CA ILE A 722 26.41 31.50 -7.77
C ILE A 722 26.01 32.97 -7.96
N VAL A 723 24.76 33.17 -8.37
CA VAL A 723 24.02 34.44 -8.40
C VAL A 723 22.81 34.24 -7.48
N ASP A 724 22.99 34.66 -6.22
CA ASP A 724 21.98 34.73 -5.17
C ASP A 724 21.24 36.08 -5.33
N PRO A 725 19.91 36.09 -5.52
CA PRO A 725 19.15 37.31 -5.81
C PRO A 725 18.82 38.16 -4.57
N THR A 726 18.57 39.46 -4.80
CA THR A 726 18.17 40.41 -3.76
C THR A 726 16.66 40.34 -3.53
N LEU A 727 16.19 40.18 -2.29
CA LEU A 727 14.77 40.31 -1.95
C LEU A 727 14.43 41.75 -1.52
N GLU A 728 13.57 42.42 -2.27
CA GLU A 728 13.16 43.82 -2.07
C GLU A 728 12.48 44.07 -0.71
N ALA A 729 12.32 45.37 -0.42
CA ALA A 729 11.44 45.81 0.65
C ALA A 729 9.99 45.85 0.16
N ASN A 730 9.14 44.96 0.69
CA ASN A 730 7.68 45.05 0.57
C ASN A 730 7.15 46.49 0.72
N GLN A 731 6.42 47.01 -0.27
CA GLN A 731 6.02 48.42 -0.33
C GLN A 731 4.54 48.68 0.02
N ASP A 732 4.20 49.94 0.32
CA ASP A 732 2.80 50.44 0.37
C ASP A 732 2.24 50.63 -1.07
N ALA A 733 2.42 49.62 -1.92
CA ALA A 733 2.04 49.59 -3.33
C ALA A 733 1.16 48.37 -3.64
N PHE A 734 0.45 48.45 -4.76
CA PHE A 734 -0.15 47.32 -5.45
C PHE A 734 0.65 47.11 -6.73
N ASN A 735 1.28 45.96 -6.87
CA ASN A 735 2.01 45.38 -8.00
C ASN A 735 2.97 44.32 -7.41
N ALA A 736 3.24 43.24 -8.17
CA ALA A 736 4.44 42.42 -8.01
C ALA A 736 5.47 42.88 -9.06
N GLU A 737 6.76 42.62 -8.81
CA GLU A 737 7.79 42.53 -9.85
C GLU A 737 7.43 41.32 -10.74
N GLY A 738 7.82 41.33 -12.02
CA GLY A 738 7.59 40.18 -12.91
C GLY A 738 8.86 39.37 -13.03
N MET A 739 8.77 38.05 -13.28
CA MET A 739 9.96 37.18 -13.38
C MET A 739 11.08 37.81 -14.23
N GLU A 740 12.29 37.71 -13.71
CA GLU A 740 13.48 38.25 -14.35
C GLU A 740 14.33 37.16 -14.99
N LYS A 741 15.09 37.51 -16.04
CA LYS A 741 15.98 36.57 -16.74
C LYS A 741 17.45 37.00 -16.65
N VAL A 742 18.26 36.23 -15.93
CA VAL A 742 19.71 36.44 -15.80
C VAL A 742 20.43 35.79 -17.00
N VAL A 743 20.91 36.60 -17.95
CA VAL A 743 21.60 36.09 -19.16
C VAL A 743 23.12 36.26 -19.03
N ALA A 744 23.84 35.22 -18.62
CA ALA A 744 25.29 35.25 -18.50
C ALA A 744 25.97 34.98 -19.85
N THR A 745 26.67 35.97 -20.41
CA THR A 745 27.32 35.93 -21.74
C THR A 745 28.83 36.12 -21.65
N ILE A 746 29.64 35.29 -22.31
CA ILE A 746 31.10 35.51 -22.38
C ILE A 746 31.42 36.70 -23.28
N THR A 747 32.11 37.72 -22.75
CA THR A 747 32.42 38.98 -23.45
C THR A 747 33.91 39.32 -23.55
N GLY A 748 34.78 38.63 -22.80
CA GLY A 748 36.22 38.84 -22.87
C GLY A 748 37.03 37.65 -22.38
N THR A 749 38.25 37.52 -22.90
CA THR A 749 39.22 36.50 -22.50
C THR A 749 40.65 37.05 -22.51
N SER A 750 41.56 36.46 -21.76
CA SER A 750 42.98 36.82 -21.77
C SER A 750 43.71 36.39 -23.06
N ASP A 751 44.80 37.09 -23.41
CA ASP A 751 45.64 36.89 -24.62
C ASP A 751 46.24 35.48 -24.80
N ASN A 752 45.95 34.53 -23.92
CA ASN A 752 46.32 33.12 -24.00
C ASN A 752 45.16 32.20 -24.40
N VAL A 753 43.96 32.73 -24.68
CA VAL A 753 42.78 32.01 -25.21
C VAL A 753 41.92 32.96 -26.09
N THR A 754 40.85 32.43 -26.67
CA THR A 754 39.82 33.14 -27.46
C THR A 754 38.42 32.66 -27.05
N ALA A 755 37.35 33.38 -27.36
CA ALA A 755 35.99 32.90 -27.06
C ALA A 755 35.48 31.93 -28.14
N ALA A 756 34.64 30.95 -27.78
CA ALA A 756 33.84 30.23 -28.77
C ALA A 756 32.77 31.18 -29.34
N THR A 757 32.91 31.57 -30.61
CA THR A 757 32.02 32.50 -31.31
C THR A 757 31.14 31.77 -32.32
N ASP A 758 29.86 32.13 -32.39
CA ASP A 758 28.99 31.81 -33.54
C ASP A 758 28.90 33.03 -34.51
N ILE A 759 28.48 32.79 -35.75
CA ILE A 759 28.83 33.62 -36.93
C ILE A 759 27.93 34.88 -37.09
N VAL A 760 27.26 35.35 -36.03
CA VAL A 760 26.42 36.55 -36.08
C VAL A 760 26.68 37.48 -34.87
N ASP A 761 27.10 38.71 -35.15
CA ASP A 761 27.17 39.87 -34.25
C ASP A 761 28.06 39.82 -32.98
N ASN A 762 29.06 38.93 -32.92
CA ASN A 762 30.20 39.04 -31.98
C ASN A 762 29.82 38.97 -30.48
N ALA A 763 28.68 38.35 -30.16
CA ALA A 763 28.34 37.89 -28.81
C ALA A 763 28.95 36.49 -28.59
N GLY A 764 29.52 36.24 -27.40
CA GLY A 764 30.05 34.92 -27.04
C GLY A 764 28.95 33.96 -26.58
N ALA A 765 29.35 32.75 -26.19
CA ALA A 765 28.46 31.75 -25.60
C ALA A 765 27.70 32.31 -24.36
N SER A 766 26.43 31.95 -24.22
CA SER A 766 25.53 32.48 -23.19
C SER A 766 24.59 31.44 -22.58
N ALA A 767 24.29 31.56 -21.28
CA ALA A 767 23.28 30.78 -20.57
C ALA A 767 22.28 31.70 -19.83
N THR A 768 21.02 31.28 -19.71
CA THR A 768 19.92 32.07 -19.13
C THR A 768 19.34 31.37 -17.91
N GLY A 769 19.22 32.03 -16.76
CA GLY A 769 18.44 31.55 -15.62
C GLY A 769 17.24 32.46 -15.35
N VAL A 770 16.32 32.02 -14.50
CA VAL A 770 15.07 32.74 -14.17
C VAL A 770 15.02 33.05 -12.66
N ILE A 771 14.50 34.21 -12.29
CA ILE A 771 14.24 34.62 -10.90
C ILE A 771 12.74 34.89 -10.74
N TYR A 772 12.14 34.40 -9.64
CA TYR A 772 10.78 34.73 -9.19
C TYR A 772 10.81 35.82 -8.10
N ASP A 773 9.89 36.79 -8.18
CA ASP A 773 9.64 37.80 -7.14
C ASP A 773 9.21 37.10 -5.85
N GLY A 774 9.98 37.27 -4.77
CA GLY A 774 9.67 36.68 -3.45
C GLY A 774 8.81 37.57 -2.55
N ASN A 775 8.34 38.71 -3.06
CA ASN A 775 7.48 39.63 -2.34
C ASN A 775 5.99 39.32 -2.55
N ALA A 776 5.15 39.77 -1.61
CA ALA A 776 3.72 39.46 -1.65
C ALA A 776 2.98 40.08 -2.86
N ILE A 777 2.25 39.24 -3.60
CA ILE A 777 1.44 39.60 -4.76
C ILE A 777 0.23 40.45 -4.32
N SER A 778 0.37 41.77 -4.39
CA SER A 778 -0.63 42.73 -3.90
C SER A 778 -1.61 43.18 -4.98
N LEU A 779 -2.84 42.67 -4.90
CA LEU A 779 -3.95 42.95 -5.80
C LEU A 779 -4.96 43.92 -5.18
N ARG A 780 -5.53 44.80 -6.02
CA ARG A 780 -6.57 45.74 -5.58
C ARG A 780 -7.99 45.16 -5.61
N ASN A 781 -8.26 44.25 -6.53
CA ASN A 781 -9.49 43.47 -6.71
C ASN A 781 -9.11 42.33 -7.66
N LEU A 782 -9.75 41.17 -7.49
CA LEU A 782 -9.53 40.01 -8.36
C LEU A 782 -10.82 39.72 -9.14
N ASP A 783 -10.78 40.02 -10.44
CA ASP A 783 -11.91 40.02 -11.39
C ASP A 783 -11.55 39.22 -12.68
N GLY A 784 -11.20 37.94 -12.57
CA GLY A 784 -10.81 37.05 -13.68
C GLY A 784 -10.24 35.73 -13.18
N ASP A 785 -9.57 34.94 -14.03
CA ASP A 785 -8.77 33.79 -13.59
C ASP A 785 -7.36 34.23 -13.13
N PHE A 786 -6.83 33.52 -12.13
CA PHE A 786 -5.52 33.68 -11.50
C PHE A 786 -4.89 32.29 -11.33
N THR A 787 -3.70 32.09 -11.90
CA THR A 787 -3.18 30.77 -12.28
C THR A 787 -1.65 30.77 -12.37
N LEU A 788 -1.02 29.62 -12.16
CA LEU A 788 0.41 29.36 -12.36
C LEU A 788 1.00 29.85 -13.71
N LYS A 789 0.23 29.93 -14.80
CA LYS A 789 0.77 30.04 -16.18
C LYS A 789 1.03 31.45 -16.75
N TYR A 790 0.78 32.53 -16.01
CA TYR A 790 0.58 33.85 -16.61
C TYR A 790 1.14 35.03 -15.81
N SER A 791 1.34 36.18 -16.47
CA SER A 791 1.95 37.36 -15.85
C SER A 791 1.01 38.56 -15.69
N LEU A 792 1.34 39.45 -14.75
CA LEU A 792 0.70 40.76 -14.60
C LEU A 792 1.06 41.69 -15.77
N SER A 793 0.13 41.94 -16.70
CA SER A 793 0.40 42.85 -17.81
C SER A 793 0.47 44.32 -17.37
N SER A 794 1.66 44.91 -17.48
CA SER A 794 1.91 46.34 -17.26
C SER A 794 1.14 47.30 -18.20
N SER A 795 0.40 46.76 -19.19
CA SER A 795 -0.19 47.54 -20.29
C SER A 795 -1.68 47.90 -20.14
N ILE A 796 -2.41 47.34 -19.17
CA ILE A 796 -3.89 47.43 -19.12
C ILE A 796 -4.43 48.36 -18.01
N ALA A 797 -3.60 48.88 -17.11
CA ALA A 797 -3.99 49.81 -16.03
C ALA A 797 -4.34 51.27 -16.50
N GLU A 798 -4.97 51.43 -17.66
CA GLU A 798 -5.38 52.73 -18.21
C GLU A 798 -6.77 53.18 -17.72
N LYS A 799 -6.75 54.01 -16.65
CA LYS A 799 -7.84 54.94 -16.25
C LYS A 799 -9.15 54.33 -15.72
N GLY A 800 -9.04 53.68 -14.57
CA GLY A 800 -10.07 53.80 -13.52
C GLY A 800 -10.87 52.54 -13.24
N ASP A 801 -10.46 51.89 -12.15
CA ASP A 801 -11.37 51.25 -11.17
C ASP A 801 -12.17 50.02 -11.66
N PHE A 802 -11.50 49.11 -12.35
CA PHE A 802 -11.93 47.71 -12.56
C PHE A 802 -10.71 46.79 -12.36
N GLY A 803 -10.92 45.54 -11.94
CA GLY A 803 -9.86 44.67 -11.41
C GLY A 803 -8.75 44.28 -12.38
N TYR A 804 -7.73 43.62 -11.82
CA TYR A 804 -6.64 43.07 -12.62
C TYR A 804 -7.19 41.94 -13.50
N THR A 805 -7.02 42.09 -14.81
CA THR A 805 -7.22 41.01 -15.78
C THR A 805 -5.85 40.52 -16.21
N ILE A 806 -5.60 39.23 -16.01
CA ILE A 806 -4.37 38.57 -16.45
C ILE A 806 -4.31 38.59 -18.00
N GLY A 807 -3.11 38.74 -18.55
CA GLY A 807 -2.92 39.02 -19.98
C GLY A 807 -3.13 37.80 -20.86
N ALA A 808 -4.32 37.65 -21.46
CA ALA A 808 -4.74 36.43 -22.16
C ALA A 808 -4.07 36.13 -23.53
N ASN A 809 -2.83 36.58 -23.75
CA ASN A 809 -2.00 36.23 -24.92
C ASN A 809 -0.55 36.00 -24.45
N SER A 810 -0.37 35.03 -23.56
CA SER A 810 0.96 34.51 -23.23
C SER A 810 1.59 33.81 -24.43
N GLY A 811 2.86 34.08 -24.67
CA GLY A 811 3.72 33.21 -25.45
C GLY A 811 4.13 31.98 -24.65
N GLU A 812 4.84 31.07 -25.31
CA GLU A 812 5.42 29.85 -24.69
C GLU A 812 6.46 30.16 -23.58
N ASN A 813 6.88 31.42 -23.45
CA ASN A 813 7.93 31.90 -22.55
C ASN A 813 7.44 33.05 -21.63
N ASP A 814 6.14 33.22 -21.46
CA ASP A 814 5.56 34.26 -20.58
C ASP A 814 5.71 33.89 -19.10
N PRO A 815 5.82 34.87 -18.18
CA PRO A 815 6.00 34.58 -16.76
C PRO A 815 4.81 33.90 -16.09
N MET A 816 5.11 33.20 -15.00
CA MET A 816 4.14 32.70 -14.02
C MET A 816 3.72 33.82 -13.05
N VAL A 817 2.62 33.65 -12.31
CA VAL A 817 2.09 34.63 -11.33
C VAL A 817 2.15 34.12 -9.91
N THR A 818 1.91 32.83 -9.73
CA THR A 818 2.26 32.02 -8.57
C THR A 818 3.07 30.82 -9.07
N THR A 819 3.55 30.00 -8.15
CA THR A 819 4.58 28.98 -8.38
C THR A 819 4.30 27.72 -7.58
N ASP A 820 5.16 26.71 -7.73
CA ASP A 820 5.20 25.53 -6.85
C ASP A 820 6.12 25.79 -5.62
N TYR A 821 6.17 27.05 -5.16
CA TYR A 821 6.86 27.52 -3.94
C TYR A 821 5.88 28.35 -3.10
N ASN A 822 6.16 28.44 -1.79
CA ASN A 822 5.39 29.22 -0.82
C ASN A 822 5.12 30.68 -1.25
N ASP A 823 3.93 30.93 -1.80
CA ASP A 823 3.47 32.18 -2.36
C ASP A 823 2.68 33.01 -1.33
N THR A 824 2.59 34.34 -1.53
CA THR A 824 1.77 35.20 -0.66
C THR A 824 0.91 36.15 -1.48
N VAL A 825 -0.40 35.90 -1.52
CA VAL A 825 -1.38 36.68 -2.29
C VAL A 825 -2.23 37.57 -1.39
N TYR A 826 -2.21 38.87 -1.64
CA TYR A 826 -2.94 39.88 -0.88
C TYR A 826 -3.99 40.59 -1.73
N VAL A 827 -5.28 40.38 -1.44
CA VAL A 827 -6.38 41.09 -2.10
C VAL A 827 -6.90 42.20 -1.18
N GLY A 828 -6.60 43.46 -1.48
CA GLY A 828 -7.02 44.62 -0.68
C GLY A 828 -6.10 45.01 0.47
N TYR A 829 -4.92 44.38 0.57
CA TYR A 829 -3.76 44.85 1.33
C TYR A 829 -2.69 45.33 0.34
N TYR A 830 -1.78 46.19 0.82
CA TYR A 830 -0.53 46.48 0.11
C TYR A 830 0.45 45.31 0.28
N GLN A 831 1.46 45.23 -0.59
CA GLN A 831 2.56 44.25 -0.49
C GLN A 831 3.23 44.24 0.89
N SER A 832 3.26 45.38 1.59
CA SER A 832 3.67 45.50 3.02
C SER A 832 2.76 44.79 4.05
N GLY A 833 1.75 44.00 3.64
CA GLY A 833 0.72 43.39 4.49
C GLY A 833 -0.23 44.42 5.14
N LYS A 834 -0.07 45.70 4.80
CA LYS A 834 -0.80 46.80 5.43
C LYS A 834 -2.19 46.95 4.81
N GLU A 835 -3.20 47.09 5.67
CA GLU A 835 -4.57 47.41 5.24
C GLU A 835 -4.62 48.65 4.33
N THR A 836 -5.33 48.53 3.20
CA THR A 836 -5.60 49.67 2.32
C THR A 836 -6.78 50.50 2.84
N THR A 837 -7.14 51.61 2.17
CA THR A 837 -8.28 52.44 2.61
C THR A 837 -9.66 51.92 2.17
N SER A 838 -9.72 50.88 1.34
CA SER A 838 -10.93 50.31 0.74
C SER A 838 -10.97 48.80 0.91
N TYR A 839 -12.17 48.21 0.95
CA TYR A 839 -12.32 46.75 0.86
C TYR A 839 -12.26 46.31 -0.60
N SER A 840 -11.86 45.07 -0.81
CA SER A 840 -11.56 44.46 -2.10
C SER A 840 -12.05 43.02 -2.12
N ASN A 841 -12.70 42.62 -3.20
CA ASN A 841 -13.37 41.32 -3.31
C ASN A 841 -12.61 40.39 -4.26
N VAL A 842 -12.88 39.09 -4.10
CA VAL A 842 -12.76 38.10 -5.18
C VAL A 842 -14.12 38.01 -5.84
N ALA A 843 -14.21 38.32 -7.14
CA ALA A 843 -15.47 38.65 -7.78
C ALA A 843 -15.56 38.23 -9.25
N ASN A 844 -16.64 37.54 -9.58
CA ASN A 844 -17.04 37.26 -10.95
C ASN A 844 -17.24 38.54 -11.77
N SER A 845 -16.49 38.66 -12.87
CA SER A 845 -16.70 39.64 -13.93
C SER A 845 -16.84 38.96 -15.30
N GLN A 846 -17.26 39.70 -16.34
CA GLN A 846 -17.37 39.15 -17.70
C GLN A 846 -16.00 38.99 -18.35
N ASP A 847 -15.28 37.93 -17.99
CA ASP A 847 -14.16 37.49 -18.82
C ASP A 847 -14.67 36.97 -20.17
N ASN A 848 -14.03 37.44 -21.24
CA ASN A 848 -14.28 37.03 -22.63
C ASN A 848 -12.93 36.77 -23.35
N GLY A 849 -11.84 36.62 -22.61
CA GLY A 849 -10.55 36.19 -23.11
C GLY A 849 -10.59 34.72 -23.56
N PRO A 850 -9.59 34.27 -24.34
CA PRO A 850 -9.44 32.85 -24.66
C PRO A 850 -9.22 31.97 -23.41
N ASP A 851 -8.79 32.54 -22.30
CA ASP A 851 -8.36 31.75 -21.13
C ASP A 851 -9.50 31.34 -20.21
N GLY A 852 -10.67 31.98 -20.33
CA GLY A 852 -11.91 31.38 -19.81
C GLY A 852 -12.13 29.97 -20.36
N THR A 853 -11.77 29.65 -21.62
CA THR A 853 -11.86 28.25 -22.11
C THR A 853 -10.95 27.28 -21.38
N LYS A 854 -9.86 27.77 -20.77
CA LYS A 854 -8.80 26.97 -20.16
C LYS A 854 -9.12 26.59 -18.73
N THR A 855 -9.75 27.47 -17.97
CA THR A 855 -10.04 27.23 -16.54
C THR A 855 -11.48 26.81 -16.33
N ASP A 856 -12.45 27.57 -16.85
CA ASP A 856 -13.88 27.40 -16.55
C ASP A 856 -14.77 27.00 -17.74
N GLY A 857 -14.24 27.00 -18.96
CA GLY A 857 -14.95 26.66 -20.20
C GLY A 857 -15.67 27.83 -20.88
N ASN A 858 -15.18 29.07 -20.72
CA ASN A 858 -15.87 30.34 -21.06
C ASN A 858 -17.17 30.53 -20.28
N GLN A 859 -17.18 30.10 -19.02
CA GLN A 859 -18.16 30.61 -18.07
C GLN A 859 -17.72 32.03 -17.64
N SER A 860 -18.42 32.59 -16.66
CA SER A 860 -17.92 33.77 -15.97
C SER A 860 -17.79 33.36 -14.52
N ILE A 861 -16.68 32.69 -14.24
CA ILE A 861 -16.20 32.27 -12.94
C ILE A 861 -14.84 32.97 -12.73
N THR A 862 -14.54 33.31 -11.50
CA THR A 862 -13.18 33.75 -11.11
C THR A 862 -12.53 32.59 -10.38
N THR A 863 -11.52 32.00 -11.02
CA THR A 863 -10.72 30.91 -10.44
C THR A 863 -9.42 31.47 -9.90
N VAL A 864 -9.00 31.01 -8.73
CA VAL A 864 -7.70 31.27 -8.13
C VAL A 864 -7.07 29.92 -7.86
N ASP A 865 -5.85 29.74 -8.33
CA ASP A 865 -4.98 28.58 -8.16
C ASP A 865 -3.63 29.16 -7.75
N LEU A 866 -3.11 28.78 -6.58
CA LEU A 866 -1.83 29.28 -6.09
C LEU A 866 -0.72 28.31 -6.49
N GLY A 867 -0.85 27.01 -6.20
CA GLY A 867 -0.02 25.98 -6.84
C GLY A 867 0.27 24.81 -5.91
N ALA A 868 1.54 24.68 -5.55
CA ALA A 868 1.99 23.86 -4.42
C ALA A 868 2.96 24.72 -3.59
N GLY A 869 3.00 24.52 -2.27
CA GLY A 869 3.65 25.47 -1.36
C GLY A 869 2.92 25.52 -0.03
N ASP A 870 3.54 26.06 1.02
CA ASP A 870 2.73 26.55 2.16
C ASP A 870 2.33 28.00 1.84
N ASP A 871 1.18 28.18 1.19
CA ASP A 871 0.75 29.44 0.58
C ASP A 871 -0.12 30.30 1.51
N LEU A 872 -0.07 31.62 1.31
CA LEU A 872 -0.81 32.59 2.13
C LEU A 872 -1.71 33.50 1.28
N MET A 873 -3.01 33.25 1.27
CA MET A 873 -3.99 34.16 0.67
C MET A 873 -4.74 34.99 1.72
N VAL A 874 -4.67 36.33 1.63
CA VAL A 874 -5.39 37.24 2.55
C VAL A 874 -6.28 38.24 1.78
N ILE A 875 -7.59 38.17 2.00
CA ILE A 875 -8.61 38.96 1.30
C ILE A 875 -9.30 39.94 2.26
N ARG A 876 -9.23 41.24 1.95
CA ARG A 876 -9.93 42.32 2.69
C ARG A 876 -11.30 42.64 2.11
N GLY A 877 -12.18 41.65 2.07
CA GLY A 877 -13.52 41.80 1.53
C GLY A 877 -14.23 40.46 1.41
N ASN A 878 -15.06 40.34 0.37
CA ASN A 878 -15.99 39.24 0.23
C ASN A 878 -15.62 38.34 -0.97
N MET A 879 -16.01 37.08 -0.92
CA MET A 879 -16.06 36.19 -2.09
C MET A 879 -17.48 36.23 -2.67
N LEU A 880 -17.62 36.66 -3.92
CA LEU A 880 -18.91 36.71 -4.60
C LEU A 880 -19.26 35.37 -5.25
N ALA A 881 -20.51 35.20 -5.67
CA ALA A 881 -20.95 33.97 -6.35
C ALA A 881 -20.18 33.76 -7.67
N ASN A 882 -19.96 32.49 -8.02
CA ASN A 882 -19.11 32.01 -9.10
C ASN A 882 -17.64 32.45 -8.90
N THR A 883 -17.11 32.13 -7.73
CA THR A 883 -15.67 32.22 -7.42
C THR A 883 -15.20 30.87 -6.91
N ARG A 884 -13.95 30.52 -7.20
CA ARG A 884 -13.27 29.32 -6.70
C ARG A 884 -11.86 29.74 -6.29
N VAL A 885 -11.43 29.29 -5.12
CA VAL A 885 -10.04 29.37 -4.68
C VAL A 885 -9.63 27.93 -4.42
N TYR A 886 -8.58 27.50 -5.09
CA TYR A 886 -7.74 26.36 -4.78
C TYR A 886 -6.53 26.98 -4.08
N THR A 887 -6.21 26.57 -2.85
CA THR A 887 -5.00 27.09 -2.19
C THR A 887 -3.79 26.31 -2.68
N GLY A 888 -3.84 24.98 -2.77
CA GLY A 888 -2.82 24.19 -3.46
C GLY A 888 -2.44 22.94 -2.69
N GLU A 889 -1.31 22.32 -3.03
CA GLU A 889 -0.77 21.22 -2.24
C GLU A 889 0.28 21.76 -1.25
N GLY A 890 0.05 21.65 0.06
CA GLY A 890 0.92 22.12 1.14
C GLY A 890 0.12 22.75 2.29
N ASN A 891 0.79 23.30 3.32
CA ASN A 891 0.09 23.72 4.55
C ASN A 891 -0.39 25.17 4.45
N ASP A 892 -1.54 25.38 3.82
CA ASP A 892 -1.98 26.69 3.38
C ASP A 892 -2.65 27.53 4.46
N THR A 893 -2.66 28.83 4.25
CA THR A 893 -3.38 29.78 5.10
C THR A 893 -4.26 30.71 4.27
N PHE A 894 -5.56 30.43 4.28
CA PHE A 894 -6.57 31.31 3.70
C PHE A 894 -7.22 32.20 4.76
N THR A 895 -7.04 33.52 4.67
CA THR A 895 -7.70 34.48 5.57
C THR A 895 -8.65 35.43 4.83
N MET A 896 -9.91 35.45 5.23
CA MET A 896 -10.87 36.50 4.86
C MET A 896 -11.14 37.50 5.97
N ASP A 897 -11.21 38.76 5.58
CA ASP A 897 -11.35 39.88 6.49
C ASP A 897 -12.36 40.90 5.94
N GLY A 898 -13.63 40.45 5.89
CA GLY A 898 -14.71 41.02 5.11
C GLY A 898 -15.27 42.37 5.58
N MET A 899 -16.15 42.92 4.75
CA MET A 899 -16.76 44.23 5.01
C MET A 899 -17.93 44.11 6.01
N ASN A 900 -17.76 44.66 7.22
CA ASN A 900 -18.73 44.66 8.33
C ASN A 900 -20.17 45.12 7.94
N THR A 901 -20.35 45.88 6.86
CA THR A 901 -21.67 46.33 6.36
C THR A 901 -22.31 45.43 5.29
N ALA A 902 -21.65 44.36 4.86
CA ALA A 902 -22.20 43.44 3.86
C ALA A 902 -23.23 42.47 4.48
N LEU A 903 -24.15 41.95 3.66
CA LEU A 903 -25.09 40.91 4.09
C LEU A 903 -24.44 39.51 4.13
N ARG A 904 -23.36 39.30 3.38
CA ARG A 904 -22.63 38.03 3.32
C ARG A 904 -21.13 38.26 3.23
N VAL A 905 -20.35 37.36 3.82
CA VAL A 905 -18.89 37.31 3.66
C VAL A 905 -18.50 36.45 2.45
N MET A 906 -19.07 35.25 2.35
CA MET A 906 -19.05 34.40 1.16
C MET A 906 -20.48 34.21 0.63
N TYR A 907 -20.64 34.20 -0.69
CA TYR A 907 -21.93 34.06 -1.36
C TYR A 907 -22.20 32.60 -1.78
N ALA A 908 -23.47 32.23 -1.93
CA ALA A 908 -23.82 30.91 -2.45
C ALA A 908 -23.23 30.69 -3.86
N GLY A 909 -22.54 29.56 -4.06
CA GLY A 909 -21.76 29.30 -5.27
C GLY A 909 -20.38 29.98 -5.29
N SER A 910 -19.82 30.33 -4.13
CA SER A 910 -18.38 30.52 -3.96
C SER A 910 -17.78 29.29 -3.28
N TYR A 911 -16.58 28.90 -3.70
CA TYR A 911 -15.89 27.69 -3.26
C TYR A 911 -14.49 28.05 -2.75
N ILE A 912 -14.09 27.38 -1.66
CA ILE A 912 -12.70 27.20 -1.26
C ILE A 912 -12.46 25.70 -1.28
N PHE A 913 -11.36 25.28 -1.90
CA PHE A 913 -10.75 23.96 -1.84
C PHE A 913 -9.33 24.22 -1.30
N THR A 914 -8.91 23.54 -0.24
CA THR A 914 -7.55 23.70 0.27
C THR A 914 -6.63 22.52 -0.02
N GLU A 915 -7.20 21.34 -0.30
CA GLU A 915 -6.53 20.20 -0.96
C GLU A 915 -5.62 19.42 0.00
N SER A 916 -4.38 19.00 -0.33
CA SER A 916 -3.60 18.18 0.61
C SER A 916 -2.62 18.99 1.46
N GLY A 917 -2.82 18.99 2.78
CA GLY A 917 -1.99 19.71 3.75
C GLY A 917 -2.65 19.91 5.11
N ASP A 918 -1.94 20.47 6.10
CA ASP A 918 -2.53 20.89 7.39
C ASP A 918 -3.02 22.36 7.28
N ASP A 919 -4.23 22.59 6.78
CA ASP A 919 -4.67 23.91 6.32
C ASP A 919 -5.31 24.82 7.37
N ILE A 920 -5.23 26.14 7.16
CA ILE A 920 -5.78 27.15 8.07
C ILE A 920 -6.72 28.13 7.33
N VAL A 921 -8.03 27.87 7.41
CA VAL A 921 -9.08 28.74 6.85
C VAL A 921 -9.69 29.64 7.93
N THR A 922 -9.37 30.94 7.91
CA THR A 922 -9.86 31.93 8.90
C THR A 922 -10.75 33.03 8.31
N ILE A 923 -12.01 33.09 8.73
CA ILE A 923 -13.01 34.09 8.31
C ILE A 923 -13.26 35.10 9.46
N LYS A 924 -12.48 36.19 9.51
CA LYS A 924 -12.36 37.15 10.65
C LYS A 924 -13.52 38.13 10.77
N ARG A 925 -13.61 39.11 9.86
CA ARG A 925 -14.66 40.16 9.87
C ARG A 925 -15.85 39.72 9.02
N THR A 926 -16.99 39.48 9.66
CA THR A 926 -18.13 38.83 9.01
C THR A 926 -19.33 39.76 8.78
N GLY A 927 -19.97 39.61 7.63
CA GLY A 927 -21.37 40.05 7.44
C GLY A 927 -22.30 38.85 7.65
N VAL A 928 -23.53 39.09 8.10
CA VAL A 928 -24.45 38.13 8.81
C VAL A 928 -24.58 36.68 8.31
N THR A 929 -24.13 36.33 7.11
CA THR A 929 -24.10 34.94 6.62
C THR A 929 -22.80 34.61 5.88
N ASN A 930 -22.24 33.43 6.16
CA ASN A 930 -21.33 32.73 5.28
C ASN A 930 -22.16 31.69 4.52
N ALA A 931 -22.16 31.73 3.19
CA ALA A 931 -22.87 30.79 2.34
C ALA A 931 -21.96 30.15 1.28
N GLY A 932 -20.63 30.18 1.50
CA GLY A 932 -19.67 29.46 0.66
C GLY A 932 -19.84 27.94 0.79
N GLN A 933 -19.17 27.21 -0.08
CA GLN A 933 -18.82 25.81 0.16
C GLN A 933 -17.33 25.80 0.46
N ILE A 934 -16.92 25.12 1.52
CA ILE A 934 -15.53 25.09 1.97
C ILE A 934 -15.18 23.62 2.13
N TYR A 935 -14.17 23.18 1.41
CA TYR A 935 -13.60 21.84 1.44
C TYR A 935 -12.17 22.02 1.92
N LEU A 936 -11.86 21.43 3.07
CA LEU A 936 -10.51 21.52 3.64
C LEU A 936 -9.56 20.47 3.05
N GLY A 937 -10.09 19.48 2.32
CA GLY A 937 -9.26 18.53 1.56
C GLY A 937 -8.81 17.36 2.42
N SER A 938 -7.52 17.08 2.51
CA SER A 938 -6.97 15.98 3.33
C SER A 938 -5.82 16.44 4.22
N GLY A 939 -6.00 16.32 5.54
CA GLY A 939 -4.96 16.64 6.52
C GLY A 939 -5.52 17.09 7.87
N SER A 940 -4.69 17.71 8.72
CA SER A 940 -5.12 18.13 10.06
C SER A 940 -5.56 19.60 10.10
N ASP A 941 -6.76 19.86 9.59
CA ASP A 941 -7.17 21.22 9.23
C ASP A 941 -7.72 22.08 10.37
N THR A 942 -7.71 23.40 10.17
CA THR A 942 -8.23 24.39 11.12
C THR A 942 -9.15 25.41 10.46
N PHE A 943 -10.45 25.30 10.74
CA PHE A 943 -11.44 26.31 10.34
C PHE A 943 -11.85 27.23 11.50
N ILE A 944 -11.68 28.55 11.33
CA ILE A 944 -12.05 29.56 12.33
C ILE A 944 -12.97 30.62 11.72
N GLN A 945 -14.19 30.76 12.24
CA GLN A 945 -15.12 31.83 11.85
C GLN A 945 -15.45 32.76 13.03
N GLY A 946 -15.14 34.05 12.86
CA GLY A 946 -15.31 35.10 13.88
C GLY A 946 -14.22 35.09 14.96
N ASP A 947 -14.48 35.77 16.07
CA ASP A 947 -13.59 35.77 17.25
C ASP A 947 -14.36 35.86 18.58
N ALA A 948 -13.71 35.45 19.67
CA ALA A 948 -14.25 35.40 21.02
C ALA A 948 -14.47 36.77 21.70
N THR A 949 -13.94 37.85 21.13
CA THR A 949 -13.93 39.18 21.76
C THR A 949 -15.03 40.10 21.25
N ASP A 950 -15.27 40.10 19.94
CA ASP A 950 -16.28 40.93 19.29
C ASP A 950 -17.61 40.16 19.05
N ASN A 951 -17.63 38.83 19.23
CA ASN A 951 -18.79 37.93 19.04
C ASN A 951 -19.45 38.15 17.67
N ASN A 952 -18.76 37.69 16.62
CA ASN A 952 -19.14 37.96 15.23
C ASN A 952 -20.27 37.00 14.79
N ASP A 953 -21.52 37.43 15.00
CA ASP A 953 -22.80 36.68 14.85
C ASP A 953 -23.14 36.20 13.42
N THR A 954 -22.18 35.67 12.69
CA THR A 954 -22.38 35.14 11.34
C THR A 954 -22.79 33.69 11.39
N THR A 955 -23.80 33.40 10.56
CA THR A 955 -24.31 32.04 10.38
C THR A 955 -23.56 31.37 9.24
N LEU A 956 -22.86 30.28 9.51
CA LEU A 956 -22.43 29.33 8.48
C LEU A 956 -23.68 28.65 7.93
N SER A 957 -23.96 28.86 6.65
CA SER A 957 -25.22 28.47 5.99
C SER A 957 -25.01 27.72 4.66
N GLY A 958 -23.75 27.44 4.33
CA GLY A 958 -23.36 26.49 3.28
C GLY A 958 -22.74 25.24 3.91
N LEU A 959 -21.90 24.55 3.14
CA LEU A 959 -21.18 23.35 3.55
C LEU A 959 -19.79 23.74 4.05
N LEU A 960 -19.36 23.08 5.14
CA LEU A 960 -17.98 22.93 5.55
C LEU A 960 -17.66 21.43 5.56
N ASP A 961 -16.66 21.02 4.81
CA ASP A 961 -16.24 19.63 4.60
C ASP A 961 -14.80 19.50 5.12
N LEU A 962 -14.58 18.56 6.04
CA LEU A 962 -13.36 18.29 6.79
C LEU A 962 -12.85 16.89 6.36
N GLY A 963 -12.35 16.76 5.13
CA GLY A 963 -11.90 15.48 4.59
C GLY A 963 -12.93 14.34 4.58
N SER A 964 -14.22 14.65 4.37
CA SER A 964 -15.34 13.69 4.51
C SER A 964 -15.43 12.57 3.46
N GLY A 965 -14.48 12.51 2.53
CA GLY A 965 -14.63 11.81 1.26
C GLY A 965 -14.98 10.33 1.44
N THR A 966 -16.16 9.97 0.92
CA THR A 966 -16.67 8.61 1.07
C THR A 966 -15.84 7.59 0.28
N LYS A 967 -15.98 6.30 0.62
CA LYS A 967 -15.25 5.15 0.04
C LYS A 967 -15.37 5.01 -1.50
N ASP A 968 -16.18 5.81 -2.17
CA ASP A 968 -16.27 5.95 -3.63
C ASP A 968 -15.89 7.38 -4.07
N ILE A 969 -15.03 7.48 -5.09
CA ILE A 969 -14.34 8.68 -5.62
C ILE A 969 -15.31 9.71 -6.26
N SER A 970 -16.31 10.19 -5.51
CA SER A 970 -17.48 10.89 -6.04
C SER A 970 -18.01 12.05 -5.20
N ASN A 971 -17.37 12.35 -4.06
CA ASN A 971 -17.79 13.42 -3.15
C ASN A 971 -17.38 14.82 -3.58
N MET A 972 -16.24 15.00 -4.26
CA MET A 972 -15.86 16.33 -4.74
C MET A 972 -16.94 16.88 -5.69
N PRO A 973 -17.40 18.13 -5.49
CA PRO A 973 -18.45 18.68 -6.31
C PRO A 973 -17.97 18.77 -7.76
N LYS A 974 -18.87 18.65 -8.73
CA LYS A 974 -18.57 18.89 -10.17
C LYS A 974 -17.95 20.28 -10.46
N GLU A 975 -17.97 21.18 -9.48
CA GLU A 975 -17.33 22.49 -9.50
C GLU A 975 -15.83 22.43 -9.17
N TYR A 976 -15.37 21.41 -8.46
CA TYR A 976 -13.97 21.03 -8.36
C TYR A 976 -13.48 20.54 -9.73
N LEU A 977 -12.28 20.95 -10.11
CA LEU A 977 -11.59 20.56 -11.33
C LEU A 977 -10.17 20.21 -10.92
N SER A 978 -9.73 18.97 -11.09
CA SER A 978 -8.35 18.57 -10.76
C SER A 978 -7.33 18.95 -11.84
N VAL A 979 -7.77 19.38 -13.02
CA VAL A 979 -6.88 19.83 -14.10
C VAL A 979 -7.50 20.95 -14.93
N TYR A 980 -6.64 21.75 -15.56
CA TYR A 980 -7.02 22.73 -16.56
C TYR A 980 -7.72 22.10 -17.78
N GLN A 981 -8.80 22.74 -18.24
CA GLN A 981 -9.58 22.37 -19.43
C GLN A 981 -8.88 22.69 -20.76
N ASP A 982 -7.68 23.28 -20.73
CA ASP A 982 -6.87 23.61 -21.92
C ASP A 982 -6.21 22.39 -22.59
N GLY A 983 -6.26 21.23 -21.93
CA GLY A 983 -5.63 19.99 -22.41
C GLY A 983 -4.12 19.91 -22.15
N SER A 984 -3.58 20.76 -21.28
CA SER A 984 -2.17 20.71 -20.84
C SER A 984 -1.90 19.66 -19.77
N ASN A 985 -2.94 19.16 -19.10
CA ASN A 985 -2.86 18.30 -17.91
C ASN A 985 -2.09 18.93 -16.73
N LEU A 986 -1.99 20.26 -16.65
CA LEU A 986 -1.60 20.90 -15.39
C LEU A 986 -2.68 20.64 -14.35
N SER A 987 -2.24 20.33 -13.12
CA SER A 987 -3.13 20.22 -11.96
C SER A 987 -3.76 21.56 -11.63
N LEU A 988 -4.91 21.48 -10.96
CA LEU A 988 -5.52 22.52 -10.13
C LEU A 988 -5.62 21.92 -8.71
N GLY A 989 -4.54 21.23 -8.28
CA GLY A 989 -4.54 20.21 -7.22
C GLY A 989 -5.06 18.83 -7.66
N ASN A 990 -4.82 17.81 -6.84
CA ASN A 990 -5.12 16.41 -7.12
C ASN A 990 -5.67 15.60 -5.93
N ASP A 991 -6.03 16.29 -4.85
CA ASP A 991 -6.64 15.74 -3.65
C ASP A 991 -7.98 15.00 -3.90
N ASN A 992 -8.29 14.07 -3.02
CA ASN A 992 -9.53 13.29 -2.97
C ASN A 992 -10.52 13.75 -1.87
N ASN A 993 -10.11 14.69 -1.01
CA ASN A 993 -10.81 15.18 0.18
C ASN A 993 -11.14 14.04 1.14
N ILE A 994 -10.15 13.18 1.46
CA ILE A 994 -10.27 12.03 2.38
C ILE A 994 -9.17 12.11 3.43
N ASP A 995 -9.56 12.34 4.68
CA ASP A 995 -8.63 12.24 5.81
C ASP A 995 -8.19 10.80 6.08
N THR A 996 -7.01 10.66 6.69
CA THR A 996 -6.58 9.43 7.33
C THR A 996 -7.09 9.36 8.77
N ALA A 997 -7.17 8.16 9.33
CA ALA A 997 -7.54 7.94 10.74
C ALA A 997 -6.54 8.48 11.79
N THR A 998 -5.53 9.25 11.36
CA THR A 998 -4.59 9.96 12.25
C THR A 998 -4.70 11.47 12.21
N ASP A 999 -5.46 12.02 11.25
CA ASP A 999 -5.58 13.45 11.05
C ASP A 999 -6.59 14.05 12.04
N VAL A 1000 -6.46 15.35 12.34
CA VAL A 1000 -7.22 15.99 13.41
C VAL A 1000 -7.70 17.39 13.01
N ASN A 1001 -8.98 17.49 12.67
CA ASN A 1001 -9.59 18.76 12.31
C ASN A 1001 -10.02 19.57 13.55
N THR A 1002 -9.91 20.89 13.45
CA THR A 1002 -10.32 21.84 14.50
C THR A 1002 -11.22 22.93 13.94
N VAL A 1003 -12.51 22.89 14.29
CA VAL A 1003 -13.52 23.83 13.82
C VAL A 1003 -13.99 24.73 14.97
N THR A 1004 -13.77 26.05 14.86
CA THR A 1004 -14.29 27.03 15.83
C THR A 1004 -15.16 28.09 15.15
N ILE A 1005 -16.46 28.05 15.43
CA ILE A 1005 -17.46 28.98 14.89
C ILE A 1005 -18.00 29.84 16.03
N TYR A 1006 -17.54 31.09 16.12
CA TYR A 1006 -18.01 32.13 17.05
C TYR A 1006 -19.36 32.73 16.65
N GLY A 1007 -20.30 31.87 16.25
CA GLY A 1007 -21.54 32.23 15.59
C GLY A 1007 -22.54 31.08 15.58
N SER A 1008 -23.38 31.04 14.55
CA SER A 1008 -24.40 29.99 14.36
C SER A 1008 -24.07 29.11 13.15
N VAL A 1009 -24.62 27.90 13.11
CA VAL A 1009 -24.58 27.00 11.95
C VAL A 1009 -26.02 26.68 11.55
N SER A 1010 -26.38 26.96 10.30
CA SER A 1010 -27.65 26.57 9.69
C SER A 1010 -27.46 25.82 8.37
N GLY A 1011 -26.22 25.47 8.05
CA GLY A 1011 -25.81 24.72 6.86
C GLY A 1011 -25.51 23.28 7.22
N GLU A 1012 -24.37 22.78 6.77
CA GLU A 1012 -23.93 21.40 6.98
C GLU A 1012 -22.44 21.40 7.33
N ILE A 1013 -22.03 20.55 8.26
CA ILE A 1013 -20.63 20.22 8.52
C ILE A 1013 -20.49 18.71 8.33
N LEU A 1014 -19.54 18.30 7.48
CA LEU A 1014 -19.20 16.91 7.21
C LEU A 1014 -17.75 16.67 7.61
N GLY A 1015 -17.54 15.63 8.41
CA GLY A 1015 -16.25 15.06 8.77
C GLY A 1015 -15.95 13.75 8.05
N GLY A 1016 -14.75 13.22 8.28
CA GLY A 1016 -14.20 12.06 7.57
C GLY A 1016 -13.80 10.88 8.45
N TYR A 1017 -12.55 10.46 8.29
CA TYR A 1017 -11.91 9.47 9.18
C TYR A 1017 -10.99 10.14 10.21
N GLY A 1018 -10.65 11.41 10.06
CA GLY A 1018 -9.90 12.18 11.05
C GLY A 1018 -10.73 12.43 12.32
N SER A 1019 -10.09 12.80 13.42
CA SER A 1019 -10.80 13.19 14.64
C SER A 1019 -11.23 14.66 14.62
N ASP A 1020 -12.52 14.91 14.61
CA ASP A 1020 -13.12 16.24 14.44
C ASP A 1020 -13.41 16.95 15.76
N ASN A 1021 -12.87 18.17 15.91
CA ASN A 1021 -13.04 18.98 17.12
C ASN A 1021 -13.86 20.25 16.82
N ILE A 1022 -15.19 20.13 16.91
CA ILE A 1022 -16.15 21.15 16.50
C ILE A 1022 -16.68 21.96 17.69
N THR A 1023 -16.56 23.29 17.63
CA THR A 1023 -17.14 24.24 18.58
C THR A 1023 -18.04 25.27 17.89
N VAL A 1024 -19.34 25.27 18.23
CA VAL A 1024 -20.36 26.22 17.76
C VAL A 1024 -20.90 27.03 18.94
N THR A 1025 -20.48 28.28 19.09
CA THR A 1025 -20.75 29.06 20.31
C THR A 1025 -22.18 29.62 20.45
N LYS A 1026 -23.05 29.45 19.43
CA LYS A 1026 -24.47 29.86 19.47
C LYS A 1026 -25.41 28.76 19.00
N ASN A 1027 -26.14 28.97 17.91
CA ASN A 1027 -27.23 28.09 17.49
C ASN A 1027 -26.74 27.14 16.39
N LEU A 1028 -26.89 25.84 16.59
CA LEU A 1028 -26.88 24.82 15.55
C LEU A 1028 -28.32 24.53 15.14
N THR A 1029 -28.66 24.89 13.89
CA THR A 1029 -29.93 24.56 13.22
C THR A 1029 -29.71 23.90 11.86
N GLY A 1030 -28.46 23.56 11.56
CA GLY A 1030 -28.02 22.77 10.41
C GLY A 1030 -27.79 21.31 10.79
N ASN A 1031 -27.13 20.56 9.92
CA ASN A 1031 -26.69 19.20 10.23
C ASN A 1031 -25.19 19.16 10.55
N ILE A 1032 -24.79 18.15 11.33
CA ILE A 1032 -23.40 17.75 11.53
C ILE A 1032 -23.33 16.22 11.40
N SER A 1033 -22.34 15.72 10.69
CA SER A 1033 -21.94 14.31 10.65
C SER A 1033 -20.42 14.29 10.70
N VAL A 1034 -19.79 13.62 11.67
CA VAL A 1034 -18.32 13.66 11.82
C VAL A 1034 -17.61 12.39 11.36
N GLY A 1035 -18.15 11.19 11.60
CA GLY A 1035 -17.76 9.99 10.84
C GLY A 1035 -17.17 8.87 11.70
N ASP A 1036 -15.96 8.43 11.39
CA ASP A 1036 -15.26 7.36 12.13
C ASP A 1036 -14.13 7.99 12.98
N ASN A 1037 -13.89 7.46 14.19
CA ASN A 1037 -12.97 7.91 15.26
C ASN A 1037 -13.60 8.83 16.32
N ALA A 1038 -12.79 9.23 17.33
CA ALA A 1038 -13.27 9.85 18.57
C ALA A 1038 -13.40 11.37 18.43
N ASP A 1039 -14.63 11.83 18.23
CA ASP A 1039 -14.96 13.19 17.84
C ASP A 1039 -15.54 14.03 18.98
N THR A 1040 -15.45 15.37 18.86
CA THR A 1040 -16.00 16.28 19.86
C THR A 1040 -16.87 17.37 19.25
N LEU A 1041 -18.09 17.52 19.77
CA LEU A 1041 -19.02 18.60 19.43
C LEU A 1041 -19.40 19.41 20.67
N THR A 1042 -18.97 20.67 20.74
CA THR A 1042 -19.47 21.64 21.73
C THR A 1042 -20.43 22.62 21.06
N ALA A 1043 -21.69 22.66 21.50
CA ALA A 1043 -22.73 23.52 20.95
C ALA A 1043 -23.45 24.37 22.02
N GLY A 1044 -23.94 25.56 21.64
CA GLY A 1044 -24.83 26.39 22.45
C GLY A 1044 -26.25 25.83 22.53
N TRP A 1045 -27.06 26.19 21.53
CA TRP A 1045 -28.41 25.66 21.30
C TRP A 1045 -28.46 24.74 20.08
N ILE A 1046 -29.02 23.54 20.19
CA ILE A 1046 -29.29 22.66 19.03
C ILE A 1046 -30.80 22.59 18.77
N TYR A 1047 -31.28 23.10 17.62
CA TYR A 1047 -32.71 23.07 17.30
C TYR A 1047 -33.05 23.29 15.82
N GLY A 1048 -34.26 22.91 15.43
CA GLY A 1048 -34.87 23.37 14.16
C GLY A 1048 -35.08 22.29 13.11
N GLY A 1049 -34.93 21.01 13.48
CA GLY A 1049 -34.88 19.87 12.59
C GLY A 1049 -33.45 19.44 12.26
N SER A 1050 -32.46 19.96 12.98
CA SER A 1050 -31.06 19.55 12.94
C SER A 1050 -30.90 18.06 13.22
N THR A 1051 -29.97 17.43 12.52
CA THR A 1051 -29.48 16.09 12.82
C THR A 1051 -28.00 16.21 13.17
N VAL A 1052 -27.60 15.62 14.28
CA VAL A 1052 -26.20 15.37 14.62
C VAL A 1052 -26.00 13.86 14.55
N SER A 1053 -24.97 13.43 13.83
CA SER A 1053 -24.42 12.09 13.88
C SER A 1053 -22.97 12.23 14.32
N MET A 1054 -22.54 11.50 15.34
CA MET A 1054 -21.12 11.43 15.64
C MET A 1054 -20.52 10.32 14.76
N GLY A 1055 -20.59 9.05 15.17
CA GLY A 1055 -20.53 7.89 14.29
C GLY A 1055 -19.87 6.68 14.94
N ASP A 1056 -18.88 6.05 14.30
CA ASP A 1056 -18.17 4.91 14.90
C ASP A 1056 -16.94 5.43 15.66
N GLY A 1057 -17.06 5.63 16.98
CA GLY A 1057 -16.09 6.41 17.76
C GLY A 1057 -16.31 6.35 19.26
N ASN A 1058 -15.43 7.01 20.03
CA ASN A 1058 -15.65 7.28 21.46
C ASN A 1058 -15.87 8.79 21.62
N ASP A 1059 -17.10 9.22 21.37
CA ASP A 1059 -17.44 10.59 21.04
C ASP A 1059 -17.83 11.43 22.26
N THR A 1060 -17.78 12.76 22.10
CA THR A 1060 -18.17 13.69 23.16
C THR A 1060 -19.01 14.85 22.63
N VAL A 1061 -20.31 14.84 22.95
CA VAL A 1061 -21.25 15.93 22.66
C VAL A 1061 -21.51 16.75 23.92
N THR A 1062 -21.14 18.03 23.92
CA THR A 1062 -21.40 18.97 25.02
C THR A 1062 -22.38 20.07 24.62
N ILE A 1063 -23.50 20.17 25.34
CA ILE A 1063 -24.55 21.19 25.10
C ILE A 1063 -24.56 22.20 26.25
N THR A 1064 -24.23 23.45 25.93
CA THR A 1064 -24.04 24.50 26.95
C THR A 1064 -25.31 25.26 27.31
N ASP A 1065 -26.24 25.50 26.37
CA ASP A 1065 -27.51 26.20 26.63
C ASP A 1065 -28.76 25.29 26.54
N GLY A 1066 -28.84 24.38 25.56
CA GLY A 1066 -29.94 23.41 25.47
C GLY A 1066 -30.23 22.85 24.07
N ALA A 1067 -31.20 21.93 23.96
CA ALA A 1067 -31.63 21.37 22.68
C ALA A 1067 -33.13 21.06 22.63
N TYR A 1068 -33.76 21.30 21.47
CA TYR A 1068 -35.15 20.91 21.22
C TYR A 1068 -35.42 20.81 19.71
N ASN A 1069 -36.34 19.94 19.26
CA ASN A 1069 -36.60 19.76 17.82
C ASN A 1069 -35.33 19.38 17.04
N THR A 1070 -34.66 18.31 17.47
CA THR A 1070 -33.41 17.80 16.89
C THR A 1070 -33.31 16.29 17.15
N THR A 1071 -32.53 15.60 16.33
CA THR A 1071 -32.05 14.23 16.58
C THR A 1071 -30.54 14.27 16.74
N ILE A 1072 -30.01 13.48 17.68
CA ILE A 1072 -28.58 13.31 17.93
C ILE A 1072 -28.36 11.80 18.04
N SER A 1073 -27.57 11.20 17.15
CA SER A 1073 -26.94 9.90 17.40
C SER A 1073 -25.52 10.14 17.87
N LEU A 1074 -25.06 9.37 18.85
CA LEU A 1074 -23.65 9.26 19.18
C LEU A 1074 -23.07 8.24 18.19
N GLY A 1075 -23.17 6.94 18.48
CA GLY A 1075 -23.10 5.86 17.50
C GLY A 1075 -22.50 4.59 18.11
N ALA A 1076 -21.41 4.09 17.54
CA ALA A 1076 -20.79 2.85 18.00
C ALA A 1076 -19.48 3.10 18.76
N GLY A 1077 -19.56 3.15 20.09
CA GLY A 1077 -18.44 3.11 21.02
C GLY A 1077 -18.80 3.65 22.41
N ASP A 1078 -17.81 3.89 23.29
CA ASP A 1078 -18.12 4.33 24.67
C ASP A 1078 -18.27 5.88 24.73
N ASP A 1079 -19.48 6.38 24.50
CA ASP A 1079 -19.73 7.80 24.21
C ASP A 1079 -20.09 8.67 25.44
N VAL A 1080 -19.96 9.99 25.29
CA VAL A 1080 -20.28 10.98 26.33
C VAL A 1080 -21.18 12.11 25.83
N PHE A 1081 -22.43 12.12 26.28
CA PHE A 1081 -23.36 13.22 26.06
C PHE A 1081 -23.51 14.10 27.32
N ASP A 1082 -22.95 15.31 27.34
CA ASP A 1082 -23.06 16.25 28.48
C ASP A 1082 -23.95 17.47 28.17
N ALA A 1083 -25.19 17.41 28.67
CA ALA A 1083 -26.14 18.53 28.67
C ALA A 1083 -26.39 19.08 30.09
N THR A 1084 -25.43 18.95 31.02
CA THR A 1084 -25.58 19.32 32.45
C THR A 1084 -25.99 20.79 32.65
N SER A 1085 -25.49 21.69 31.80
CA SER A 1085 -25.80 23.14 31.87
C SER A 1085 -27.10 23.52 31.16
N GLY A 1086 -27.56 22.69 30.22
CA GLY A 1086 -28.61 23.05 29.27
C GLY A 1086 -30.04 22.68 29.69
N VAL A 1087 -30.99 23.05 28.82
CA VAL A 1087 -32.39 22.62 28.86
C VAL A 1087 -32.69 21.69 27.68
N MET A 1088 -33.15 20.47 27.96
CA MET A 1088 -33.41 19.42 26.96
C MET A 1088 -34.91 19.20 26.74
N GLY A 1089 -35.38 19.36 25.51
CA GLY A 1089 -36.78 19.20 25.08
C GLY A 1089 -37.61 20.48 25.06
N ASP A 1090 -38.77 20.45 24.39
CA ASP A 1090 -39.80 21.49 24.46
C ASP A 1090 -41.22 20.89 24.34
N SER A 1091 -42.19 21.64 24.86
CA SER A 1091 -43.63 21.41 24.76
C SER A 1091 -44.20 21.15 23.36
N ALA A 1092 -43.58 21.62 22.28
CA ALA A 1092 -44.13 21.54 20.93
C ALA A 1092 -43.50 20.48 20.00
N TYR A 1093 -42.25 20.07 20.24
CA TYR A 1093 -41.47 19.26 19.30
C TYR A 1093 -40.70 18.15 20.00
N ALA A 1094 -40.51 17.02 19.31
CA ALA A 1094 -39.71 15.90 19.82
C ALA A 1094 -38.22 16.25 19.79
N THR A 1095 -37.47 15.67 20.73
CA THR A 1095 -36.01 15.79 20.83
C THR A 1095 -35.50 14.40 21.14
N VAL A 1096 -34.60 13.87 20.32
CA VAL A 1096 -34.13 12.49 20.42
C VAL A 1096 -32.61 12.51 20.57
N VAL A 1097 -32.10 11.76 21.53
CA VAL A 1097 -30.68 11.42 21.65
C VAL A 1097 -30.60 9.89 21.76
N ASN A 1098 -29.83 9.27 20.88
CA ASN A 1098 -29.53 7.84 20.89
C ASN A 1098 -28.03 7.67 21.18
N GLY A 1099 -27.64 6.69 21.99
CA GLY A 1099 -26.26 6.22 22.07
C GLY A 1099 -25.94 5.31 20.90
N GLU A 1100 -26.59 4.14 20.89
CA GLU A 1100 -26.48 3.02 19.95
C GLU A 1100 -25.69 1.81 20.50
N ASP A 1101 -24.47 1.49 20.06
CA ASP A 1101 -23.75 0.27 20.49
C ASP A 1101 -22.48 0.64 21.30
N GLY A 1102 -22.51 0.54 22.64
CA GLY A 1102 -21.36 0.85 23.50
C GLY A 1102 -21.75 1.18 24.96
N ASN A 1103 -20.80 1.52 25.84
CA ASN A 1103 -21.09 1.80 27.26
C ASN A 1103 -21.17 3.31 27.52
N ASP A 1104 -22.34 3.89 27.31
CA ASP A 1104 -22.50 5.33 27.15
C ASP A 1104 -22.72 6.10 28.44
N THR A 1105 -22.34 7.38 28.44
CA THR A 1105 -22.52 8.29 29.57
C THR A 1105 -23.32 9.54 29.21
N PHE A 1106 -24.61 9.55 29.57
CA PHE A 1106 -25.51 10.69 29.41
C PHE A 1106 -25.61 11.53 30.70
N LYS A 1107 -25.20 12.81 30.66
CA LYS A 1107 -25.32 13.74 31.80
C LYS A 1107 -26.37 14.81 31.51
N LEU A 1108 -27.46 14.80 32.28
CA LEU A 1108 -28.64 15.59 31.97
C LEU A 1108 -28.87 16.74 32.96
N GLY A 1109 -29.02 17.93 32.39
CA GLY A 1109 -29.36 19.18 33.08
C GLY A 1109 -30.85 19.30 33.37
N THR A 1110 -31.50 20.32 32.82
CA THR A 1110 -32.95 20.54 33.00
C THR A 1110 -33.74 19.80 31.93
N ILE A 1111 -34.52 18.80 32.31
CA ILE A 1111 -35.36 18.04 31.37
C ILE A 1111 -36.76 18.67 31.26
N ALA A 1112 -37.21 18.87 30.02
CA ALA A 1112 -38.51 19.39 29.64
C ALA A 1112 -39.35 18.33 28.91
N LYS A 1113 -40.32 18.77 28.11
CA LYS A 1113 -41.29 17.89 27.44
C LYS A 1113 -40.71 17.27 26.16
N ASN A 1114 -41.23 16.10 25.80
CA ASN A 1114 -40.96 15.43 24.53
C ASN A 1114 -39.46 15.17 24.25
N LEU A 1115 -38.63 15.07 25.29
CA LEU A 1115 -37.31 14.46 25.19
C LEU A 1115 -37.46 12.94 25.15
N THR A 1116 -36.64 12.28 24.33
CA THR A 1116 -36.34 10.86 24.35
C THR A 1116 -34.83 10.72 24.46
N ILE A 1117 -34.37 9.99 25.47
CA ILE A 1117 -33.03 9.43 25.55
C ILE A 1117 -33.18 7.91 25.43
N ASP A 1118 -32.45 7.30 24.51
CA ASP A 1118 -32.28 5.85 24.38
C ASP A 1118 -30.76 5.64 24.47
N ALA A 1119 -30.26 4.93 25.50
CA ALA A 1119 -28.81 4.75 25.62
C ALA A 1119 -28.37 3.71 24.57
N GLY A 1120 -28.76 2.45 24.70
CA GLY A 1120 -28.69 1.51 23.58
C GLY A 1120 -28.34 0.10 24.00
N ALA A 1121 -27.19 -0.40 23.57
CA ALA A 1121 -26.67 -1.72 23.88
C ALA A 1121 -25.29 -1.64 24.56
N GLY A 1122 -25.27 -1.78 25.88
CA GLY A 1122 -24.07 -1.74 26.72
C GLY A 1122 -24.38 -1.65 28.21
N ASP A 1123 -23.37 -1.45 29.06
CA ASP A 1123 -23.57 -1.22 30.51
C ASP A 1123 -23.66 0.30 30.79
N ASP A 1124 -24.79 0.91 30.42
CA ASP A 1124 -24.90 2.38 30.29
C ASP A 1124 -25.02 3.16 31.61
N ILE A 1125 -24.67 4.46 31.56
CA ILE A 1125 -24.72 5.39 32.69
C ILE A 1125 -25.52 6.66 32.33
N VAL A 1126 -26.66 6.86 32.99
CA VAL A 1126 -27.43 8.11 32.88
C VAL A 1126 -27.39 8.91 34.19
N VAL A 1127 -26.77 10.08 34.16
CA VAL A 1127 -26.58 10.99 35.31
C VAL A 1127 -27.67 12.08 35.33
N LEU A 1128 -28.49 12.11 36.38
CA LEU A 1128 -29.50 13.15 36.61
C LEU A 1128 -29.03 14.18 37.65
N THR A 1129 -29.12 15.47 37.28
CA THR A 1129 -28.67 16.61 38.12
C THR A 1129 -29.83 17.51 38.61
N LYS A 1130 -31.08 17.14 38.27
CA LYS A 1130 -32.33 17.88 38.58
C LYS A 1130 -33.48 16.90 38.85
N ASP A 1131 -34.48 17.34 39.62
CA ASP A 1131 -35.65 16.54 39.97
C ASP A 1131 -36.39 15.96 38.75
N TYR A 1132 -36.79 14.69 38.84
CA TYR A 1132 -37.58 13.97 37.84
C TYR A 1132 -38.86 13.38 38.48
N ASP A 1133 -40.04 13.81 38.03
CA ASP A 1133 -41.36 13.38 38.49
C ASP A 1133 -42.43 13.46 37.39
N SER A 1134 -42.61 12.34 36.68
CA SER A 1134 -43.63 12.13 35.65
C SER A 1134 -45.08 12.12 36.16
N THR A 1135 -45.30 12.16 37.48
CA THR A 1135 -46.65 12.30 38.06
C THR A 1135 -47.05 13.75 38.31
N SER A 1136 -46.09 14.68 38.22
CA SER A 1136 -46.35 16.12 38.22
C SER A 1136 -47.07 16.55 36.93
N SER A 1137 -47.66 17.75 36.88
CA SER A 1137 -48.58 18.15 35.81
C SER A 1137 -47.92 18.50 34.46
N GLY A 1138 -46.79 17.90 34.11
CA GLY A 1138 -46.12 18.10 32.83
C GLY A 1138 -45.15 16.98 32.51
N ASN A 1139 -45.19 16.53 31.26
CA ASN A 1139 -44.28 15.51 30.74
C ASN A 1139 -42.80 15.92 30.92
N GLN A 1140 -41.96 15.02 31.45
CA GLN A 1140 -40.51 15.23 31.61
C GLN A 1140 -39.66 14.30 30.74
N GLY A 1141 -40.17 13.91 29.58
CA GLY A 1141 -39.47 13.05 28.64
C GLY A 1141 -39.43 11.58 29.02
N TYR A 1142 -38.87 10.78 28.13
CA TYR A 1142 -38.64 9.35 28.27
C TYR A 1142 -37.13 9.09 28.28
N ILE A 1143 -36.67 8.23 29.19
CA ILE A 1143 -35.27 7.80 29.29
C ILE A 1143 -35.27 6.28 29.34
N ASN A 1144 -34.51 5.66 28.46
CA ASN A 1144 -34.28 4.22 28.40
C ASN A 1144 -32.76 3.95 28.54
N GLY A 1145 -32.35 2.97 29.34
CA GLY A 1145 -30.99 2.40 29.26
C GLY A 1145 -30.90 1.55 28.02
N GLY A 1146 -31.35 0.29 28.07
CA GLY A 1146 -31.63 -0.48 26.86
C GLY A 1146 -31.35 -1.96 27.03
N GLU A 1147 -30.39 -2.48 26.27
CA GLU A 1147 -29.88 -3.84 26.37
C GLU A 1147 -28.55 -3.88 27.13
N GLY A 1148 -28.60 -4.15 28.44
CA GLY A 1148 -27.39 -4.47 29.20
C GLY A 1148 -27.58 -4.46 30.71
N SER A 1149 -26.69 -3.77 31.44
CA SER A 1149 -26.73 -3.67 32.90
C SER A 1149 -26.69 -2.21 33.39
N ASP A 1150 -27.71 -1.46 32.99
CA ASP A 1150 -27.69 0.00 33.02
C ASP A 1150 -27.80 0.59 34.43
N THR A 1151 -27.21 1.78 34.59
CA THR A 1151 -27.10 2.49 35.86
C THR A 1151 -27.60 3.92 35.79
N LEU A 1152 -28.70 4.19 36.50
CA LEU A 1152 -29.19 5.55 36.72
C LEU A 1152 -28.46 6.20 37.90
N VAL A 1153 -27.63 7.20 37.63
CA VAL A 1153 -26.84 7.93 38.63
C VAL A 1153 -27.55 9.20 39.07
N LEU A 1154 -27.61 9.45 40.38
CA LEU A 1154 -28.19 10.67 40.95
C LEU A 1154 -27.13 11.57 41.59
N THR A 1155 -27.17 12.88 41.33
CA THR A 1155 -26.20 13.83 41.90
C THR A 1155 -26.83 15.13 42.41
N GLY A 1156 -26.22 15.72 43.45
CA GLY A 1156 -26.74 16.88 44.18
C GLY A 1156 -27.92 16.55 45.11
N THR A 1157 -28.72 17.55 45.46
CA THR A 1157 -30.00 17.36 46.17
C THR A 1157 -31.11 17.15 45.14
N ILE A 1158 -31.61 15.92 45.02
CA ILE A 1158 -32.48 15.50 43.91
C ILE A 1158 -33.55 14.50 44.38
N SER A 1159 -34.75 14.60 43.83
CA SER A 1159 -35.79 13.56 43.91
C SER A 1159 -36.14 13.02 42.52
N VAL A 1160 -36.09 11.69 42.38
CA VAL A 1160 -36.48 10.97 41.15
C VAL A 1160 -37.65 10.04 41.44
N ASN A 1161 -38.60 9.98 40.50
CA ASN A 1161 -39.75 9.09 40.51
C ASN A 1161 -39.68 8.18 39.27
N LEU A 1162 -39.51 6.87 39.48
CA LEU A 1162 -39.31 5.89 38.41
C LEU A 1162 -40.60 5.46 37.70
N ALA A 1163 -41.64 6.30 37.72
CA ALA A 1163 -42.95 5.95 37.18
C ALA A 1163 -42.94 5.89 35.64
N ALA A 1164 -43.15 4.68 35.11
CA ALA A 1164 -43.13 4.38 33.68
C ALA A 1164 -44.50 4.62 33.02
N GLY A 1165 -44.50 5.31 31.88
CA GLY A 1165 -45.68 5.66 31.09
C GLY A 1165 -45.45 5.49 29.59
N LYS A 1166 -46.48 5.74 28.78
CA LYS A 1166 -46.33 5.77 27.32
C LYS A 1166 -45.84 7.15 26.88
N ASN A 1167 -44.62 7.20 26.34
CA ASN A 1167 -43.91 8.41 25.89
C ASN A 1167 -43.49 9.34 27.05
N GLU A 1168 -43.29 8.77 28.24
CA GLU A 1168 -42.81 9.45 29.44
C GLU A 1168 -42.38 8.42 30.48
N GLY A 1169 -41.31 8.67 31.23
CA GLY A 1169 -40.85 7.82 32.33
C GLY A 1169 -39.40 7.36 32.16
N ILE A 1170 -38.97 6.51 33.08
CA ILE A 1170 -37.65 5.88 33.11
C ILE A 1170 -37.85 4.36 32.92
N ALA A 1171 -37.09 3.75 32.02
CA ALA A 1171 -37.11 2.33 31.66
C ALA A 1171 -35.69 1.82 31.31
N GLY A 1172 -35.49 0.52 31.20
CA GLY A 1172 -34.18 -0.10 30.94
C GLY A 1172 -33.15 0.23 32.03
N PHE A 1173 -33.43 -0.05 33.30
CA PHE A 1173 -32.41 0.14 34.36
C PHE A 1173 -32.49 -0.95 35.44
N GLU A 1174 -31.36 -1.62 35.65
CA GLU A 1174 -31.13 -2.62 36.71
C GLU A 1174 -30.60 -1.97 37.99
N LYS A 1175 -29.92 -0.83 37.89
CA LYS A 1175 -29.21 -0.18 39.00
C LYS A 1175 -29.61 1.30 39.11
N VAL A 1176 -29.71 1.78 40.34
CA VAL A 1176 -29.77 3.21 40.69
C VAL A 1176 -28.66 3.49 41.68
N ASP A 1177 -27.75 4.42 41.34
CA ASP A 1177 -26.59 4.73 42.15
C ASP A 1177 -26.63 6.15 42.72
N MET A 1178 -26.71 6.23 44.05
CA MET A 1178 -26.65 7.48 44.82
C MET A 1178 -25.29 7.68 45.51
N THR A 1179 -24.28 6.83 45.25
CA THR A 1179 -22.97 6.87 45.92
C THR A 1179 -22.01 7.85 45.25
N VAL A 1180 -21.93 7.82 43.91
CA VAL A 1180 -20.93 8.56 43.13
C VAL A 1180 -21.12 10.08 43.06
N GLY A 1181 -20.09 10.76 42.56
CA GLY A 1181 -20.16 12.15 42.12
C GLY A 1181 -19.47 13.17 43.01
N SER A 1182 -18.26 12.92 43.52
CA SER A 1182 -17.48 13.91 44.31
C SER A 1182 -17.33 15.29 43.64
N ASP A 1183 -17.42 15.31 42.31
CA ASP A 1183 -17.11 16.47 41.47
C ASP A 1183 -18.38 17.29 41.15
N LEU A 1184 -19.57 16.71 41.41
CA LEU A 1184 -20.89 17.33 41.22
C LEU A 1184 -21.71 17.40 42.53
N LYS A 1185 -21.36 16.62 43.57
CA LYS A 1185 -21.90 16.69 44.93
C LYS A 1185 -21.20 17.82 45.70
N ALA A 1186 -21.83 18.99 45.75
CA ALA A 1186 -21.34 20.15 46.50
C ALA A 1186 -21.39 20.02 48.04
N ASP A 1187 -21.92 18.90 48.54
CA ASP A 1187 -21.97 18.46 49.93
C ASP A 1187 -22.52 17.02 49.98
N ASN A 1188 -22.63 16.41 51.18
CA ASN A 1188 -23.27 15.09 51.37
C ASN A 1188 -24.81 15.24 51.27
N ALA A 1189 -25.26 15.77 50.13
CA ALA A 1189 -26.64 16.09 49.83
C ALA A 1189 -27.52 14.83 49.85
N ALA A 1190 -28.71 14.95 50.43
CA ALA A 1190 -29.67 13.85 50.49
C ALA A 1190 -30.37 13.66 49.14
N GLN A 1191 -30.42 12.42 48.68
CA GLN A 1191 -31.08 12.00 47.45
C GLN A 1191 -32.32 11.15 47.77
N LEU A 1192 -33.32 11.14 46.88
CA LEU A 1192 -34.59 10.43 47.09
C LEU A 1192 -35.07 9.73 45.81
N VAL A 1193 -35.11 8.41 45.84
CA VAL A 1193 -35.80 7.59 44.82
C VAL A 1193 -37.23 7.30 45.27
N LYS A 1194 -38.21 7.43 44.38
CA LYS A 1194 -39.60 7.00 44.58
C LYS A 1194 -39.96 5.97 43.51
N LEU A 1195 -40.62 4.90 43.93
CA LEU A 1195 -41.07 3.83 43.06
C LEU A 1195 -42.18 3.01 43.71
N THR A 1196 -42.96 2.32 42.90
CA THR A 1196 -43.97 1.35 43.32
C THR A 1196 -43.69 -0.03 42.74
N ALA A 1197 -44.44 -1.03 43.19
CA ALA A 1197 -44.36 -2.38 42.63
C ALA A 1197 -44.84 -2.48 41.17
N SER A 1198 -45.50 -1.46 40.62
CA SER A 1198 -45.80 -1.38 39.18
C SER A 1198 -44.60 -0.87 38.39
N ASP A 1199 -43.85 0.07 38.97
CA ASP A 1199 -42.74 0.73 38.30
C ASP A 1199 -41.55 -0.24 38.16
N VAL A 1200 -41.26 -1.03 39.20
CA VAL A 1200 -40.27 -2.13 39.12
C VAL A 1200 -40.63 -3.19 38.06
N LEU A 1201 -41.92 -3.40 37.78
CA LEU A 1201 -42.38 -4.34 36.73
C LEU A 1201 -42.44 -3.70 35.33
N GLY A 1202 -42.25 -2.38 35.24
CA GLY A 1202 -42.27 -1.61 33.99
C GLY A 1202 -40.92 -1.03 33.60
N ILE A 1203 -39.95 -1.01 34.51
CA ILE A 1203 -38.60 -0.48 34.29
C ILE A 1203 -37.63 -1.52 33.72
N ASN A 1204 -37.77 -2.81 34.04
CA ASN A 1204 -36.97 -3.87 33.41
C ASN A 1204 -37.69 -5.23 33.41
N ASP A 1205 -37.34 -6.08 32.44
CA ASP A 1205 -37.93 -7.42 32.25
C ASP A 1205 -37.60 -8.37 33.41
N ASN A 1206 -36.45 -8.18 34.05
CA ASN A 1206 -36.01 -8.95 35.21
C ASN A 1206 -36.81 -8.63 36.50
N SER A 1207 -37.70 -7.63 36.47
CA SER A 1207 -38.53 -7.20 37.60
C SER A 1207 -37.72 -6.91 38.88
N THR A 1208 -36.46 -6.49 38.73
CA THR A 1208 -35.46 -6.42 39.82
C THR A 1208 -34.57 -5.19 39.68
N ILE A 1209 -34.45 -4.39 40.75
CA ILE A 1209 -33.58 -3.20 40.80
C ILE A 1209 -32.60 -3.30 41.98
N TYR A 1210 -31.38 -2.80 41.81
CA TYR A 1210 -30.40 -2.54 42.88
C TYR A 1210 -30.31 -1.03 43.15
N ILE A 1211 -30.31 -0.62 44.42
CA ILE A 1211 -30.21 0.79 44.83
C ILE A 1211 -29.10 0.94 45.87
N SER A 1212 -28.01 1.64 45.49
CA SER A 1212 -26.89 2.02 46.36
C SER A 1212 -27.02 3.47 46.85
N GLY A 1213 -26.46 3.80 48.01
CA GLY A 1213 -26.52 5.14 48.61
C GLY A 1213 -26.03 5.18 50.06
N ASP A 1214 -25.97 6.36 50.66
CA ASP A 1214 -25.54 6.54 52.05
C ASP A 1214 -26.69 6.86 53.04
N ALA A 1215 -26.35 7.07 54.31
CA ALA A 1215 -27.30 7.28 55.40
C ALA A 1215 -28.08 8.62 55.34
N ASN A 1216 -27.77 9.51 54.39
CA ASN A 1216 -28.56 10.69 54.08
C ASN A 1216 -29.62 10.44 53.00
N ASP A 1217 -29.45 9.40 52.18
CA ASP A 1217 -30.31 9.07 51.05
C ASP A 1217 -31.55 8.28 51.48
N LYS A 1218 -32.53 8.15 50.57
CA LYS A 1218 -33.86 7.59 50.86
C LYS A 1218 -34.49 6.88 49.67
N VAL A 1219 -35.36 5.91 49.96
CA VAL A 1219 -36.14 5.17 48.96
C VAL A 1219 -37.58 4.98 49.41
N ASP A 1220 -38.53 5.65 48.74
CA ASP A 1220 -39.96 5.53 49.00
C ASP A 1220 -40.63 4.50 48.07
N LEU A 1221 -40.81 3.28 48.57
CA LEU A 1221 -41.44 2.14 47.86
C LEU A 1221 -42.98 2.20 47.79
N GLY A 1222 -43.59 3.23 48.39
CA GLY A 1222 -45.02 3.52 48.30
C GLY A 1222 -45.36 4.65 47.34
N ALA A 1223 -44.35 5.45 46.93
CA ALA A 1223 -44.49 6.72 46.21
C ALA A 1223 -45.55 7.68 46.81
N ASP A 1224 -45.78 7.62 48.12
CA ASP A 1224 -46.75 8.45 48.85
C ASP A 1224 -46.12 9.65 49.58
N GLY A 1225 -44.79 9.76 49.52
CA GLY A 1225 -43.99 10.79 50.16
C GLY A 1225 -43.76 10.58 51.65
N ALA A 1226 -44.10 9.41 52.20
CA ALA A 1226 -44.01 9.12 53.63
C ALA A 1226 -42.84 8.19 54.05
N GLY A 1227 -42.03 7.70 53.10
CA GLY A 1227 -40.99 6.69 53.37
C GLY A 1227 -41.65 5.34 53.68
N SER A 1228 -42.49 4.88 52.74
CA SER A 1228 -43.41 3.78 52.93
C SER A 1228 -42.93 2.54 52.19
N LEU A 1229 -43.06 1.35 52.80
CA LEU A 1229 -42.78 0.08 52.09
C LEU A 1229 -43.84 -0.27 51.02
N GLY A 1230 -44.94 0.48 50.94
CA GLY A 1230 -46.00 0.25 49.95
C GLY A 1230 -46.59 -1.17 50.03
N THR A 1231 -46.34 -1.96 48.99
CA THR A 1231 -46.74 -3.39 48.92
C THR A 1231 -45.58 -4.37 49.08
N PHE A 1232 -44.36 -3.86 49.31
CA PHE A 1232 -43.16 -4.66 49.49
C PHE A 1232 -43.03 -5.16 50.94
N THR A 1233 -42.29 -6.26 51.11
CA THR A 1233 -41.92 -6.80 52.42
C THR A 1233 -40.43 -7.15 52.40
N ALA A 1234 -39.70 -6.71 53.44
CA ALA A 1234 -38.30 -7.10 53.63
C ALA A 1234 -38.17 -8.61 53.78
N THR A 1235 -37.19 -9.20 53.10
CA THR A 1235 -36.86 -10.63 53.20
C THR A 1235 -35.64 -10.83 54.11
N ALA A 1236 -35.27 -12.09 54.37
CA ALA A 1236 -34.02 -12.43 55.05
C ALA A 1236 -32.83 -12.61 54.07
N THR A 1237 -33.04 -12.32 52.78
CA THR A 1237 -32.03 -12.47 51.73
C THR A 1237 -31.20 -11.21 51.65
N THR A 1238 -29.88 -11.35 51.73
CA THR A 1238 -28.91 -10.29 51.50
C THR A 1238 -27.88 -10.71 50.46
N VAL A 1239 -27.42 -9.75 49.67
CA VAL A 1239 -26.36 -9.93 48.67
C VAL A 1239 -25.30 -8.84 48.84
N LYS A 1240 -24.14 -9.04 48.22
CA LYS A 1240 -23.05 -8.07 48.14
C LYS A 1240 -22.78 -7.76 46.68
N ALA A 1241 -22.60 -6.48 46.39
CA ALA A 1241 -22.20 -5.97 45.09
C ALA A 1241 -21.37 -4.69 45.29
N THR A 1242 -20.59 -4.34 44.29
CA THR A 1242 -19.82 -3.09 44.27
C THR A 1242 -20.66 -2.01 43.63
N ALA A 1243 -20.75 -0.82 44.24
CA ALA A 1243 -21.38 0.35 43.64
C ALA A 1243 -20.39 1.09 42.72
N LEU A 1244 -20.85 2.12 41.98
CA LEU A 1244 -19.96 2.87 41.09
C LEU A 1244 -18.87 3.67 41.85
N ASP A 1245 -18.99 3.86 43.17
CA ASP A 1245 -17.93 4.42 44.02
C ASP A 1245 -16.75 3.45 44.29
N GLY A 1246 -16.84 2.21 43.80
CA GLY A 1246 -15.84 1.16 43.98
C GLY A 1246 -15.86 0.48 45.35
N ILE A 1247 -16.87 0.75 46.19
CA ILE A 1247 -17.03 0.16 47.53
C ILE A 1247 -17.97 -1.05 47.46
N GLU A 1248 -17.67 -2.10 48.23
CA GLU A 1248 -18.56 -3.26 48.37
C GLU A 1248 -19.67 -2.97 49.39
N HIS A 1249 -20.91 -2.88 48.91
CA HIS A 1249 -22.12 -2.65 49.71
C HIS A 1249 -22.82 -3.97 50.03
N THR A 1250 -23.71 -3.95 51.03
CA THR A 1250 -24.54 -5.12 51.39
C THR A 1250 -26.00 -4.73 51.28
N TYR A 1251 -26.71 -5.38 50.36
CA TYR A 1251 -28.08 -5.04 50.00
C TYR A 1251 -29.06 -6.04 50.65
N THR A 1252 -30.21 -5.54 51.11
CA THR A 1252 -31.34 -6.36 51.58
C THR A 1252 -32.43 -6.40 50.51
N LEU A 1253 -32.96 -7.60 50.23
CA LEU A 1253 -34.05 -7.78 49.27
C LEU A 1253 -35.41 -7.46 49.88
N TYR A 1254 -36.17 -6.61 49.18
CA TYR A 1254 -37.58 -6.32 49.39
C TYR A 1254 -38.40 -6.84 48.21
N SER A 1255 -39.40 -7.69 48.47
CA SER A 1255 -40.24 -8.29 47.43
C SER A 1255 -41.71 -7.91 47.58
N SER A 1256 -42.42 -7.69 46.47
CA SER A 1256 -43.86 -7.43 46.45
C SER A 1256 -44.67 -8.70 46.19
N VAL A 1257 -45.98 -8.63 46.44
CA VAL A 1257 -46.92 -9.71 46.06
C VAL A 1257 -47.19 -9.82 44.55
N SER A 1258 -46.75 -8.85 43.74
CA SER A 1258 -46.86 -8.86 42.27
C SER A 1258 -45.62 -9.42 41.57
N GLY A 1259 -44.53 -9.73 42.31
CA GLY A 1259 -43.29 -10.30 41.76
C GLY A 1259 -42.12 -9.33 41.65
N ALA A 1260 -42.35 -8.03 41.90
CA ALA A 1260 -41.30 -7.01 41.91
C ALA A 1260 -40.29 -7.21 43.05
N ASN A 1261 -39.01 -7.02 42.75
CA ASN A 1261 -37.89 -7.15 43.69
C ASN A 1261 -37.03 -5.87 43.71
N VAL A 1262 -36.62 -5.42 44.89
CA VAL A 1262 -35.67 -4.30 45.05
C VAL A 1262 -34.62 -4.67 46.08
N TYR A 1263 -33.35 -4.58 45.70
CA TYR A 1263 -32.20 -4.72 46.58
C TYR A 1263 -31.72 -3.35 47.03
N ILE A 1264 -31.90 -3.02 48.31
CA ILE A 1264 -31.57 -1.69 48.85
C ILE A 1264 -30.36 -1.82 49.77
N ASP A 1265 -29.36 -0.95 49.58
CA ASP A 1265 -28.16 -0.91 50.42
C ASP A 1265 -28.52 -0.66 51.90
N ASN A 1266 -27.94 -1.46 52.78
CA ASN A 1266 -28.08 -1.36 54.23
C ASN A 1266 -27.58 -0.03 54.82
N ASN A 1267 -26.78 0.75 54.09
CA ASN A 1267 -26.37 2.09 54.53
C ASN A 1267 -27.51 3.12 54.49
N ILE A 1268 -28.48 2.96 53.58
CA ILE A 1268 -29.68 3.79 53.46
C ILE A 1268 -30.67 3.52 54.62
N ILE A 1269 -30.71 2.28 55.10
CA ILE A 1269 -31.73 1.78 56.02
C ILE A 1269 -31.54 2.32 57.45
N ASP A 1270 -32.53 3.03 57.99
CA ASP A 1270 -32.49 3.53 59.36
C ASP A 1270 -32.64 2.41 60.42
N ALA A 1271 -32.27 2.70 61.68
CA ALA A 1271 -32.31 1.72 62.77
C ALA A 1271 -33.72 1.20 63.15
N ASN A 1272 -34.78 1.70 62.51
CA ASN A 1272 -36.17 1.25 62.66
C ASN A 1272 -36.68 0.49 61.42
N GLY A 1273 -35.88 0.36 60.37
CA GLY A 1273 -36.29 -0.21 59.08
C GLY A 1273 -37.16 0.73 58.24
N VAL A 1274 -37.05 2.04 58.46
CA VAL A 1274 -37.61 3.07 57.57
C VAL A 1274 -36.62 3.31 56.44
N ILE A 1275 -37.16 3.53 55.24
CA ILE A 1275 -36.45 3.80 53.99
C ILE A 1275 -36.90 5.17 53.44
#